data_AF-A0A3N1IEL2-F1
#
_entry.id   AF-A0A3N1IEL2-F1
#
_cell.length_a   1.000
_cell.length_b   1.000
_cell.length_c   1.000
_cell.angle_alpha   90.00
_cell.angle_beta   90.00
_cell.angle_gamma   90.00
#
_symmetry.space_group_name_H-M   'P 1'
#
loop_
_entity.id
_entity.type
_entity.pdbx_description
1 polymer ?
#
loop_
_entity_poly.entity_id
_entity_poly.type
_entity_poly.pdbx_seq_one_letter_code
_entity_poly.pdbx_strand_id
1 'polypeptide(L)'
;MSSDPAASPDPLARLADVLAEASGGARPTPLELAELLWLAGRMRPGGRDTAGAADATGGGQPVPVRDAPAPAVPPVPAGQSPAAAHPPGPARPPDPPSRVPLHLPAHRPAPAAGGAPHTQLLAPAPPMLRHPLALQRALRPLARRVDAPVGRELDERATAERIARLGAGPEWWLPVLRPARERWLRLNLVYDAGPTMPVWRPLVRELHTALAQSGAFRTVGLYRAAPDGTVRGPGAHAPGDGRTVTLLVSDCMGPQWREGPAGTRWYATLHRWARRMPLAVVQPLPEHLWRDTALPAVPGRLSAPGPAAPTAALAFTPYEPPGPRDPHEPPLLDGAVPLPVLEPEPRWLAHWAALLTTPGAEVPGAVAALRGPLAADAEDRTDVGVLSAEELVLRFRATASPEAFRLAGHLAVGRPDLPVMRLVQAAVEPDPRPQHLAEVVLSGMLTAVPGGPPGSYAFRDGVRELLLLGLPRTAHHSTAQLLARMGGFIDRRAGRAPGEFRASVPAARGTGAGVEGDPFATVRADSVRRLTADRDGQPDPRRGALGFTLLGAFGVTRGGRPLAVEDPHTRAMLCMLLLRRGRPASWAELAAGCWDPPVPSGVRMPETYLARLRHLLGPDILTTGGGYALHPERLRELDGRDGVDVFRFRRLAGEAERAGAAGDPERSRELAAEALESWRGDPLPGVPGPAAEDAREGLRALHRVLSATTARDGAPAERPGILFTADELAGRPEARITLEAAVHEVLSRGSLGSRRHEVEVRPDGYLVRTEPGAYLLPVLVAVLRELPQALTRLTDPPRLRVAFGQPSARPPETAAVVTVVVPPALYDDFAASSAAQRSPRFWPLFGDGAPDSAPAAWYCLLGPTAPEPGERELVRGPFITQDLHELGVPTPGRTAVVHTRPDGPLTLLDPIQPYGTRPPRPETYYTVDLAPHQARHTVSLPSSGKGAFTAAVELSWRVDDPVALVRGETADVSGLLLAHLCAAADRITRRHPLRRAGGAQRAVNAGVGDWPVPGLAVSYTVHLVPEGAPVPAVEQSAPSRRRLSALLAGAETVLIGFDGPLARLFSARRAREAALDLLSVVAEHRDPADALSGRPLAVTSPAGREAFVHPLDVLRAFAHDGLGPVLRARLDELELRAAPDAPTTHRSLALVRALHGARRRVSVVTDVAPRAVRSCLEPYRLPFASVHGRGEDLGLLTPHPDCLLRALDALRVPARAGVLIGSSVAELTAAQQLGLRFIGYAPTAAGRRRLREEGSEVTVASLEPLLEAARAL
;
A
#
# COMPACT_ATOMS: atom_id res chain seq x y z
N MET A 1 1.19 76.51 39.46
CA MET A 1 -0.20 76.98 39.26
C MET A 1 -0.71 76.41 37.96
N SER A 2 -1.92 75.88 38.07
CA SER A 2 -2.74 75.13 37.12
C SER A 2 -2.81 75.64 35.68
N SER A 3 -2.78 74.72 34.71
CA SER A 3 -3.69 74.73 33.54
C SER A 3 -3.64 73.37 32.82
N ASP A 4 -4.39 72.40 33.33
CA ASP A 4 -4.81 71.20 32.59
C ASP A 4 -5.76 71.61 31.45
N PRO A 5 -5.52 71.18 30.19
CA PRO A 5 -6.52 71.26 29.15
C PRO A 5 -7.53 70.12 29.31
N ALA A 6 -8.81 70.45 29.27
CA ALA A 6 -9.96 69.59 29.54
C ALA A 6 -9.87 68.20 28.89
N ALA A 7 -9.89 67.16 29.73
CA ALA A 7 -10.03 65.77 29.31
C ALA A 7 -11.36 65.59 28.56
N SER A 8 -11.27 65.04 27.35
CA SER A 8 -12.46 64.58 26.61
C SER A 8 -13.20 63.52 27.44
N PRO A 9 -14.53 63.57 27.54
CA PRO A 9 -15.28 62.66 28.39
C PRO A 9 -15.12 61.22 27.90
N ASP A 10 -14.88 60.31 28.85
CA ASP A 10 -14.71 58.87 28.62
C ASP A 10 -15.87 58.32 27.76
N PRO A 11 -15.58 57.77 26.55
CA PRO A 11 -16.59 57.23 25.65
C PRO A 11 -17.49 56.17 26.30
N LEU A 12 -16.95 55.42 27.27
CA LEU A 12 -17.70 54.41 28.03
C LEU A 12 -18.70 55.05 28.99
N ALA A 13 -18.33 56.15 29.65
CA ALA A 13 -19.22 56.88 30.53
C ALA A 13 -20.41 57.47 29.76
N ARG A 14 -20.15 57.97 28.55
CA ARG A 14 -21.18 58.52 27.65
C ARG A 14 -22.13 57.45 27.12
N LEU A 15 -21.60 56.27 26.78
CA LEU A 15 -22.42 55.12 26.36
C LEU A 15 -23.30 54.61 27.52
N ALA A 16 -22.75 54.57 28.74
CA ALA A 16 -23.49 54.19 29.94
C ALA A 16 -24.67 55.14 30.22
N ASP A 17 -24.48 56.45 30.03
CA ASP A 17 -25.54 57.46 30.21
C ASP A 17 -26.65 57.31 29.17
N VAL A 18 -26.29 57.18 27.89
CA VAL A 18 -27.28 57.03 26.81
C VAL A 18 -28.12 55.76 26.98
N LEU A 19 -27.50 54.66 27.45
CA LEU A 19 -28.21 53.42 27.68
C LEU A 19 -29.13 53.49 28.91
N ALA A 20 -28.72 54.20 29.96
CA ALA A 20 -29.56 54.45 31.14
C ALA A 20 -30.81 55.28 30.78
N GLU A 21 -30.63 56.29 29.93
CA GLU A 21 -31.70 57.15 29.42
C GLU A 21 -32.68 56.37 28.53
N ALA A 22 -32.16 55.50 27.65
CA ALA A 22 -32.96 54.70 26.74
C ALA A 22 -33.73 53.56 27.43
N SER A 23 -33.20 53.00 28.52
CA SER A 23 -33.87 51.95 29.30
C SER A 23 -34.79 52.50 30.41
N GLY A 24 -34.88 53.83 30.56
CA GLY A 24 -35.68 54.49 31.59
C GLY A 24 -35.30 54.09 33.02
N GLY A 25 -34.03 53.75 33.27
CA GLY A 25 -33.60 53.04 34.48
C GLY A 25 -32.14 53.23 34.85
N ALA A 26 -31.68 52.47 35.85
CA ALA A 26 -30.34 52.59 36.43
C ALA A 26 -29.22 52.33 35.40
N ARG A 27 -28.08 53.02 35.60
CA ARG A 27 -26.91 52.92 34.72
C ARG A 27 -26.44 51.46 34.62
N PRO A 28 -26.23 50.92 33.40
CA PRO A 28 -25.78 49.55 33.24
C PRO A 28 -24.44 49.33 33.93
N THR A 29 -24.30 48.18 34.57
CA THR A 29 -23.07 47.78 35.26
C THR A 29 -21.93 47.58 34.24
N PRO A 30 -20.65 47.65 34.68
CA PRO A 30 -19.51 47.43 33.79
C PRO A 30 -19.55 46.07 33.07
N LEU A 31 -20.14 45.05 33.70
CA LEU A 31 -20.34 43.73 33.12
C LEU A 31 -21.40 43.77 32.01
N GLU A 32 -22.56 44.39 32.26
CA GLU A 32 -23.63 44.53 31.25
C GLU A 32 -23.17 45.38 30.06
N LEU A 33 -22.36 46.41 30.29
CA LEU A 33 -21.72 47.21 29.23
C LEU A 33 -20.73 46.39 28.41
N ALA A 34 -19.92 45.54 29.05
CA ALA A 34 -19.00 44.65 28.37
C ALA A 34 -19.76 43.59 27.54
N GLU A 35 -20.85 43.05 28.07
CA GLU A 35 -21.72 42.11 27.36
C GLU A 35 -22.45 42.76 26.19
N LEU A 36 -22.95 43.99 26.34
CA LEU A 36 -23.57 44.77 25.25
C LEU A 36 -22.57 45.11 24.14
N LEU A 37 -21.35 45.54 24.49
CA LEU A 37 -20.29 45.81 23.52
C LEU A 37 -19.80 44.54 22.84
N TRP A 38 -19.78 43.42 23.57
CA TRP A 38 -19.49 42.10 23.02
C TRP A 38 -20.59 41.64 22.05
N LEU A 39 -21.86 41.84 22.40
CA LEU A 39 -23.01 41.55 21.54
C LEU A 39 -22.98 42.42 20.27
N ALA A 40 -22.74 43.72 20.42
CA ALA A 40 -22.62 44.66 19.31
C ALA A 40 -21.43 44.32 18.39
N GLY A 41 -20.31 43.84 18.94
CA GLY A 41 -19.17 43.33 18.17
C GLY A 41 -19.46 42.04 17.40
N ARG A 42 -20.45 41.25 17.84
CA ARG A 42 -20.92 40.03 17.17
C ARG A 42 -22.07 40.27 16.19
N MET A 43 -22.79 41.37 16.35
CA MET A 43 -23.83 41.83 15.45
C MET A 43 -23.22 42.78 14.39
N ARG A 44 -22.61 42.25 13.33
CA ARG A 44 -22.30 43.12 12.18
C ARG A 44 -23.58 43.40 11.36
N PRO A 45 -23.79 44.65 10.94
CA PRO A 45 -25.00 45.05 10.23
C PRO A 45 -25.04 44.36 8.88
N GLY A 46 -26.18 43.72 8.57
CA GLY A 46 -26.50 43.33 7.21
C GLY A 46 -26.42 44.57 6.33
N GLY A 47 -25.64 44.50 5.27
CA GLY A 47 -25.58 45.54 4.24
C GLY A 47 -26.99 45.78 3.71
N ARG A 48 -27.56 46.92 4.10
CA ARG A 48 -28.54 47.63 3.27
C ARG A 48 -27.74 48.24 2.13
N ASP A 49 -27.71 47.57 0.99
CA ASP A 49 -27.46 48.27 -0.26
C ASP A 49 -28.66 49.16 -0.55
N THR A 50 -28.35 50.45 -0.58
CA THR A 50 -29.14 51.53 -1.14
C THR A 50 -29.45 51.24 -2.60
N ALA A 51 -30.67 50.80 -2.89
CA ALA A 51 -31.27 50.95 -4.22
C ALA A 51 -32.14 52.21 -4.19
N GLY A 52 -31.80 53.19 -5.04
CA GLY A 52 -32.54 54.42 -5.20
C GLY A 52 -32.32 55.05 -6.58
N ALA A 53 -33.34 54.86 -7.42
CA ALA A 53 -33.76 55.63 -8.59
C ALA A 53 -33.07 55.41 -9.95
N ALA A 54 -33.75 54.73 -10.89
CA ALA A 54 -34.61 55.38 -11.90
C ALA A 54 -35.42 54.36 -12.75
N ASP A 55 -36.66 54.75 -13.06
CA ASP A 55 -37.67 54.27 -14.04
C ASP A 55 -38.32 52.87 -13.88
N ALA A 56 -39.56 52.76 -13.36
CA ALA A 56 -40.88 53.04 -13.98
C ALA A 56 -41.29 51.94 -14.99
N THR A 57 -42.35 51.12 -14.84
CA THR A 57 -43.77 51.44 -14.65
C THR A 57 -44.62 50.15 -14.49
N GLY A 58 -45.78 50.27 -13.81
CA GLY A 58 -46.97 49.39 -13.91
C GLY A 58 -46.93 48.11 -13.07
N GLY A 59 -47.80 47.83 -12.10
CA GLY A 59 -49.20 48.24 -11.90
C GLY A 59 -50.11 47.02 -12.09
N GLY A 60 -50.64 46.43 -11.01
CA GLY A 60 -51.70 45.40 -11.10
C GLY A 60 -51.72 44.33 -10.01
N GLN A 61 -52.42 44.63 -8.91
CA GLN A 61 -53.10 43.68 -8.00
C GLN A 61 -54.26 42.94 -8.73
N PRO A 62 -55.03 41.98 -8.14
CA PRO A 62 -54.79 41.04 -7.02
C PRO A 62 -55.44 39.60 -7.22
N VAL A 63 -55.41 38.79 -6.13
CA VAL A 63 -56.36 37.69 -5.69
C VAL A 63 -56.19 36.21 -6.18
N PRO A 64 -56.82 35.15 -5.57
CA PRO A 64 -56.16 34.21 -4.63
C PRO A 64 -56.49 32.68 -4.79
N VAL A 65 -55.85 31.83 -3.95
CA VAL A 65 -56.41 30.67 -3.17
C VAL A 65 -57.01 29.40 -3.86
N ARG A 66 -56.31 28.27 -3.57
CA ARG A 66 -56.73 26.91 -3.10
C ARG A 66 -57.39 25.80 -3.96
N ASP A 67 -56.87 24.59 -3.64
CA ASP A 67 -57.47 23.26 -3.40
C ASP A 67 -57.75 22.21 -4.53
N ALA A 68 -57.06 21.06 -4.36
CA ALA A 68 -57.50 19.64 -4.44
C ALA A 68 -57.73 18.94 -5.83
N PRO A 69 -58.05 17.62 -5.90
CA PRO A 69 -57.12 16.49 -6.20
C PRO A 69 -57.49 15.63 -7.46
N ALA A 70 -56.71 14.55 -7.71
CA ALA A 70 -56.67 13.62 -8.87
C ALA A 70 -58.00 12.93 -9.29
N PRO A 71 -58.14 12.38 -10.53
CA PRO A 71 -58.05 10.90 -10.73
C PRO A 71 -57.70 10.32 -12.15
N ALA A 72 -57.35 9.02 -12.15
CA ALA A 72 -57.64 7.87 -13.05
C ALA A 72 -57.34 7.82 -14.59
N VAL A 73 -56.92 6.62 -15.05
CA VAL A 73 -56.62 6.20 -16.44
C VAL A 73 -57.58 5.05 -16.89
N PRO A 74 -58.12 5.04 -18.14
CA PRO A 74 -58.92 3.93 -18.69
C PRO A 74 -58.18 3.04 -19.74
N PRO A 75 -58.77 1.89 -20.21
CA PRO A 75 -58.01 0.69 -20.63
C PRO A 75 -58.32 0.05 -22.03
N VAL A 76 -57.61 -1.08 -22.34
CA VAL A 76 -57.85 -2.23 -23.31
C VAL A 76 -57.66 -1.93 -24.84
N PRO A 77 -57.29 -2.86 -25.77
CA PRO A 77 -57.54 -4.32 -25.75
C PRO A 77 -56.52 -5.33 -26.35
N ALA A 78 -56.88 -6.60 -26.19
CA ALA A 78 -56.15 -7.84 -26.48
C ALA A 78 -56.50 -8.49 -27.84
N GLY A 79 -55.54 -9.24 -28.39
CA GLY A 79 -55.78 -10.51 -29.10
C GLY A 79 -55.42 -10.62 -30.59
N GLN A 80 -54.38 -11.39 -30.91
CA GLN A 80 -54.37 -12.64 -31.73
C GLN A 80 -53.10 -12.84 -32.59
N SER A 81 -52.49 -14.03 -32.48
CA SER A 81 -51.29 -14.53 -33.18
C SER A 81 -51.48 -14.80 -34.68
N PRO A 82 -50.39 -14.90 -35.47
CA PRO A 82 -50.06 -16.22 -36.03
C PRO A 82 -48.57 -16.61 -36.07
N ALA A 83 -48.35 -17.92 -35.86
CA ALA A 83 -47.36 -18.87 -36.39
C ALA A 83 -45.90 -18.48 -36.76
N ALA A 84 -44.98 -19.13 -36.05
CA ALA A 84 -43.73 -19.79 -36.45
C ALA A 84 -42.90 -19.32 -37.68
N ALA A 85 -41.70 -18.80 -37.39
CA ALA A 85 -40.46 -19.09 -38.11
C ALA A 85 -39.25 -18.86 -37.19
N HIS A 86 -38.30 -19.79 -37.13
CA HIS A 86 -37.02 -19.66 -36.43
C HIS A 86 -35.99 -18.91 -37.30
N PRO A 87 -35.33 -17.87 -36.77
CA PRO A 87 -33.97 -17.50 -37.18
C PRO A 87 -33.03 -17.31 -35.96
N PRO A 88 -31.70 -17.25 -36.18
CA PRO A 88 -30.69 -17.77 -35.25
C PRO A 88 -30.53 -16.91 -33.99
N GLY A 89 -30.12 -17.55 -32.90
CA GLY A 89 -29.95 -16.93 -31.59
C GLY A 89 -29.06 -15.67 -31.64
N PRO A 90 -29.36 -14.64 -30.82
CA PRO A 90 -28.58 -13.42 -30.81
C PRO A 90 -27.16 -13.73 -30.35
N ALA A 91 -26.19 -13.43 -31.22
CA ALA A 91 -24.80 -13.31 -30.83
C ALA A 91 -24.72 -12.33 -29.64
N ARG A 92 -24.15 -12.81 -28.54
CA ARG A 92 -23.85 -12.00 -27.35
C ARG A 92 -23.11 -10.73 -27.82
N PRO A 93 -23.56 -9.52 -27.45
CA PRO A 93 -22.80 -8.32 -27.79
C PRO A 93 -21.39 -8.45 -27.19
N PRO A 94 -20.33 -8.04 -27.91
CA PRO A 94 -18.98 -8.05 -27.36
C PRO A 94 -18.96 -7.21 -26.07
N ASP A 95 -18.34 -7.74 -25.02
CA ASP A 95 -18.16 -7.00 -23.77
C ASP A 95 -17.57 -5.61 -24.07
N PRO A 96 -18.10 -4.52 -23.47
CA PRO A 96 -17.53 -3.20 -23.68
C PRO A 96 -16.06 -3.22 -23.24
N PRO A 97 -15.15 -2.53 -23.96
CA PRO A 97 -13.74 -2.55 -23.65
C PRO A 97 -13.52 -2.10 -22.20
N SER A 98 -12.78 -2.89 -21.43
CA SER A 98 -12.53 -2.66 -20.00
C SER A 98 -11.81 -1.33 -19.69
N ARG A 99 -11.33 -0.62 -20.72
CA ARG A 99 -10.64 0.66 -20.64
C ARG A 99 -11.16 1.67 -21.68
N VAL A 100 -11.35 2.90 -21.23
CA VAL A 100 -11.82 4.07 -21.99
C VAL A 100 -10.61 4.93 -22.40
N PRO A 101 -10.47 5.32 -23.68
CA PRO A 101 -9.40 6.20 -24.12
C PRO A 101 -9.61 7.64 -23.64
N LEU A 102 -8.51 8.30 -23.28
CA LEU A 102 -8.45 9.71 -22.92
C LEU A 102 -7.75 10.51 -24.00
N HIS A 103 -8.32 11.66 -24.33
CA HIS A 103 -7.78 12.57 -25.32
C HIS A 103 -7.60 13.97 -24.73
N LEU A 104 -6.71 14.76 -25.34
CA LEU A 104 -6.56 16.17 -25.00
C LEU A 104 -7.61 17.02 -25.73
N PRO A 105 -8.09 18.11 -25.11
CA PRO A 105 -8.91 19.11 -25.81
C PRO A 105 -8.11 19.79 -26.93
N ALA A 106 -8.76 20.08 -28.07
CA ALA A 106 -8.14 20.86 -29.14
C ALA A 106 -7.75 22.28 -28.65
N HIS A 107 -6.63 22.79 -29.14
CA HIS A 107 -6.14 24.14 -28.77
C HIS A 107 -6.94 25.27 -29.41
N ARG A 108 -7.61 25.02 -30.54
CA ARG A 108 -8.58 25.91 -31.19
C ARG A 108 -9.92 25.20 -31.32
N PRO A 109 -11.07 25.88 -31.08
CA PRO A 109 -12.37 25.35 -31.46
C PRO A 109 -12.43 25.25 -32.98
N ALA A 110 -12.28 24.05 -33.53
CA ALA A 110 -12.57 23.79 -34.94
C ALA A 110 -14.10 23.82 -35.16
N PRO A 111 -14.59 24.27 -36.33
CA PRO A 111 -16.00 24.12 -36.67
C PRO A 111 -16.38 22.64 -36.59
N ALA A 112 -17.53 22.35 -35.99
CA ALA A 112 -17.99 21.00 -35.66
C ALA A 112 -18.16 20.15 -36.93
N ALA A 113 -17.10 19.47 -37.37
CA ALA A 113 -17.12 18.50 -38.43
C ALA A 113 -17.11 17.09 -37.82
N GLY A 114 -18.29 16.46 -37.75
CA GLY A 114 -18.47 15.00 -37.72
C GLY A 114 -17.83 14.13 -36.62
N GLY A 115 -17.16 14.70 -35.62
CA GLY A 115 -16.49 13.93 -34.56
C GLY A 115 -17.45 13.28 -33.56
N ALA A 116 -17.09 12.08 -33.06
CA ALA A 116 -17.86 11.41 -32.01
C ALA A 116 -18.03 12.31 -30.77
N PRO A 117 -19.18 12.26 -30.06
CA PRO A 117 -19.42 13.09 -28.89
C PRO A 117 -18.47 12.74 -27.73
N HIS A 118 -17.93 13.76 -27.04
CA HIS A 118 -16.99 13.60 -25.93
C HIS A 118 -17.47 14.36 -24.66
N THR A 119 -17.11 13.86 -23.48
CA THR A 119 -17.31 14.52 -22.19
C THR A 119 -15.97 14.91 -21.59
N GLN A 120 -15.89 16.09 -20.98
CA GLN A 120 -14.66 16.54 -20.32
C GLN A 120 -14.60 16.10 -18.85
N LEU A 121 -13.41 15.70 -18.41
CA LEU A 121 -13.06 15.41 -17.02
C LEU A 121 -11.77 16.12 -16.62
N LEU A 122 -11.46 16.14 -15.32
CA LEU A 122 -10.17 16.59 -14.82
C LEU A 122 -9.31 15.38 -14.44
N ALA A 123 -8.21 15.17 -15.14
CA ALA A 123 -7.27 14.09 -14.87
C ALA A 123 -6.19 14.54 -13.86
N PRO A 124 -5.79 13.68 -12.91
CA PRO A 124 -4.68 13.94 -12.00
C PRO A 124 -3.33 13.83 -12.73
N ALA A 125 -2.33 14.59 -12.30
CA ALA A 125 -0.97 14.52 -12.83
C ALA A 125 0.04 14.02 -11.78
N PRO A 126 1.23 13.52 -12.19
CA PRO A 126 2.31 13.13 -11.29
C PRO A 126 2.92 14.31 -10.52
N PRO A 127 3.01 14.28 -9.17
CA PRO A 127 3.56 15.40 -8.39
C PRO A 127 5.01 15.72 -8.81
N MET A 128 5.41 16.99 -8.75
CA MET A 128 6.79 17.42 -9.07
C MET A 128 7.72 17.32 -7.85
N LEU A 129 7.19 17.42 -6.62
CA LEU A 129 7.94 17.34 -5.38
C LEU A 129 7.91 15.90 -4.82
N ARG A 130 9.09 15.28 -4.72
CA ARG A 130 9.24 13.86 -4.37
C ARG A 130 9.04 13.56 -2.89
N HIS A 131 9.64 14.38 -2.03
CA HIS A 131 9.75 14.11 -0.60
C HIS A 131 9.23 15.28 0.24
N PRO A 132 7.94 15.66 0.11
CA PRO A 132 7.37 16.81 0.83
C PRO A 132 7.56 16.70 2.35
N LEU A 133 7.44 15.49 2.92
CA LEU A 133 7.65 15.26 4.36
C LEU A 133 9.12 15.41 4.78
N ALA A 134 10.07 14.98 3.95
CA ALA A 134 11.49 15.16 4.25
C ALA A 134 11.89 16.64 4.18
N LEU A 135 11.34 17.38 3.21
CA LEU A 135 11.51 18.83 3.10
C LEU A 135 10.95 19.54 4.34
N GLN A 136 9.76 19.17 4.80
CA GLN A 136 9.20 19.71 6.05
C GLN A 136 10.09 19.41 7.27
N ARG A 137 10.68 18.21 7.34
CA ARG A 137 11.61 17.84 8.42
C ARG A 137 12.90 18.65 8.38
N ALA A 138 13.42 18.94 7.20
CA ALA A 138 14.63 19.76 7.01
C ALA A 138 14.48 21.18 7.58
N LEU A 139 13.26 21.69 7.66
CA LEU A 139 12.95 23.04 8.17
C LEU A 139 12.70 23.11 9.67
N ARG A 140 12.76 21.97 10.39
CA ARG A 140 12.58 21.93 11.86
C ARG A 140 13.45 22.91 12.64
N PRO A 141 14.73 23.18 12.29
CA PRO A 141 15.54 24.17 12.99
C PRO A 141 14.91 25.57 13.00
N LEU A 142 14.14 25.93 11.96
CA LEU A 142 13.46 27.22 11.85
C LEU A 142 12.21 27.33 12.73
N ALA A 143 11.69 26.21 13.26
CA ALA A 143 10.47 26.17 14.07
C ALA A 143 10.65 26.72 15.51
N ARG A 144 11.58 27.66 15.71
CA ARG A 144 11.74 28.37 16.99
C ARG A 144 10.53 29.27 17.27
N ARG A 145 10.09 29.29 18.53
CA ARG A 145 9.13 30.28 19.01
C ARG A 145 9.84 31.38 19.79
N VAL A 146 9.37 32.60 19.64
CA VAL A 146 9.83 33.80 20.33
C VAL A 146 8.62 34.55 20.87
N ASP A 147 8.87 35.48 21.78
CA ASP A 147 7.81 36.32 22.33
C ASP A 147 7.22 37.18 21.20
N ALA A 148 5.89 37.16 21.12
CA ALA A 148 5.14 37.98 20.21
C ALA A 148 5.28 39.44 20.64
N PRO A 149 5.50 40.37 19.70
CA PRO A 149 5.59 41.79 20.01
C PRO A 149 4.26 42.37 20.55
N VAL A 150 3.14 41.69 20.27
CA VAL A 150 1.80 42.09 20.71
C VAL A 150 1.04 40.85 21.18
N GLY A 151 0.27 40.99 22.27
CA GLY A 151 -0.53 39.91 22.86
C GLY A 151 0.15 39.28 24.09
N ARG A 152 -0.63 39.10 25.16
CA ARG A 152 -0.21 38.39 26.37
C ARG A 152 -1.11 37.18 26.57
N GLU A 153 -0.52 36.07 27.01
CA GLU A 153 -1.23 34.85 27.39
C GLU A 153 -1.12 34.63 28.91
N LEU A 154 -2.09 33.92 29.48
CA LEU A 154 -2.07 33.53 30.88
C LEU A 154 -0.98 32.46 31.10
N ASP A 155 -0.05 32.72 32.02
CA ASP A 155 0.82 31.68 32.54
C ASP A 155 0.07 30.94 33.65
N GLU A 156 -0.67 29.90 33.25
CA GLU A 156 -1.51 29.11 34.15
C GLU A 156 -0.72 28.57 35.34
N ARG A 157 0.52 28.11 35.10
CA ARG A 157 1.36 27.53 36.14
C ARG A 157 1.87 28.59 37.11
N ALA A 158 2.41 29.70 36.63
CA ALA A 158 2.87 30.78 37.49
C ALA A 158 1.72 31.43 38.27
N THR A 159 0.52 31.49 37.67
CA THR A 159 -0.71 31.93 38.33
C THR A 159 -1.10 30.96 39.44
N ALA A 160 -1.15 29.65 39.17
CA ALA A 160 -1.47 28.63 40.16
C ALA A 160 -0.44 28.60 41.31
N GLU A 161 0.86 28.70 41.01
CA GLU A 161 1.92 28.75 42.02
C GLU A 161 1.85 30.03 42.86
N ARG A 162 1.45 31.17 42.28
CA ARG A 162 1.21 32.41 43.02
C ARG A 162 0.05 32.26 43.99
N ILE A 163 -1.07 31.70 43.54
CA ILE A 163 -2.24 31.42 44.39
C ILE A 163 -1.87 30.45 45.50
N ALA A 164 -1.14 29.37 45.19
CA ALA A 164 -0.67 28.40 46.17
C ALA A 164 0.27 29.01 47.23
N ARG A 165 1.10 29.99 46.85
CA ARG A 165 2.03 30.66 47.77
C ARG A 165 1.38 31.74 48.64
N LEU A 166 0.43 32.51 48.10
CA LEU A 166 -0.15 33.68 48.76
C LEU A 166 -1.46 33.38 49.50
N GLY A 167 -2.05 32.20 49.30
CA GLY A 167 -3.27 31.75 49.97
C GLY A 167 -4.49 31.79 49.06
N ALA A 168 -5.51 30.99 49.42
CA ALA A 168 -6.69 30.73 48.59
C ALA A 168 -7.76 31.84 48.59
N GLY A 169 -7.49 33.00 49.20
CA GLY A 169 -8.40 34.14 49.20
C GLY A 169 -8.57 34.75 47.81
N PRO A 170 -9.79 35.12 47.38
CA PRO A 170 -10.08 35.64 46.04
C PRO A 170 -9.31 36.92 45.68
N GLU A 171 -8.86 37.69 46.67
CA GLU A 171 -8.05 38.89 46.51
C GLU A 171 -6.61 38.61 45.97
N TRP A 172 -6.14 37.36 46.05
CA TRP A 172 -4.80 36.95 45.59
C TRP A 172 -4.80 36.27 44.21
N TRP A 173 -5.96 36.15 43.57
CA TRP A 173 -6.17 35.46 42.28
C TRP A 173 -5.89 36.36 41.07
N LEU A 174 -4.73 37.03 41.07
CA LEU A 174 -4.32 37.88 39.93
C LEU A 174 -3.59 37.03 38.86
N PRO A 175 -4.02 37.07 37.59
CA PRO A 175 -3.42 36.29 36.52
C PRO A 175 -1.99 36.76 36.24
N VAL A 176 -1.04 35.82 36.26
CA VAL A 176 0.33 36.08 35.80
C VAL A 176 0.33 35.97 34.28
N LEU A 177 0.52 37.10 33.60
CA LEU A 177 0.54 37.17 32.14
C LEU A 177 1.99 37.12 31.62
N ARG A 178 2.22 36.34 30.58
CA ARG A 178 3.48 36.31 29.82
C ARG A 178 3.23 36.70 28.35
N PRO A 179 4.26 37.16 27.61
CA PRO A 179 4.11 37.41 26.17
C PRO A 179 3.62 36.14 25.44
N ALA A 180 2.63 36.29 24.56
CA ALA A 180 2.18 35.17 23.72
C ALA A 180 3.34 34.67 22.85
N ARG A 181 3.43 33.36 22.58
CA ARG A 181 4.58 32.78 21.87
C ARG A 181 4.23 32.50 20.40
N GLU A 182 4.87 33.19 19.46
CA GLU A 182 4.69 32.98 18.02
C GLU A 182 5.94 32.42 17.32
N ARG A 183 5.80 31.97 16.07
CA ARG A 183 6.96 31.64 15.23
C ARG A 183 7.72 32.90 14.88
N TRP A 184 9.05 32.82 14.92
CA TRP A 184 9.91 33.98 14.77
C TRP A 184 10.02 34.51 13.33
N LEU A 185 9.85 33.67 12.31
CA LEU A 185 10.00 34.03 10.89
C LEU A 185 8.69 34.02 10.10
N ARG A 186 8.51 34.99 9.22
CA ARG A 186 7.57 34.99 8.08
C ARG A 186 8.32 34.59 6.82
N LEU A 187 7.73 33.73 5.99
CA LEU A 187 8.27 33.35 4.70
C LEU A 187 7.48 33.98 3.55
N ASN A 188 8.19 34.64 2.64
CA ASN A 188 7.68 35.04 1.34
C ASN A 188 8.22 34.07 0.29
N LEU A 189 7.36 33.22 -0.27
CA LEU A 189 7.67 32.41 -1.43
C LEU A 189 7.29 33.20 -2.68
N VAL A 190 8.31 33.68 -3.39
CA VAL A 190 8.15 34.47 -4.62
C VAL A 190 8.46 33.56 -5.78
N TYR A 191 7.68 33.60 -6.86
CA TYR A 191 8.02 32.89 -8.08
C TYR A 191 8.08 33.83 -9.29
N ASP A 192 8.99 33.51 -10.18
CA ASP A 192 9.23 34.20 -11.42
C ASP A 192 8.06 34.01 -12.42
N ALA A 193 7.75 35.06 -13.16
CA ALA A 193 6.71 35.11 -14.19
C ALA A 193 7.24 34.95 -15.63
N GLY A 194 8.52 34.59 -15.80
CA GLY A 194 9.16 34.39 -17.10
C GLY A 194 8.47 33.35 -18.00
N PRO A 195 8.78 33.36 -19.32
CA PRO A 195 8.10 32.52 -20.32
C PRO A 195 8.31 31.02 -20.09
N THR A 196 9.39 30.62 -19.44
CA THR A 196 9.75 29.24 -19.10
C THR A 196 9.09 28.74 -17.80
N MET A 197 8.66 29.66 -16.93
CA MET A 197 8.05 29.35 -15.63
C MET A 197 6.70 28.61 -15.64
N PRO A 198 5.88 28.56 -16.70
CA PRO A 198 4.71 27.69 -16.76
C PRO A 198 5.00 26.22 -16.43
N VAL A 199 6.18 25.71 -16.81
CA VAL A 199 6.59 24.32 -16.53
C VAL A 199 6.73 24.04 -15.03
N TRP A 200 7.12 25.05 -14.25
CA TRP A 200 7.41 24.96 -12.82
C TRP A 200 6.24 25.33 -11.92
N ARG A 201 5.11 25.77 -12.47
CA ARG A 201 3.93 26.16 -11.67
C ARG A 201 3.41 25.05 -10.74
N PRO A 202 3.38 23.76 -11.12
CA PRO A 202 2.98 22.71 -10.19
C PRO A 202 3.97 22.59 -9.01
N LEU A 203 5.28 22.60 -9.29
CA LEU A 203 6.32 22.61 -8.25
C LEU A 203 6.16 23.79 -7.28
N VAL A 204 5.90 25.00 -7.77
CA VAL A 204 5.67 26.19 -6.92
C VAL A 204 4.49 25.98 -5.97
N ARG A 205 3.38 25.41 -6.45
CA ARG A 205 2.19 25.14 -5.62
C ARG A 205 2.46 24.06 -4.58
N GLU A 206 3.12 22.98 -4.98
CA GLU A 206 3.48 21.87 -4.11
C GLU A 206 4.47 22.32 -3.02
N LEU A 207 5.48 23.11 -3.39
CA LEU A 207 6.45 23.68 -2.47
C LEU A 207 5.78 24.66 -1.49
N HIS A 208 4.91 25.56 -1.97
CA HIS A 208 4.12 26.44 -1.11
C HIS A 208 3.32 25.64 -0.07
N THR A 209 2.66 24.57 -0.52
CA THR A 209 1.86 23.69 0.34
C THR A 209 2.74 23.00 1.39
N ALA A 210 3.88 22.45 0.99
CA ALA A 210 4.82 21.80 1.89
C ALA A 210 5.38 22.78 2.93
N LEU A 211 5.75 23.99 2.51
CA LEU A 211 6.27 25.05 3.38
C LEU A 211 5.21 25.55 4.37
N ALA A 212 3.97 25.75 3.93
CA ALA A 212 2.86 26.14 4.80
C ALA A 212 2.53 25.04 5.84
N GLN A 213 2.56 23.77 5.42
CA GLN A 213 2.29 22.63 6.30
C GLN A 213 3.45 22.27 7.23
N SER A 214 4.66 22.78 7.00
CA SER A 214 5.82 22.54 7.88
C SER A 214 5.62 23.07 9.30
N GLY A 215 4.77 24.09 9.45
CA GLY A 215 4.58 24.80 10.72
C GLY A 215 5.85 25.51 11.22
N ALA A 216 6.89 25.67 10.40
CA ALA A 216 8.15 26.33 10.78
C ALA A 216 8.03 27.85 10.81
N PHE A 217 7.16 28.41 9.96
CA PHE A 217 6.96 29.86 9.80
C PHE A 217 5.67 30.33 10.46
N ARG A 218 5.62 31.62 10.82
CA ARG A 218 4.43 32.32 11.33
C ARG A 218 3.36 32.41 10.26
N THR A 219 3.78 32.82 9.07
CA THR A 219 2.96 32.88 7.87
C THR A 219 3.83 32.54 6.67
N VAL A 220 3.22 31.88 5.68
CA VAL A 220 3.83 31.61 4.37
C VAL A 220 2.96 32.29 3.33
N GLY A 221 3.51 33.30 2.64
CA GLY A 221 2.84 34.01 1.56
C GLY A 221 3.37 33.57 0.20
N LEU A 222 2.49 33.44 -0.79
CA LEU A 222 2.86 33.16 -2.18
C LEU A 222 2.68 34.42 -3.03
N TYR A 223 3.74 34.87 -3.68
CA TYR A 223 3.71 36.08 -4.53
C TYR A 223 4.28 35.81 -5.91
N ARG A 224 3.72 36.49 -6.90
CA ARG A 224 4.21 36.50 -8.27
C ARG A 224 5.08 37.74 -8.49
N ALA A 225 6.28 37.54 -9.02
CA ALA A 225 7.16 38.63 -9.42
C ALA A 225 7.11 38.79 -10.93
N ALA A 226 6.76 39.99 -11.40
CA ALA A 226 6.71 40.30 -12.83
C ALA A 226 8.12 40.49 -13.40
N PRO A 227 8.31 40.38 -14.74
CA PRO A 227 9.62 40.49 -15.38
C PRO A 227 10.35 41.82 -15.14
N ASP A 228 9.65 42.86 -14.68
CA ASP A 228 10.20 44.16 -14.30
C ASP A 228 10.64 44.24 -12.82
N GLY A 229 10.58 43.14 -12.08
CA GLY A 229 10.95 43.10 -10.67
C GLY A 229 9.85 43.56 -9.72
N THR A 230 8.63 43.84 -10.22
CA THR A 230 7.51 44.24 -9.36
C THR A 230 6.81 43.02 -8.75
N VAL A 231 6.56 43.07 -7.43
CA VAL A 231 5.79 42.05 -6.70
C VAL A 231 4.47 42.67 -6.25
N ARG A 232 3.35 42.02 -6.60
CA ARG A 232 2.00 42.49 -6.26
C ARG A 232 1.39 41.64 -5.14
N GLY A 233 0.78 42.27 -4.14
CA GLY A 233 0.02 41.61 -3.07
C GLY A 233 0.12 42.28 -1.69
N PRO A 234 -0.79 41.97 -0.73
CA PRO A 234 -0.72 42.49 0.64
C PRO A 234 0.56 42.00 1.33
N GLY A 235 1.45 42.93 1.71
CA GLY A 235 2.76 42.59 2.31
C GLY A 235 3.89 42.27 1.32
N ALA A 236 3.72 42.60 0.02
CA ALA A 236 4.80 42.50 -0.99
C ALA A 236 6.02 43.40 -0.68
N HIS A 237 5.82 44.45 0.12
CA HIS A 237 6.87 45.30 0.66
C HIS A 237 7.04 44.96 2.15
N ALA A 238 7.73 43.86 2.44
CA ALA A 238 7.98 43.48 3.83
C ALA A 238 9.00 44.43 4.48
N PRO A 239 8.77 44.88 5.73
CA PRO A 239 9.72 45.68 6.48
C PRO A 239 11.01 44.89 6.72
N GLY A 240 12.17 45.56 6.77
CA GLY A 240 13.43 44.96 7.20
C GLY A 240 13.42 44.68 8.70
N ASP A 241 12.48 43.86 9.15
CA ASP A 241 12.16 43.59 10.56
C ASP A 241 13.04 42.50 11.20
N GLY A 242 14.01 41.97 10.45
CA GLY A 242 14.85 40.83 10.87
C GLY A 242 14.08 39.52 11.05
N ARG A 243 12.80 39.48 10.66
CA ARG A 243 11.88 38.36 10.87
C ARG A 243 11.21 37.89 9.58
N THR A 244 11.64 38.41 8.44
CA THR A 244 11.13 38.04 7.12
C THR A 244 12.24 37.35 6.33
N VAL A 245 11.91 36.20 5.73
CA VAL A 245 12.79 35.47 4.80
C VAL A 245 12.11 35.31 3.45
N THR A 246 12.88 35.33 2.37
CA THR A 246 12.36 35.22 1.00
C THR A 246 13.02 34.06 0.26
N LEU A 247 12.20 33.21 -0.34
CA LEU A 247 12.63 32.20 -1.31
C LEU A 247 12.10 32.57 -2.69
N LEU A 248 12.99 32.75 -3.65
CA LEU A 248 12.64 33.03 -5.04
C LEU A 248 12.72 31.75 -5.87
N VAL A 249 11.59 31.27 -6.40
CA VAL A 249 11.56 30.14 -7.32
C VAL A 249 11.71 30.66 -8.75
N SER A 250 12.81 30.30 -9.41
CA SER A 250 13.09 30.67 -10.80
C SER A 250 13.98 29.64 -11.46
N ASP A 251 13.79 29.43 -12.76
CA ASP A 251 14.74 28.67 -13.58
C ASP A 251 15.93 29.48 -14.08
N CYS A 252 15.97 30.79 -13.81
CA CYS A 252 17.06 31.68 -14.20
C CYS A 252 17.36 31.67 -15.72
N MET A 253 16.36 31.33 -16.55
CA MET A 253 16.51 31.25 -18.01
C MET A 253 15.79 32.36 -18.76
N GLY A 254 14.80 33.00 -18.13
CA GLY A 254 13.98 34.03 -18.77
C GLY A 254 14.72 35.34 -19.08
N PRO A 255 14.18 36.19 -19.97
CA PRO A 255 14.79 37.46 -20.37
C PRO A 255 15.11 38.41 -19.21
N GLN A 256 14.36 38.33 -18.11
CA GLN A 256 14.57 39.10 -16.88
C GLN A 256 15.88 38.76 -16.15
N TRP A 257 16.56 37.67 -16.49
CA TRP A 257 17.87 37.30 -15.95
C TRP A 257 19.04 37.77 -16.82
N ARG A 258 18.76 38.29 -18.01
CA ARG A 258 19.74 38.73 -19.02
C ARG A 258 19.75 40.24 -19.16
N GLU A 259 20.79 40.76 -19.81
CA GLU A 259 20.99 42.19 -20.00
C GLU A 259 19.80 42.83 -20.75
N GLY A 260 19.39 44.00 -20.28
CA GLY A 260 18.28 44.75 -20.84
C GLY A 260 17.48 45.53 -19.78
N PRO A 261 16.49 46.35 -20.20
CA PRO A 261 15.71 47.17 -19.28
C PRO A 261 14.94 46.38 -18.22
N ALA A 262 14.45 45.18 -18.57
CA ALA A 262 13.78 44.27 -17.65
C ALA A 262 14.78 43.67 -16.64
N GLY A 263 15.91 43.14 -17.11
CA GLY A 263 16.95 42.58 -16.25
C GLY A 263 17.55 43.59 -15.29
N THR A 264 17.78 44.83 -15.73
CA THR A 264 18.28 45.92 -14.87
C THR A 264 17.34 46.16 -13.68
N ARG A 265 16.03 46.25 -13.92
CA ARG A 265 15.04 46.41 -12.84
C ARG A 265 14.92 45.18 -11.97
N TRP A 266 14.97 43.98 -12.57
CA TRP A 266 14.93 42.70 -11.86
C TRP A 266 16.09 42.58 -10.84
N TYR A 267 17.32 42.78 -11.30
CA TYR A 267 18.51 42.74 -10.44
C TYR A 267 18.48 43.84 -9.39
N ALA A 268 17.99 45.05 -9.70
CA ALA A 268 17.83 46.11 -8.70
C ALA A 268 16.88 45.72 -7.56
N THR A 269 15.80 44.98 -7.84
CA THR A 269 14.93 44.40 -6.81
C THR A 269 15.64 43.35 -5.97
N LEU A 270 16.38 42.42 -6.60
CA LEU A 270 17.12 41.38 -5.88
C LEU A 270 18.16 41.97 -4.93
N HIS A 271 18.93 42.98 -5.37
CA HIS A 271 19.89 43.69 -4.51
C HIS A 271 19.19 44.35 -3.32
N ARG A 272 18.02 44.95 -3.53
CA ARG A 272 17.23 45.59 -2.47
C ARG A 272 16.76 44.59 -1.41
N TRP A 273 16.32 43.40 -1.83
CA TRP A 273 15.93 42.34 -0.91
C TRP A 273 17.13 41.74 -0.18
N ALA A 274 18.19 41.39 -0.92
CA ALA A 274 19.39 40.77 -0.37
C ALA A 274 20.08 41.64 0.71
N ARG A 275 19.96 42.97 0.62
CA ARG A 275 20.47 43.91 1.64
C ARG A 275 19.59 44.02 2.89
N ARG A 276 18.32 43.62 2.84
CA ARG A 276 17.33 43.84 3.91
C ARG A 276 16.88 42.57 4.62
N MET A 277 16.99 41.42 3.95
CA MET A 277 16.47 40.14 4.45
C MET A 277 17.24 38.97 3.85
N PRO A 278 17.18 37.78 4.48
CA PRO A 278 17.62 36.56 3.84
C PRO A 278 16.82 36.28 2.58
N LEU A 279 17.53 36.10 1.48
CA LEU A 279 17.07 35.78 0.14
C LEU A 279 17.88 34.58 -0.38
N ALA A 280 17.18 33.56 -0.89
CA ALA A 280 17.79 32.48 -1.65
C ALA A 280 16.95 32.15 -2.89
N VAL A 281 17.61 31.67 -3.94
CA VAL A 281 16.96 31.19 -5.17
C VAL A 281 16.73 29.69 -5.05
N VAL A 282 15.48 29.25 -5.13
CA VAL A 282 15.13 27.85 -5.31
C VAL A 282 15.11 27.59 -6.80
N GLN A 283 16.14 26.93 -7.29
CA GLN A 283 16.34 26.64 -8.70
C GLN A 283 15.83 25.22 -9.01
N PRO A 284 14.75 25.07 -9.80
CA PRO A 284 14.20 23.75 -10.13
C PRO A 284 15.11 22.85 -10.99
N LEU A 285 16.09 23.44 -11.68
CA LEU A 285 17.10 22.71 -12.42
C LEU A 285 18.10 22.02 -11.48
N PRO A 286 18.70 20.88 -11.88
CA PRO A 286 19.73 20.21 -11.11
C PRO A 286 21.03 21.03 -11.07
N GLU A 287 21.80 20.88 -9.99
CA GLU A 287 23.02 21.66 -9.70
C GLU A 287 24.00 21.75 -10.88
N HIS A 288 24.23 20.65 -11.60
CA HIS A 288 25.19 20.61 -12.71
C HIS A 288 24.80 21.49 -13.91
N LEU A 289 23.52 21.86 -14.06
CA LEU A 289 23.04 22.75 -15.14
C LEU A 289 23.06 24.23 -14.73
N TRP A 290 23.33 24.55 -13.46
CA TRP A 290 23.26 25.95 -12.99
C TRP A 290 24.30 26.84 -13.68
N ARG A 291 25.47 26.30 -13.99
CA ARG A 291 26.54 26.98 -14.74
C ARG A 291 26.06 27.51 -16.10
N ASP A 292 25.10 26.82 -16.72
CA ASP A 292 24.59 27.16 -18.05
C ASP A 292 23.39 28.12 -18.03
N THR A 293 22.89 28.47 -16.83
CA THR A 293 21.80 29.44 -16.68
C THR A 293 22.29 30.89 -16.79
N ALA A 294 21.36 31.86 -16.77
CA ALA A 294 21.71 33.28 -16.65
C ALA A 294 21.95 33.72 -15.19
N LEU A 295 22.11 32.76 -14.27
CA LEU A 295 22.56 32.99 -12.90
C LEU A 295 23.48 31.82 -12.45
N PRO A 296 24.71 31.74 -12.99
CA PRO A 296 25.63 30.65 -12.70
C PRO A 296 25.98 30.59 -11.22
N ALA A 297 25.94 29.38 -10.66
CA ALA A 297 26.22 29.13 -9.24
C ALA A 297 27.46 28.25 -9.08
N VAL A 298 28.26 28.55 -8.05
CA VAL A 298 29.50 27.85 -7.71
C VAL A 298 29.34 27.19 -6.33
N PRO A 299 29.72 25.91 -6.15
CA PRO A 299 29.61 25.23 -4.87
C PRO A 299 30.73 25.66 -3.90
N GLY A 300 30.41 25.70 -2.60
CA GLY A 300 31.33 26.10 -1.55
C GLY A 300 30.71 26.09 -0.15
N ARG A 301 31.33 26.83 0.78
CA ARG A 301 30.91 26.98 2.16
C ARG A 301 30.32 28.37 2.39
N LEU A 302 29.14 28.44 2.98
CA LEU A 302 28.42 29.65 3.36
C LEU A 302 28.45 29.82 4.88
N SER A 303 28.61 31.04 5.37
CA SER A 303 28.40 31.37 6.79
C SER A 303 27.66 32.69 6.95
N ALA A 304 26.90 32.80 8.05
CA ALA A 304 26.11 33.98 8.38
C ALA A 304 26.60 34.61 9.70
N PRO A 305 26.68 35.95 9.80
CA PRO A 305 27.15 36.63 11.01
C PRO A 305 26.14 36.60 12.17
N GLY A 306 24.87 36.29 11.88
CA GLY A 306 23.79 36.27 12.86
C GLY A 306 22.54 35.54 12.35
N PRO A 307 21.57 35.22 13.22
CA PRO A 307 20.36 34.54 12.81
C PRO A 307 19.53 35.42 11.86
N ALA A 308 19.03 34.83 10.78
CA ALA A 308 18.31 35.53 9.72
C ALA A 308 19.03 36.79 9.19
N ALA A 309 20.37 36.75 9.12
CA ALA A 309 21.17 37.83 8.54
C ALA A 309 20.82 38.09 7.06
N PRO A 310 20.78 39.37 6.60
CA PRO A 310 20.58 39.68 5.19
C PRO A 310 21.59 38.98 4.30
N THR A 311 21.18 38.55 3.11
CA THR A 311 22.05 37.83 2.16
C THR A 311 23.34 38.59 1.82
N ALA A 312 23.28 39.92 1.77
CA ALA A 312 24.44 40.77 1.52
C ALA A 312 25.50 40.73 2.64
N ALA A 313 25.19 40.16 3.81
CA ALA A 313 26.10 40.01 4.93
C ALA A 313 26.68 38.58 5.06
N LEU A 314 26.35 37.67 4.14
CA LEU A 314 26.89 36.30 4.15
C LEU A 314 28.35 36.29 3.68
N ALA A 315 29.14 35.38 4.23
CA ALA A 315 30.47 35.05 3.72
C ALA A 315 30.41 33.74 2.92
N PHE A 316 31.22 33.65 1.86
CA PHE A 316 31.29 32.47 1.01
C PHE A 316 32.73 32.12 0.61
N THR A 317 33.06 30.84 0.70
CA THR A 317 34.35 30.26 0.32
C THR A 317 34.12 29.14 -0.69
N PRO A 318 34.52 29.28 -1.98
CA PRO A 318 34.35 28.23 -2.99
C PRO A 318 35.21 27.00 -2.67
N TYR A 319 34.75 25.80 -3.07
CA TYR A 319 35.53 24.56 -2.88
C TYR A 319 36.73 24.45 -3.81
N GLU A 320 36.56 24.94 -5.04
CA GLU A 320 37.61 24.94 -6.05
C GLU A 320 38.24 26.35 -6.05
N PRO A 321 39.57 26.48 -5.84
CA PRO A 321 40.23 27.76 -6.03
C PRO A 321 40.07 28.18 -7.50
N PRO A 322 39.98 29.49 -7.82
CA PRO A 322 39.93 29.94 -9.20
C PRO A 322 41.12 29.33 -9.95
N GLY A 323 40.84 28.52 -10.97
CA GLY A 323 41.87 27.87 -11.78
C GLY A 323 42.73 28.92 -12.52
N PRO A 324 43.82 28.51 -13.17
CA PRO A 324 44.76 29.41 -13.86
C PRO A 324 44.21 29.96 -15.19
N ARG A 325 42.97 30.46 -15.22
CA ARG A 325 42.42 31.21 -16.34
C ARG A 325 42.47 32.70 -16.02
N ASP A 326 43.16 33.42 -16.89
CA ASP A 326 43.31 34.87 -17.02
C ASP A 326 43.61 35.70 -15.73
N PRO A 327 44.83 36.25 -15.56
CA PRO A 327 45.19 37.16 -14.46
C PRO A 327 44.31 38.41 -14.33
N HIS A 328 43.47 38.68 -15.34
CA HIS A 328 42.55 39.82 -15.39
C HIS A 328 41.12 39.49 -14.91
N GLU A 329 40.80 38.23 -14.57
CA GLU A 329 39.46 37.86 -14.12
C GLU A 329 39.27 38.18 -12.62
N PRO A 330 38.33 39.08 -12.24
CA PRO A 330 38.17 39.48 -10.85
C PRO A 330 37.67 38.32 -9.97
N PRO A 331 38.02 38.28 -8.66
CA PRO A 331 37.54 37.26 -7.73
C PRO A 331 36.01 37.12 -7.79
N LEU A 332 35.47 35.90 -7.66
CA LEU A 332 34.04 35.60 -7.84
C LEU A 332 33.08 36.56 -7.10
N LEU A 333 33.46 37.03 -5.91
CA LEU A 333 32.65 37.93 -5.08
C LEU A 333 33.10 39.38 -5.08
N ASP A 334 34.04 39.78 -5.93
CA ASP A 334 34.49 41.17 -5.96
C ASP A 334 33.32 42.11 -6.28
N GLY A 335 32.91 42.92 -5.30
CA GLY A 335 31.73 43.79 -5.32
C GLY A 335 30.36 43.10 -5.39
N ALA A 336 30.28 41.77 -5.39
CA ALA A 336 29.05 41.01 -5.62
C ALA A 336 28.37 40.55 -4.32
N VAL A 337 27.03 40.44 -4.33
CA VAL A 337 26.31 39.82 -3.20
C VAL A 337 26.27 38.29 -3.39
N PRO A 338 26.71 37.49 -2.39
CA PRO A 338 26.66 36.03 -2.48
C PRO A 338 25.22 35.55 -2.32
N LEU A 339 24.53 35.29 -3.42
CA LEU A 339 23.13 34.83 -3.44
C LEU A 339 23.06 33.29 -3.38
N PRO A 340 22.57 32.67 -2.29
CA PRO A 340 22.44 31.23 -2.20
C PRO A 340 21.48 30.68 -3.26
N VAL A 341 21.88 29.59 -3.92
CA VAL A 341 21.08 28.83 -4.87
C VAL A 341 20.86 27.43 -4.31
N LEU A 342 19.61 26.97 -4.34
CA LEU A 342 19.15 25.76 -3.67
C LEU A 342 18.33 24.91 -4.64
N GLU A 343 18.54 23.60 -4.68
CA GLU A 343 17.54 22.70 -5.27
C GLU A 343 16.33 22.57 -4.33
N PRO A 344 15.12 22.26 -4.84
CA PRO A 344 13.93 21.98 -4.03
C PRO A 344 13.99 20.60 -3.33
N GLU A 345 15.11 20.29 -2.68
CA GLU A 345 15.43 18.99 -2.05
C GLU A 345 15.76 19.14 -0.56
N PRO A 346 15.45 18.15 0.29
CA PRO A 346 15.59 18.26 1.75
C PRO A 346 16.99 18.67 2.24
N ARG A 347 18.06 18.20 1.58
CA ARG A 347 19.45 18.52 1.94
C ARG A 347 19.74 20.03 1.85
N TRP A 348 19.30 20.67 0.77
CA TRP A 348 19.54 22.09 0.51
C TRP A 348 18.76 22.97 1.47
N LEU A 349 17.49 22.62 1.72
CA LEU A 349 16.69 23.34 2.72
C LEU A 349 17.20 23.14 4.15
N ALA A 350 17.83 21.99 4.46
CA ALA A 350 18.44 21.76 5.77
C ALA A 350 19.68 22.65 5.97
N HIS A 351 20.56 22.73 4.97
CA HIS A 351 21.74 23.62 5.03
C HIS A 351 21.33 25.09 5.10
N TRP A 352 20.33 25.49 4.30
CA TRP A 352 19.78 26.84 4.36
C TRP A 352 19.12 27.15 5.70
N ALA A 353 18.36 26.20 6.27
CA ALA A 353 17.78 26.36 7.60
C ALA A 353 18.88 26.52 8.67
N ALA A 354 19.95 25.74 8.60
CA ALA A 354 21.09 25.85 9.51
C ALA A 354 21.82 27.20 9.38
N LEU A 355 22.02 27.69 8.14
CA LEU A 355 22.60 29.01 7.87
C LEU A 355 21.82 30.14 8.54
N LEU A 356 20.48 30.03 8.55
CA LEU A 356 19.61 31.04 9.15
C LEU A 356 19.54 30.97 10.68
N THR A 357 19.83 29.83 11.29
CA THR A 357 19.66 29.63 12.74
C THR A 357 20.95 29.68 13.53
N THR A 358 22.09 29.34 12.92
CA THR A 358 23.35 29.07 13.60
C THR A 358 24.43 30.05 13.14
N PRO A 359 24.62 31.18 13.85
CA PRO A 359 25.64 32.16 13.51
C PRO A 359 27.04 31.55 13.47
N GLY A 360 27.83 31.91 12.47
CA GLY A 360 29.20 31.45 12.29
C GLY A 360 29.36 30.00 11.84
N ALA A 361 28.27 29.22 11.71
CA ALA A 361 28.36 27.87 11.15
C ALA A 361 28.68 27.92 9.65
N GLU A 362 29.71 27.19 9.25
CA GLU A 362 29.98 26.93 7.84
C GLU A 362 29.10 25.79 7.34
N VAL A 363 28.20 26.11 6.40
CA VAL A 363 27.33 25.12 5.77
C VAL A 363 27.69 24.92 4.30
N PRO A 364 27.65 23.69 3.77
CA PRO A 364 27.75 23.45 2.33
C PRO A 364 26.61 24.12 1.58
N GLY A 365 26.91 24.78 0.47
CA GLY A 365 25.90 25.36 -0.41
C GLY A 365 26.48 25.81 -1.75
N ALA A 366 25.65 26.46 -2.56
CA ALA A 366 26.04 27.03 -3.83
C ALA A 366 25.65 28.50 -3.86
N VAL A 367 26.50 29.32 -4.48
CA VAL A 367 26.34 30.77 -4.52
C VAL A 367 26.45 31.25 -5.95
N ALA A 368 25.49 32.08 -6.34
CA ALA A 368 25.59 32.92 -7.52
C ALA A 368 26.07 34.33 -7.13
N ALA A 369 26.98 34.89 -7.92
CA ALA A 369 27.47 36.26 -7.73
C ALA A 369 26.43 37.26 -8.27
N LEU A 370 25.66 37.88 -7.38
CA LEU A 370 24.69 38.90 -7.76
C LEU A 370 25.42 40.24 -7.99
N ARG A 371 25.82 40.48 -9.25
CA ARG A 371 26.46 41.73 -9.73
C ARG A 371 25.52 42.55 -10.60
N GLY A 372 25.15 41.98 -11.75
CA GLY A 372 24.31 42.56 -12.77
C GLY A 372 23.91 41.47 -13.77
N PRO A 373 22.93 41.75 -14.65
CA PRO A 373 22.49 40.78 -15.63
C PRO A 373 23.59 40.42 -16.63
N LEU A 374 23.68 39.14 -17.00
CA LEU A 374 24.64 38.64 -17.99
C LEU A 374 24.29 39.13 -19.40
N ALA A 375 25.30 39.59 -20.15
CA ALA A 375 25.16 39.90 -21.58
C ALA A 375 24.76 38.63 -22.34
N ALA A 376 23.97 38.78 -23.40
CA ALA A 376 23.45 37.65 -24.17
C ALA A 376 24.57 36.77 -24.77
N ASP A 377 25.73 37.37 -25.06
CA ASP A 377 26.83 36.81 -25.86
C ASP A 377 28.12 36.52 -25.05
N ALA A 378 28.09 36.57 -23.71
CA ALA A 378 29.30 36.64 -22.88
C ALA A 378 30.23 35.40 -22.88
N GLU A 379 29.89 34.28 -23.52
CA GLU A 379 30.70 33.04 -23.47
C GLU A 379 30.53 32.12 -24.71
N ASP A 380 30.57 32.61 -25.95
CA ASP A 380 30.49 31.75 -27.17
C ASP A 380 29.29 30.78 -27.17
N ARG A 381 28.19 31.18 -26.54
CA ARG A 381 26.99 30.35 -26.40
C ARG A 381 26.23 30.35 -27.73
N THR A 382 26.38 29.29 -28.52
CA THR A 382 25.72 29.11 -29.82
C THR A 382 24.22 29.39 -29.71
N ASP A 383 23.70 30.37 -30.47
CA ASP A 383 22.28 30.69 -30.49
C ASP A 383 21.48 29.48 -30.95
N VAL A 384 20.80 28.87 -29.98
CA VAL A 384 19.97 27.67 -30.19
C VAL A 384 18.84 27.97 -31.18
N GLY A 385 18.48 29.24 -31.39
CA GLY A 385 17.52 29.67 -32.42
C GLY A 385 17.98 29.46 -33.86
N VAL A 386 19.28 29.37 -34.13
CA VAL A 386 19.87 29.31 -35.49
C VAL A 386 20.24 27.87 -35.92
N LEU A 387 20.33 26.94 -34.96
CA LEU A 387 20.73 25.55 -35.21
C LEU A 387 19.66 24.76 -35.97
N SER A 388 20.12 23.92 -36.91
CA SER A 388 19.27 22.95 -37.61
C SER A 388 18.74 21.87 -36.66
N ALA A 389 17.69 21.14 -37.09
CA ALA A 389 17.11 20.06 -36.30
C ALA A 389 18.12 18.95 -35.95
N GLU A 390 19.02 18.62 -36.88
CA GLU A 390 20.06 17.61 -36.68
C GLU A 390 21.10 18.07 -35.66
N GLU A 391 21.57 19.31 -35.77
CA GLU A 391 22.51 19.91 -34.82
C GLU A 391 21.90 20.02 -33.41
N LEU A 392 20.61 20.36 -33.31
CA LEU A 392 19.89 20.40 -32.03
C LEU A 392 19.82 19.03 -31.37
N VAL A 393 19.45 17.98 -32.12
CA VAL A 393 19.36 16.61 -31.58
C VAL A 393 20.74 16.05 -31.23
N LEU A 394 21.77 16.31 -32.06
CA LEU A 394 23.15 15.90 -31.78
C LEU A 394 23.71 16.60 -30.55
N ARG A 395 23.53 17.91 -30.43
CA ARG A 395 23.92 18.68 -29.25
C ARG A 395 23.21 18.16 -28.01
N PHE A 396 21.90 17.97 -28.07
CA PHE A 396 21.13 17.43 -26.95
C PHE A 396 21.60 16.03 -26.57
N ARG A 397 21.87 15.15 -27.53
CA ARG A 397 22.43 13.81 -27.27
C ARG A 397 23.80 13.85 -26.60
N ALA A 398 24.63 14.85 -26.92
CA ALA A 398 25.97 15.00 -26.37
C ALA A 398 25.96 15.55 -24.94
N THR A 399 24.99 16.40 -24.58
CA THR A 399 24.99 17.12 -23.30
C THR A 399 23.91 16.64 -22.31
N ALA A 400 22.84 16.02 -22.78
CA ALA A 400 21.73 15.61 -21.93
C ALA A 400 21.99 14.29 -21.20
N SER A 401 21.30 14.11 -20.07
CA SER A 401 21.26 12.84 -19.37
C SER A 401 20.66 11.73 -20.26
N PRO A 402 21.10 10.47 -20.11
CA PRO A 402 20.51 9.33 -20.81
C PRO A 402 18.99 9.24 -20.60
N GLU A 403 18.51 9.56 -19.40
CA GLU A 403 17.10 9.60 -19.02
C GLU A 403 16.33 10.67 -19.80
N ALA A 404 16.88 11.89 -19.90
CA ALA A 404 16.26 12.97 -20.66
C ALA A 404 16.21 12.67 -22.16
N PHE A 405 17.27 12.07 -22.72
CA PHE A 405 17.29 11.66 -24.13
C PHE A 405 16.26 10.55 -24.42
N ARG A 406 16.16 9.54 -23.55
CA ARG A 406 15.11 8.50 -23.65
C ARG A 406 13.71 9.10 -23.54
N LEU A 407 13.51 10.04 -22.59
CA LEU A 407 12.24 10.73 -22.41
C LEU A 407 11.85 11.50 -23.67
N ALA A 408 12.78 12.26 -24.27
CA ALA A 408 12.54 13.01 -25.51
C ALA A 408 12.04 12.10 -26.65
N GLY A 409 12.63 10.92 -26.81
CA GLY A 409 12.16 9.92 -27.77
C GLY A 409 10.70 9.49 -27.50
N HIS A 410 10.35 9.16 -26.25
CA HIS A 410 8.97 8.77 -25.91
C HIS A 410 7.97 9.92 -26.05
N LEU A 411 8.40 11.16 -25.79
CA LEU A 411 7.57 12.35 -26.02
C LEU A 411 7.29 12.60 -27.49
N ALA A 412 8.21 12.23 -28.39
CA ALA A 412 8.02 12.37 -29.85
C ALA A 412 6.87 11.50 -30.40
N VAL A 413 6.45 10.46 -29.67
CA VAL A 413 5.32 9.59 -30.04
C VAL A 413 3.98 10.33 -29.97
N GLY A 414 3.83 11.28 -29.05
CA GLY A 414 2.58 12.00 -28.80
C GLY A 414 2.75 13.51 -28.81
N ARG A 415 1.77 14.21 -28.23
CA ARG A 415 1.84 15.67 -28.05
C ARG A 415 2.63 16.03 -26.78
N PRO A 416 3.63 16.92 -26.84
CA PRO A 416 4.41 17.33 -25.67
C PRO A 416 3.68 18.42 -24.88
N ASP A 417 2.46 18.13 -24.43
CA ASP A 417 1.75 18.94 -23.45
C ASP A 417 2.29 18.61 -22.05
N LEU A 418 2.64 19.61 -21.24
CA LEU A 418 3.29 19.40 -19.95
C LEU A 418 2.65 18.33 -19.03
N PRO A 419 1.31 18.28 -18.86
CA PRO A 419 0.70 17.23 -18.05
C PRO A 419 0.90 15.82 -18.65
N VAL A 420 0.88 15.71 -19.98
CA VAL A 420 1.16 14.45 -20.70
C VAL A 420 2.63 14.10 -20.60
N MET A 421 3.54 15.07 -20.73
CA MET A 421 4.97 14.83 -20.58
C MET A 421 5.32 14.29 -19.19
N ARG A 422 4.69 14.83 -18.12
CA ARG A 422 4.80 14.30 -16.75
C ARG A 422 4.28 12.86 -16.65
N LEU A 423 3.16 12.54 -17.30
CA LEU A 423 2.61 11.18 -17.33
C LEU A 423 3.51 10.19 -18.08
N VAL A 424 4.07 10.60 -19.23
CA VAL A 424 5.05 9.79 -19.98
C VAL A 424 6.29 9.56 -19.13
N GLN A 425 6.82 10.61 -18.50
CA GLN A 425 7.96 10.51 -17.60
C GLN A 425 7.72 9.49 -16.47
N ALA A 426 6.57 9.59 -15.79
CA ALA A 426 6.20 8.66 -14.72
C ALA A 426 5.89 7.23 -15.20
N ALA A 427 5.62 7.05 -16.49
CA ALA A 427 5.37 5.73 -17.09
C ALA A 427 6.63 5.05 -17.60
N VAL A 428 7.62 5.83 -18.04
CA VAL A 428 8.90 5.35 -18.62
C VAL A 428 9.97 5.16 -17.54
N GLU A 429 10.01 6.05 -16.53
CA GLU A 429 11.04 6.03 -15.50
C GLU A 429 10.51 5.50 -14.15
N PRO A 430 11.21 4.55 -13.50
CA PRO A 430 10.83 4.05 -12.16
C PRO A 430 10.85 5.15 -11.09
N ASP A 431 11.73 6.13 -11.27
CA ASP A 431 11.94 7.24 -10.35
C ASP A 431 12.01 8.57 -11.15
N PRO A 432 10.87 9.16 -11.56
CA PRO A 432 10.81 10.31 -12.48
C PRO A 432 11.32 11.60 -11.82
N ARG A 433 12.43 12.20 -12.30
CA ARG A 433 13.03 13.43 -11.76
C ARG A 433 12.61 14.66 -12.58
N PRO A 434 12.12 15.75 -11.97
CA PRO A 434 11.77 16.97 -12.71
C PRO A 434 12.90 17.48 -13.62
N GLN A 435 14.16 17.22 -13.25
CA GLN A 435 15.35 17.58 -14.02
C GLN A 435 15.36 17.04 -15.46
N HIS A 436 15.00 15.77 -15.69
CA HIS A 436 15.07 15.17 -17.02
C HIS A 436 14.03 15.78 -17.96
N LEU A 437 12.87 16.15 -17.41
CA LEU A 437 11.84 16.86 -18.17
C LEU A 437 12.29 18.28 -18.52
N ALA A 438 13.00 18.93 -17.60
CA ALA A 438 13.53 20.27 -17.80
C ALA A 438 14.64 20.31 -18.85
N GLU A 439 15.55 19.34 -18.87
CA GLU A 439 16.57 19.19 -19.91
C GLU A 439 15.93 19.14 -21.30
N VAL A 440 14.84 18.37 -21.48
CA VAL A 440 14.13 18.31 -22.76
C VAL A 440 13.49 19.66 -23.12
N VAL A 441 12.82 20.32 -22.18
CA VAL A 441 12.16 21.63 -22.44
C VAL A 441 13.18 22.73 -22.74
N LEU A 442 14.34 22.70 -22.09
CA LEU A 442 15.38 23.72 -22.23
C LEU A 442 16.38 23.43 -23.35
N SER A 443 16.35 22.25 -23.95
CA SER A 443 17.21 21.86 -25.09
C SER A 443 17.05 22.74 -26.33
N GLY A 444 15.97 23.52 -26.43
CA GLY A 444 15.59 24.26 -27.63
C GLY A 444 14.92 23.42 -28.72
N MET A 445 14.77 22.11 -28.51
CA MET A 445 14.01 21.22 -29.40
C MET A 445 12.50 21.50 -29.39
N LEU A 446 11.99 22.09 -28.30
CA LEU A 446 10.58 22.41 -28.10
C LEU A 446 10.35 23.92 -28.18
N THR A 447 9.24 24.32 -28.79
CA THR A 447 8.74 25.70 -28.81
C THR A 447 7.35 25.77 -28.21
N ALA A 448 7.08 26.80 -27.42
CA ALA A 448 5.74 27.02 -26.87
C ALA A 448 4.74 27.29 -28.01
N VAL A 449 3.56 26.67 -27.95
CA VAL A 449 2.52 26.84 -28.97
C VAL A 449 1.87 28.23 -28.83
N PRO A 450 1.92 29.10 -29.85
CA PRO A 450 1.32 30.43 -29.79
C PRO A 450 -0.19 30.35 -29.54
N GLY A 451 -0.69 31.08 -28.53
CA GLY A 451 -2.11 31.09 -28.17
C GLY A 451 -2.63 29.81 -27.49
N GLY A 452 -1.78 28.80 -27.28
CA GLY A 452 -2.12 27.61 -26.51
C GLY A 452 -2.13 27.86 -24.99
N PRO A 453 -2.73 26.95 -24.20
CA PRO A 453 -2.65 27.05 -22.74
C PRO A 453 -1.19 26.98 -22.26
N PRO A 454 -0.83 27.68 -21.16
CA PRO A 454 0.54 27.65 -20.65
C PRO A 454 1.04 26.23 -20.38
N GLY A 455 2.20 25.88 -20.96
CA GLY A 455 2.77 24.52 -20.89
C GLY A 455 2.43 23.61 -22.08
N SER A 456 1.87 24.17 -23.16
CA SER A 456 1.69 23.47 -24.43
C SER A 456 2.90 23.70 -25.33
N TYR A 457 3.56 22.64 -25.77
CA TYR A 457 4.74 22.69 -26.62
C TYR A 457 4.53 21.96 -27.94
N ALA A 458 5.34 22.32 -28.94
CA ALA A 458 5.50 21.59 -30.18
C ALA A 458 7.00 21.37 -30.43
N PHE A 459 7.37 20.26 -31.07
CA PHE A 459 8.73 20.09 -31.57
C PHE A 459 8.98 21.05 -32.73
N ARG A 460 10.19 21.60 -32.80
CA ARG A 460 10.65 22.29 -34.00
C ARG A 460 10.66 21.34 -35.20
N ASP A 461 10.47 21.90 -36.39
CA ASP A 461 10.40 21.14 -37.63
C ASP A 461 11.61 20.21 -37.79
N GLY A 462 11.36 18.94 -38.11
CA GLY A 462 12.39 17.90 -38.32
C GLY A 462 12.94 17.23 -37.05
N VAL A 463 12.77 17.82 -35.86
CA VAL A 463 13.31 17.26 -34.60
C VAL A 463 12.57 16.00 -34.19
N ARG A 464 11.24 15.97 -34.38
CA ARG A 464 10.40 14.84 -34.01
C ARG A 464 10.80 13.58 -34.78
N GLU A 465 11.01 13.71 -36.08
CA GLU A 465 11.37 12.63 -36.99
C GLU A 465 12.72 12.02 -36.60
N LEU A 466 13.71 12.86 -36.30
CA LEU A 466 15.04 12.43 -35.84
C LEU A 466 15.00 11.70 -34.50
N LEU A 467 14.20 12.18 -33.53
CA LEU A 467 14.03 11.51 -32.24
C LEU A 467 13.33 10.14 -32.39
N LEU A 468 12.35 10.02 -33.30
CA LEU A 468 11.68 8.76 -33.60
C LEU A 468 12.61 7.74 -34.28
N LEU A 469 13.52 8.19 -35.16
CA LEU A 469 14.54 7.36 -35.79
C LEU A 469 15.57 6.81 -34.76
N GLY A 470 15.82 7.55 -33.69
CA GLY A 470 16.72 7.17 -32.60
C GLY A 470 16.15 6.16 -31.59
N LEU A 471 14.84 5.85 -31.64
CA LEU A 471 14.22 4.89 -30.74
C LEU A 471 14.48 3.43 -31.18
N PRO A 472 14.81 2.51 -30.25
CA PRO A 472 14.86 1.09 -30.56
C PRO A 472 13.52 0.61 -31.15
N ARG A 473 13.55 -0.27 -32.15
CA ARG A 473 12.34 -0.85 -32.79
C ARG A 473 11.36 -1.51 -31.80
N THR A 474 11.85 -1.94 -30.63
CA THR A 474 11.06 -2.48 -29.51
C THR A 474 10.28 -1.41 -28.74
N ALA A 475 10.76 -0.15 -28.71
CA ALA A 475 10.08 0.96 -28.05
C ALA A 475 8.89 1.48 -28.88
N HIS A 476 8.95 1.38 -30.21
CA HIS A 476 7.87 1.76 -31.12
C HIS A 476 6.64 0.80 -31.03
N HIS A 477 6.87 -0.48 -30.77
CA HIS A 477 5.83 -1.53 -30.73
C HIS A 477 5.00 -1.59 -29.43
N SER A 478 5.21 -0.71 -28.45
CA SER A 478 4.50 -0.76 -27.17
C SER A 478 3.80 0.54 -26.79
N THR A 479 3.37 1.34 -27.78
CA THR A 479 2.47 2.49 -27.57
C THR A 479 1.26 2.09 -26.72
N ALA A 480 0.65 0.92 -26.97
CA ALA A 480 -0.44 0.39 -26.15
C ALA A 480 -0.05 0.15 -24.67
N GLN A 481 1.17 -0.34 -24.40
CA GLN A 481 1.65 -0.54 -23.03
C GLN A 481 1.97 0.79 -22.34
N LEU A 482 2.46 1.79 -23.08
CA LEU A 482 2.69 3.14 -22.56
C LEU A 482 1.35 3.80 -22.18
N LEU A 483 0.35 3.75 -23.06
CA LEU A 483 -1.00 4.26 -22.80
C LEU A 483 -1.67 3.58 -21.59
N ALA A 484 -1.49 2.26 -21.46
CA ALA A 484 -2.01 1.50 -20.32
C ALA A 484 -1.30 1.85 -19.00
N ARG A 485 0.04 2.07 -19.03
CA ARG A 485 0.83 2.52 -17.86
C ARG A 485 0.43 3.92 -17.42
N MET A 486 0.30 4.86 -18.37
CA MET A 486 -0.18 6.22 -18.11
C MET A 486 -1.61 6.22 -17.54
N GLY A 487 -2.50 5.40 -18.11
CA GLY A 487 -3.85 5.21 -17.59
C GLY A 487 -3.89 4.58 -16.19
N GLY A 488 -3.00 3.62 -15.93
CA GLY A 488 -2.86 3.01 -14.59
C GLY A 488 -2.42 4.00 -13.51
N PHE A 489 -1.64 5.03 -13.87
CA PHE A 489 -1.33 6.12 -12.95
C PHE A 489 -2.59 6.94 -12.59
N ILE A 490 -3.39 7.30 -13.59
CA ILE A 490 -4.64 8.05 -13.41
C ILE A 490 -5.64 7.23 -12.57
N ASP A 491 -5.78 5.93 -12.86
CA ASP A 491 -6.66 5.02 -12.12
C ASP A 491 -6.34 4.98 -10.62
N ARG A 492 -5.05 4.98 -10.22
CA ARG A 492 -4.65 4.95 -8.80
C ARG A 492 -4.98 6.22 -8.04
N ARG A 493 -5.14 7.35 -8.75
CA ARG A 493 -5.41 8.67 -8.17
C ARG A 493 -6.85 9.15 -8.37
N ALA A 494 -7.63 8.48 -9.23
CA ALA A 494 -9.03 8.82 -9.46
C ALA A 494 -9.84 8.78 -8.16
N GLY A 495 -10.41 9.93 -7.78
CA GLY A 495 -11.17 10.11 -6.54
C GLY A 495 -10.32 10.25 -5.26
N ARG A 496 -8.99 10.18 -5.35
CA ARG A 496 -8.06 10.35 -4.20
C ARG A 496 -7.28 11.67 -4.26
N ALA A 497 -7.10 12.22 -5.45
CA ALA A 497 -6.46 13.51 -5.68
C ALA A 497 -7.36 14.38 -6.58
N PRO A 498 -7.38 15.70 -6.38
CA PRO A 498 -8.10 16.60 -7.29
C PRO A 498 -7.49 16.48 -8.69
N GLY A 499 -8.34 16.51 -9.71
CA GLY A 499 -7.88 16.54 -11.09
C GLY A 499 -7.19 17.89 -11.39
N GLU A 500 -6.07 17.85 -12.12
CA GLU A 500 -5.21 19.01 -12.35
C GLU A 500 -5.36 19.60 -13.76
N PHE A 501 -5.69 18.77 -14.76
CA PHE A 501 -5.77 19.19 -16.16
C PHE A 501 -6.96 18.56 -16.88
N ARG A 502 -7.46 19.24 -17.92
CA ARG A 502 -8.63 18.81 -18.67
C ARG A 502 -8.28 17.67 -19.64
N ALA A 503 -9.07 16.61 -19.62
CA ALA A 503 -9.04 15.52 -20.59
C ALA A 503 -10.47 15.23 -21.07
N SER A 504 -10.58 14.57 -22.23
CA SER A 504 -11.85 14.23 -22.87
C SER A 504 -11.97 12.72 -23.01
N VAL A 505 -13.17 12.19 -22.78
CA VAL A 505 -13.53 10.77 -23.01
C VAL A 505 -14.67 10.68 -24.02
N PRO A 506 -14.72 9.65 -24.87
CA PRO A 506 -15.89 9.40 -25.71
C PRO A 506 -17.14 9.16 -24.87
N ALA A 507 -18.27 9.79 -25.22
CA ALA A 507 -19.53 9.66 -24.46
C ALA A 507 -20.75 9.80 -25.39
N ALA A 508 -21.72 8.89 -25.28
CA ALA A 508 -22.91 8.85 -26.13
C ALA A 508 -23.80 10.13 -26.07
N ARG A 509 -23.72 10.90 -24.98
CA ARG A 509 -24.44 12.18 -24.78
C ARG A 509 -23.49 13.37 -24.59
N GLY A 510 -22.22 13.24 -25.01
CA GLY A 510 -21.21 14.29 -24.89
C GLY A 510 -21.44 15.47 -25.86
N THR A 511 -20.77 16.59 -25.61
CA THR A 511 -20.75 17.70 -26.57
C THR A 511 -19.78 17.37 -27.71
N GLY A 512 -20.02 17.91 -28.91
CA GLY A 512 -19.11 17.78 -30.05
C GLY A 512 -17.84 18.63 -29.87
N ALA A 513 -17.18 18.52 -28.72
CA ALA A 513 -15.93 19.22 -28.45
C ALA A 513 -14.83 18.65 -29.36
N GLY A 514 -14.16 19.53 -30.12
CA GLY A 514 -13.01 19.16 -30.92
C GLY A 514 -11.95 18.47 -30.05
N VAL A 515 -11.69 17.21 -30.36
CA VAL A 515 -10.61 16.42 -29.79
C VAL A 515 -9.53 16.30 -30.85
N GLU A 516 -8.27 16.44 -30.46
CA GLU A 516 -7.15 16.56 -31.39
C GLU A 516 -6.10 15.48 -31.12
N GLY A 517 -5.95 14.55 -32.08
CA GLY A 517 -4.94 13.50 -32.10
C GLY A 517 -5.34 12.18 -31.44
N ASP A 518 -4.38 11.24 -31.45
CA ASP A 518 -4.48 9.92 -30.82
C ASP A 518 -4.67 10.01 -29.30
N PRO A 519 -5.28 9.00 -28.66
CA PRO A 519 -5.45 8.99 -27.22
C PRO A 519 -4.10 9.01 -26.51
N PHE A 520 -3.98 9.80 -25.43
CA PHE A 520 -2.75 9.88 -24.65
C PHE A 520 -2.72 8.88 -23.48
N ALA A 521 -3.86 8.29 -23.10
CA ALA A 521 -3.94 7.26 -22.06
C ALA A 521 -5.22 6.42 -22.20
N THR A 522 -5.27 5.26 -21.54
CA THR A 522 -6.50 4.43 -21.43
C THR A 522 -6.80 4.07 -19.97
N VAL A 523 -7.94 4.53 -19.43
CA VAL A 523 -8.34 4.41 -18.01
C VAL A 523 -9.53 3.49 -17.81
N ARG A 524 -9.74 2.97 -16.61
CA ARG A 524 -10.95 2.16 -16.31
C ARG A 524 -12.21 3.03 -16.37
N ALA A 525 -13.33 2.45 -16.81
CA ALA A 525 -14.63 3.14 -16.85
C ALA A 525 -15.05 3.68 -15.46
N ASP A 526 -14.69 2.99 -14.37
CA ASP A 526 -14.96 3.46 -13.02
C ASP A 526 -14.17 4.71 -12.64
N SER A 527 -12.92 4.81 -13.10
CA SER A 527 -12.08 6.01 -12.95
C SER A 527 -12.69 7.21 -13.66
N VAL A 528 -13.23 7.01 -14.87
CA VAL A 528 -13.94 8.06 -15.62
C VAL A 528 -15.11 8.59 -14.79
N ARG A 529 -15.96 7.72 -14.25
CA ARG A 529 -17.10 8.12 -13.40
C ARG A 529 -16.67 8.96 -12.19
N ARG A 530 -15.58 8.56 -11.52
CA ARG A 530 -15.02 9.29 -10.38
C ARG A 530 -14.44 10.66 -10.75
N LEU A 531 -13.95 10.83 -11.99
CA LEU A 531 -13.34 12.07 -12.48
C LEU A 531 -14.35 13.00 -13.19
N THR A 532 -15.50 12.49 -13.65
CA THR A 532 -16.57 13.29 -14.28
C THR A 532 -17.60 13.83 -13.29
N ALA A 533 -17.74 13.22 -12.11
CA ALA A 533 -18.74 13.61 -11.09
C ALA A 533 -18.55 15.04 -10.51
N ASP A 534 -17.46 15.72 -10.89
CA ASP A 534 -17.05 17.03 -10.36
C ASP A 534 -17.53 18.24 -11.22
N ARG A 535 -18.30 18.02 -12.32
CA ARG A 535 -18.64 19.09 -13.30
C ARG A 535 -20.13 19.39 -13.54
N ASP A 536 -21.07 18.61 -13.04
CA ASP A 536 -22.49 18.97 -13.16
C ASP A 536 -22.85 19.92 -12.02
N GLY A 537 -23.12 21.19 -12.37
CA GLY A 537 -23.45 22.29 -11.47
C GLY A 537 -24.67 22.04 -10.58
N GLN A 538 -24.47 21.26 -9.54
CA GLN A 538 -25.41 21.03 -8.44
C GLN A 538 -24.99 21.94 -7.27
N PRO A 539 -25.95 22.53 -6.51
CA PRO A 539 -25.66 23.53 -5.48
C PRO A 539 -24.63 23.02 -4.46
N ASP A 540 -23.77 23.94 -4.03
CA ASP A 540 -22.63 23.74 -3.12
C ASP A 540 -22.82 22.55 -2.15
N PRO A 541 -22.01 21.47 -2.26
CA PRO A 541 -22.11 20.30 -1.39
C PRO A 541 -21.79 20.61 0.08
N ARG A 542 -21.44 21.85 0.44
CA ARG A 542 -21.28 22.30 1.82
C ARG A 542 -22.59 22.76 2.48
N ARG A 543 -23.71 22.88 1.73
CA ARG A 543 -25.01 23.35 2.26
C ARG A 543 -26.09 22.27 2.44
N GLY A 544 -25.82 21.01 2.08
CA GLY A 544 -26.77 19.91 2.30
C GLY A 544 -26.94 19.57 3.79
N ALA A 545 -28.15 19.14 4.19
CA ALA A 545 -28.41 18.69 5.57
C ALA A 545 -27.54 17.47 5.91
N LEU A 546 -26.91 17.47 7.09
CA LEU A 546 -26.09 16.37 7.57
C LEU A 546 -26.99 15.23 8.08
N GLY A 547 -26.54 13.99 7.91
CA GLY A 547 -27.16 12.80 8.47
C GLY A 547 -26.11 11.81 8.99
N PHE A 548 -26.43 11.06 10.03
CA PHE A 548 -25.52 10.13 10.70
C PHE A 548 -26.20 8.79 10.90
N THR A 549 -25.43 7.72 10.65
CA THR A 549 -25.86 6.34 10.81
C THR A 549 -24.96 5.63 11.82
N LEU A 550 -25.55 5.19 12.92
CA LEU A 550 -24.90 4.48 14.02
C LEU A 550 -25.52 3.09 14.26
N LEU A 551 -26.76 2.86 13.82
CA LEU A 551 -27.47 1.56 13.90
C LEU A 551 -27.15 0.67 12.69
N GLY A 552 -25.86 0.52 12.42
CA GLY A 552 -25.28 -0.15 11.26
C GLY A 552 -23.87 0.37 11.00
N ALA A 553 -23.33 0.15 9.79
CA ALA A 553 -22.02 0.68 9.39
C ALA A 553 -21.94 2.19 9.62
N PHE A 554 -20.96 2.65 10.42
CA PHE A 554 -20.84 4.06 10.78
C PHE A 554 -20.68 4.92 9.52
N GLY A 555 -21.68 5.77 9.26
CA GLY A 555 -21.74 6.58 8.06
C GLY A 555 -22.17 8.01 8.36
N VAL A 556 -21.54 8.94 7.66
CA VAL A 556 -21.95 10.35 7.61
C VAL A 556 -22.51 10.60 6.22
N THR A 557 -23.61 11.32 6.11
CA THR A 557 -24.18 11.75 4.82
C THR A 557 -24.36 13.27 4.83
N ARG A 558 -24.32 13.90 3.65
CA ARG A 558 -24.67 15.31 3.47
C ARG A 558 -25.56 15.45 2.24
N GLY A 559 -26.78 15.96 2.43
CA GLY A 559 -27.79 16.01 1.37
C GLY A 559 -28.08 14.63 0.77
N GLY A 560 -28.05 13.57 1.59
CA GLY A 560 -28.23 12.18 1.17
C GLY A 560 -27.01 11.49 0.54
N ARG A 561 -25.89 12.19 0.31
CA ARG A 561 -24.64 11.60 -0.21
C ARG A 561 -23.71 11.14 0.91
N PRO A 562 -23.14 9.92 0.88
CA PRO A 562 -22.20 9.46 1.90
C PRO A 562 -20.88 10.25 1.86
N LEU A 563 -20.41 10.66 3.04
CA LEU A 563 -19.11 11.27 3.29
C LEU A 563 -18.17 10.22 3.87
N ALA A 564 -17.02 10.01 3.24
CA ALA A 564 -16.03 9.04 3.70
C ALA A 564 -15.28 9.58 4.94
N VAL A 565 -15.30 8.80 6.02
CA VAL A 565 -14.48 9.03 7.23
C VAL A 565 -13.48 7.88 7.33
N GLU A 566 -12.36 8.00 6.64
CA GLU A 566 -11.39 6.90 6.47
C GLU A 566 -10.68 6.53 7.78
N ASP A 567 -10.47 7.50 8.66
CA ASP A 567 -9.72 7.32 9.89
C ASP A 567 -10.59 6.74 11.03
N PRO A 568 -10.28 5.54 11.56
CA PRO A 568 -11.08 4.87 12.59
C PRO A 568 -11.22 5.67 13.89
N HIS A 569 -10.17 6.38 14.32
CA HIS A 569 -10.20 7.18 15.55
C HIS A 569 -11.00 8.47 15.37
N THR A 570 -11.04 9.03 14.15
CA THR A 570 -11.93 10.15 13.80
C THR A 570 -13.40 9.70 13.84
N ARG A 571 -13.70 8.47 13.41
CA ARG A 571 -15.04 7.86 13.56
C ARG A 571 -15.40 7.66 15.04
N ALA A 572 -14.47 7.14 15.84
CA ALA A 572 -14.65 6.95 17.29
C ALA A 572 -14.92 8.29 18.01
N MET A 573 -14.11 9.31 17.70
CA MET A 573 -14.27 10.67 18.23
C MET A 573 -15.63 11.26 17.90
N LEU A 574 -16.05 11.18 16.63
CA LEU A 574 -17.34 11.69 16.19
C LEU A 574 -18.51 10.92 16.82
N CYS A 575 -18.39 9.59 16.91
CA CYS A 575 -19.36 8.73 17.59
C CYS A 575 -19.55 9.16 19.05
N MET A 576 -18.45 9.34 19.78
CA MET A 576 -18.49 9.79 21.18
C MET A 576 -19.13 11.18 21.31
N LEU A 577 -18.79 12.13 20.43
CA LEU A 577 -19.38 13.48 20.45
C LEU A 577 -20.88 13.49 20.11
N LEU A 578 -21.34 12.63 19.20
CA LEU A 578 -22.76 12.45 18.89
C LEU A 578 -23.52 11.87 20.09
N LEU A 579 -22.99 10.82 20.71
CA LEU A 579 -23.63 10.16 21.85
C LEU A 579 -23.74 11.05 23.10
N ARG A 580 -22.83 12.02 23.27
CA ARG A 580 -22.87 13.01 24.35
C ARG A 580 -23.89 14.14 24.15
N ARG A 581 -24.58 14.17 23.02
CA ARG A 581 -25.68 15.11 22.68
C ARG A 581 -25.38 16.58 23.03
N GLY A 582 -24.22 17.08 22.59
CA GLY A 582 -23.83 18.48 22.76
C GLY A 582 -23.23 18.82 24.13
N ARG A 583 -23.10 17.86 25.05
CA ARG A 583 -22.33 18.03 26.29
C ARG A 583 -20.82 18.04 25.98
N PRO A 584 -20.05 19.03 26.47
CA PRO A 584 -18.61 19.08 26.23
C PRO A 584 -17.92 17.84 26.80
N ALA A 585 -16.91 17.35 26.08
CA ALA A 585 -16.00 16.31 26.55
C ALA A 585 -14.59 16.89 26.63
N SER A 586 -13.94 16.71 27.77
CA SER A 586 -12.53 17.03 27.94
C SER A 586 -11.67 16.12 27.06
N TRP A 587 -10.42 16.54 26.82
CA TRP A 587 -9.49 15.68 26.09
C TRP A 587 -9.23 14.36 26.80
N ALA A 588 -9.18 14.35 28.14
CA ALA A 588 -8.97 13.13 28.92
C ALA A 588 -10.13 12.12 28.71
N GLU A 589 -11.37 12.60 28.68
CA GLU A 589 -12.53 11.76 28.39
C GLU A 589 -12.50 11.23 26.95
N LEU A 590 -12.20 12.08 25.96
CA LEU A 590 -12.09 11.64 24.57
C LEU A 590 -10.95 10.63 24.38
N ALA A 591 -9.84 10.83 25.09
CA ALA A 591 -8.71 9.92 25.07
C ALA A 591 -9.06 8.55 25.66
N ALA A 592 -9.76 8.54 26.79
CA ALA A 592 -10.21 7.30 27.41
C ALA A 592 -11.32 6.58 26.60
N GLY A 593 -12.17 7.33 25.89
CA GLY A 593 -13.27 6.76 25.12
C GLY A 593 -12.89 6.30 23.70
N CYS A 594 -11.85 6.87 23.09
CA CYS A 594 -11.46 6.54 21.71
C CYS A 594 -10.30 5.53 21.61
N TRP A 595 -9.54 5.29 22.68
CA TRP A 595 -8.36 4.42 22.69
C TRP A 595 -8.37 3.47 23.89
N ASP A 596 -7.94 2.23 23.69
CA ASP A 596 -7.75 1.26 24.76
C ASP A 596 -6.44 1.55 25.53
N PRO A 597 -6.41 1.40 26.87
CA PRO A 597 -5.20 1.63 27.65
C PRO A 597 -4.13 0.54 27.46
N PRO A 598 -2.82 0.90 27.49
CA PRO A 598 -2.30 2.24 27.75
C PRO A 598 -2.39 3.15 26.52
N VAL A 599 -2.92 4.37 26.71
CA VAL A 599 -2.96 5.40 25.67
C VAL A 599 -1.52 5.68 25.22
N PRO A 600 -1.18 5.57 23.92
CA PRO A 600 0.18 5.74 23.45
C PRO A 600 0.75 7.10 23.87
N SER A 601 1.89 7.12 24.56
CA SER A 601 2.63 8.33 24.91
C SER A 601 3.17 8.98 23.65
N GLY A 602 2.35 9.81 23.00
CA GLY A 602 2.66 10.33 21.67
C GLY A 602 1.46 10.81 20.86
N VAL A 603 0.22 10.64 21.33
CA VAL A 603 -0.97 11.29 20.75
C VAL A 603 -0.93 12.81 21.05
N ARG A 604 0.02 13.51 20.44
CA ARG A 604 0.10 14.97 20.44
C ARG A 604 -0.74 15.50 19.27
N MET A 605 -1.90 16.02 19.65
CA MET A 605 -2.67 17.13 19.07
C MET A 605 -4.12 16.75 18.72
N PRO A 606 -5.09 17.01 19.62
CA PRO A 606 -6.54 16.95 19.31
C PRO A 606 -6.90 17.72 18.03
N GLU A 607 -6.13 18.76 17.69
CA GLU A 607 -6.32 19.59 16.49
C GLU A 607 -6.34 18.81 15.18
N THR A 608 -5.63 17.68 15.03
CA THR A 608 -5.62 16.92 13.76
C THR A 608 -6.97 16.25 13.51
N TYR A 609 -7.49 15.56 14.51
CA TYR A 609 -8.80 14.90 14.43
C TYR A 609 -9.92 15.93 14.38
N LEU A 610 -9.83 17.00 15.16
CA LEU A 610 -10.80 18.09 15.15
C LEU A 610 -10.76 18.89 13.85
N ALA A 611 -9.59 19.12 13.24
CA ALA A 611 -9.48 19.76 11.93
C ALA A 611 -10.09 18.89 10.84
N ARG A 612 -9.90 17.56 10.89
CA ARG A 612 -10.60 16.62 10.00
C ARG A 612 -12.11 16.67 10.19
N LEU A 613 -12.59 16.72 11.43
CA LEU A 613 -14.02 16.88 11.72
C LEU A 613 -14.57 18.22 11.24
N ARG A 614 -13.86 19.35 11.47
CA ARG A 614 -14.24 20.68 10.96
C ARG A 614 -14.24 20.72 9.44
N HIS A 615 -13.29 20.05 8.80
CA HIS A 615 -13.21 19.96 7.35
C HIS A 615 -14.36 19.11 6.77
N LEU A 616 -14.67 17.99 7.42
CA LEU A 616 -15.72 17.06 7.02
C LEU A 616 -17.12 17.66 7.23
N LEU A 617 -17.37 18.18 8.42
CA LEU A 617 -18.71 18.53 8.91
C LEU A 617 -19.03 20.03 8.81
N GLY A 618 -18.01 20.89 8.66
CA GLY A 618 -18.13 22.35 8.59
C GLY A 618 -17.48 23.05 9.80
N PRO A 619 -17.01 24.29 9.64
CA PRO A 619 -16.27 25.00 10.68
C PRO A 619 -17.13 25.31 11.92
N ASP A 620 -18.44 25.46 11.76
CA ASP A 620 -19.37 25.93 12.80
C ASP A 620 -19.96 24.79 13.66
N ILE A 621 -19.55 23.54 13.43
CA ILE A 621 -20.20 22.37 14.04
C ILE A 621 -19.58 21.94 15.38
N LEU A 622 -18.42 22.47 15.77
CA LEU A 622 -17.75 22.12 17.02
C LEU A 622 -17.61 23.35 17.93
N THR A 623 -18.08 23.25 19.17
CA THR A 623 -17.87 24.27 20.21
C THR A 623 -16.68 23.88 21.08
N THR A 624 -15.92 24.88 21.53
CA THR A 624 -14.67 24.69 22.31
C THR A 624 -14.69 25.34 23.69
N GLY A 625 -15.86 25.75 24.20
CA GLY A 625 -15.99 26.41 25.50
C GLY A 625 -15.86 25.43 26.67
N GLY A 626 -14.61 25.08 27.04
CA GLY A 626 -14.30 24.19 28.18
C GLY A 626 -14.13 22.70 27.83
N GLY A 627 -14.26 22.33 26.55
CA GLY A 627 -14.15 20.97 26.04
C GLY A 627 -14.63 20.90 24.59
N TYR A 628 -14.71 19.71 24.01
CA TYR A 628 -15.20 19.52 22.63
C TYR A 628 -16.62 18.97 22.63
N ALA A 629 -17.53 19.65 21.93
CA ALA A 629 -18.89 19.20 21.69
C ALA A 629 -19.34 19.53 20.26
N LEU A 630 -20.33 18.80 19.76
CA LEU A 630 -21.09 19.25 18.59
C LEU A 630 -21.98 20.44 18.98
N HIS A 631 -22.04 21.46 18.11
CA HIS A 631 -22.77 22.70 18.37
C HIS A 631 -24.24 22.39 18.72
N PRO A 632 -24.75 22.82 19.90
CA PRO A 632 -26.08 22.42 20.37
C PRO A 632 -27.22 22.75 19.40
N GLU A 633 -27.17 23.91 18.73
CA GLU A 633 -28.19 24.28 17.74
C GLU A 633 -28.14 23.40 16.48
N ARG A 634 -26.95 23.03 16.01
CA ARG A 634 -26.79 22.10 14.88
C ARG A 634 -27.25 20.70 15.23
N LEU A 635 -27.01 20.28 16.47
CA LEU A 635 -27.50 19.01 16.96
C LEU A 635 -29.03 18.99 17.10
N ARG A 636 -29.65 20.09 17.54
CA ARG A 636 -31.12 20.22 17.57
C ARG A 636 -31.73 20.22 16.17
N GLU A 637 -31.11 20.89 15.21
CA GLU A 637 -31.51 20.83 13.79
C GLU A 637 -31.44 19.39 13.23
N LEU A 638 -30.43 18.62 13.66
CA LEU A 638 -30.27 17.21 13.30
C LEU A 638 -31.32 16.31 13.98
N ASP A 639 -31.56 16.50 15.28
CA ASP A 639 -32.53 15.74 16.07
C ASP A 639 -33.96 15.96 15.56
N GLY A 640 -34.32 17.21 15.24
CA GLY A 640 -35.64 17.56 14.70
C GLY A 640 -35.92 17.08 13.27
N ARG A 641 -34.91 16.54 12.56
CA ARG A 641 -35.04 15.97 11.21
C ARG A 641 -34.80 14.46 11.17
N ASP A 642 -34.72 13.80 12.33
CA ASP A 642 -34.26 12.41 12.46
C ASP A 642 -32.91 12.15 11.74
N GLY A 643 -32.05 13.18 11.71
CA GLY A 643 -30.75 13.15 11.05
C GLY A 643 -29.73 12.27 11.76
N VAL A 644 -30.06 11.68 12.92
CA VAL A 644 -29.24 10.69 13.63
C VAL A 644 -30.14 9.52 14.02
N ASP A 645 -29.95 8.36 13.39
CA ASP A 645 -30.79 7.17 13.56
C ASP A 645 -30.91 6.70 15.03
N VAL A 646 -29.83 6.78 15.80
CA VAL A 646 -29.80 6.36 17.22
C VAL A 646 -30.70 7.22 18.12
N PHE A 647 -30.94 8.49 17.78
CA PHE A 647 -31.81 9.37 18.58
C PHE A 647 -33.27 9.03 18.34
N ARG A 648 -33.65 8.81 17.07
CA ARG A 648 -34.98 8.31 16.71
C ARG A 648 -35.27 6.97 17.39
N PHE A 649 -34.34 6.02 17.32
CA PHE A 649 -34.48 4.71 17.96
C PHE A 649 -34.70 4.81 19.47
N ARG A 650 -33.86 5.57 20.19
CA ARG A 650 -34.01 5.74 21.64
C ARG A 650 -35.31 6.45 22.04
N ARG A 651 -35.77 7.40 21.22
CA ARG A 651 -37.05 8.08 21.43
C ARG A 651 -38.21 7.10 21.30
N LEU A 652 -38.28 6.34 20.21
CA LEU A 652 -39.32 5.33 19.96
C LEU A 652 -39.28 4.22 21.03
N ALA A 653 -38.08 3.78 21.45
CA ALA A 653 -37.92 2.82 22.53
C ALA A 653 -38.52 3.32 23.86
N GLY A 654 -38.24 4.57 24.23
CA GLY A 654 -38.81 5.19 25.44
C GLY A 654 -40.29 5.53 25.32
N GLU A 655 -40.83 5.69 24.10
CA GLU A 655 -42.28 5.80 23.85
C GLU A 655 -42.95 4.42 23.97
N ALA A 656 -42.34 3.36 23.45
CA ALA A 656 -42.81 1.98 23.58
C ALA A 656 -42.86 1.54 25.04
N GLU A 657 -41.82 1.85 25.82
CA GLU A 657 -41.77 1.56 27.26
C GLU A 657 -42.86 2.32 28.03
N ARG A 658 -43.06 3.61 27.74
CA ARG A 658 -44.13 4.41 28.36
C ARG A 658 -45.53 3.93 28.00
N ALA A 659 -45.76 3.51 26.75
CA ALA A 659 -47.01 2.92 26.31
C ALA A 659 -47.30 1.60 27.05
N GLY A 660 -46.27 0.75 27.20
CA GLY A 660 -46.37 -0.48 27.98
C GLY A 660 -46.69 -0.22 29.46
N ALA A 661 -46.01 0.75 30.07
CA ALA A 661 -46.27 1.16 31.47
C ALA A 661 -47.65 1.80 31.66
N ALA A 662 -48.19 2.45 30.63
CA ALA A 662 -49.54 3.03 30.61
C ALA A 662 -50.65 2.00 30.31
N GLY A 663 -50.30 0.72 30.11
CA GLY A 663 -51.26 -0.36 29.86
C GLY A 663 -51.74 -0.48 28.41
N ASP A 664 -51.01 0.09 27.44
CA ASP A 664 -51.30 0.01 26.01
C ASP A 664 -50.26 -0.88 25.29
N PRO A 665 -50.44 -2.22 25.33
CA PRO A 665 -49.47 -3.17 24.78
C PRO A 665 -49.43 -3.16 23.25
N GLU A 666 -50.53 -2.84 22.58
CA GLU A 666 -50.57 -2.74 21.12
C GLU A 666 -49.72 -1.55 20.66
N ARG A 667 -49.92 -0.38 21.27
CA ARG A 667 -49.11 0.79 20.96
C ARG A 667 -47.64 0.61 21.32
N SER A 668 -47.37 -0.09 22.42
CA SER A 668 -46.00 -0.48 22.82
C SER A 668 -45.33 -1.34 21.74
N ARG A 669 -46.05 -2.32 21.17
CA ARG A 669 -45.54 -3.19 20.10
C ARG A 669 -45.33 -2.44 18.79
N GLU A 670 -46.27 -1.59 18.38
CA GLU A 670 -46.12 -0.78 17.16
C GLU A 670 -44.87 0.10 17.23
N LEU A 671 -44.70 0.82 18.35
CA LEU A 671 -43.54 1.69 18.55
C LEU A 671 -42.23 0.90 18.67
N ALA A 672 -42.27 -0.30 19.26
CA ALA A 672 -41.12 -1.20 19.32
C ALA A 672 -40.74 -1.74 17.93
N ALA A 673 -41.72 -2.10 17.10
CA ALA A 673 -41.50 -2.52 15.71
C ALA A 673 -40.90 -1.38 14.87
N GLU A 674 -41.46 -0.16 14.95
CA GLU A 674 -40.94 1.02 14.26
C GLU A 674 -39.51 1.37 14.71
N ALA A 675 -39.20 1.19 16.00
CA ALA A 675 -37.84 1.37 16.50
C ALA A 675 -36.86 0.36 15.86
N LEU A 676 -37.25 -0.92 15.79
CA LEU A 676 -36.42 -1.98 15.22
C LEU A 676 -36.16 -1.78 13.71
N GLU A 677 -37.09 -1.21 12.96
CA GLU A 677 -36.91 -0.86 11.53
C GLU A 677 -35.76 0.13 11.28
N SER A 678 -35.35 0.90 12.31
CA SER A 678 -34.23 1.84 12.20
C SER A 678 -32.86 1.14 12.09
N TRP A 679 -32.78 -0.17 12.35
CA TRP A 679 -31.55 -0.95 12.33
C TRP A 679 -31.22 -1.45 10.92
N ARG A 680 -29.99 -1.20 10.47
CA ARG A 680 -29.47 -1.62 9.15
C ARG A 680 -28.39 -2.71 9.25
N GLY A 681 -28.14 -3.21 10.46
CA GLY A 681 -27.11 -4.18 10.79
C GLY A 681 -26.61 -4.00 12.22
N ASP A 682 -25.52 -4.69 12.58
CA ASP A 682 -24.87 -4.52 13.88
C ASP A 682 -24.41 -3.05 14.07
N PRO A 683 -24.69 -2.39 15.21
CA PRO A 683 -24.35 -0.99 15.42
C PRO A 683 -22.84 -0.77 15.43
N LEU A 684 -22.39 0.36 14.88
CA LEU A 684 -20.99 0.82 14.93
C LEU A 684 -19.91 -0.24 14.56
N PRO A 685 -20.09 -1.05 13.51
CA PRO A 685 -19.15 -2.11 13.20
C PRO A 685 -17.82 -1.50 12.72
N GLY A 686 -16.72 -1.89 13.37
CA GLY A 686 -15.38 -1.41 13.03
C GLY A 686 -15.10 0.05 13.43
N VAL A 687 -15.85 0.62 14.38
CA VAL A 687 -15.48 1.84 15.10
C VAL A 687 -14.75 1.43 16.40
N PRO A 688 -13.48 1.84 16.60
CA PRO A 688 -12.67 1.43 17.75
C PRO A 688 -12.97 2.24 19.02
N GLY A 689 -12.50 1.75 20.16
CA GLY A 689 -12.43 2.47 21.42
C GLY A 689 -13.56 2.14 22.42
N PRO A 690 -13.31 2.30 23.74
CA PRO A 690 -14.25 1.90 24.79
C PRO A 690 -15.65 2.54 24.66
N ALA A 691 -15.74 3.81 24.26
CA ALA A 691 -17.03 4.50 24.14
C ALA A 691 -17.92 3.91 23.02
N ALA A 692 -17.31 3.39 21.95
CA ALA A 692 -18.04 2.73 20.88
C ALA A 692 -18.44 1.30 21.25
N GLU A 693 -17.68 0.62 22.12
CA GLU A 693 -18.02 -0.68 22.68
C GLU A 693 -19.21 -0.60 23.63
N ASP A 694 -19.17 0.32 24.61
CA ASP A 694 -20.27 0.56 25.55
C ASP A 694 -21.57 0.92 24.80
N ALA A 695 -21.45 1.74 23.75
CA ALA A 695 -22.59 2.11 22.93
C ALA A 695 -23.18 0.90 22.18
N ARG A 696 -22.34 0.02 21.64
CA ARG A 696 -22.80 -1.21 20.95
C ARG A 696 -23.51 -2.14 21.91
N GLU A 697 -22.95 -2.37 23.10
CA GLU A 697 -23.55 -3.24 24.10
C GLU A 697 -24.91 -2.70 24.57
N GLY A 698 -24.98 -1.41 24.90
CA GLY A 698 -26.22 -0.75 25.30
C GLY A 698 -27.30 -0.78 24.21
N LEU A 699 -26.93 -0.57 22.95
CA LEU A 699 -27.87 -0.64 21.83
C LEU A 699 -28.36 -2.06 21.56
N ARG A 700 -27.48 -3.08 21.63
CA ARG A 700 -27.86 -4.49 21.51
C ARG A 700 -28.76 -4.95 22.66
N ALA A 701 -28.55 -4.45 23.87
CA ALA A 701 -29.45 -4.70 24.98
C ALA A 701 -30.85 -4.12 24.70
N LEU A 702 -30.93 -2.86 24.26
CA LEU A 702 -32.20 -2.23 23.93
C LEU A 702 -32.92 -2.91 22.75
N HIS A 703 -32.19 -3.34 21.72
CA HIS A 703 -32.73 -4.14 20.63
C HIS A 703 -33.36 -5.45 21.13
N ARG A 704 -32.67 -6.20 21.99
CA ARG A 704 -33.22 -7.45 22.58
C ARG A 704 -34.50 -7.20 23.36
N VAL A 705 -34.55 -6.12 24.14
CA VAL A 705 -35.76 -5.75 24.91
C VAL A 705 -36.93 -5.47 23.97
N LEU A 706 -36.73 -4.63 22.95
CA LEU A 706 -37.80 -4.29 22.00
C LEU A 706 -38.21 -5.48 21.12
N SER A 707 -37.26 -6.32 20.69
CA SER A 707 -37.57 -7.56 19.97
C SER A 707 -38.42 -8.51 20.80
N ALA A 708 -38.16 -8.60 22.10
CA ALA A 708 -38.98 -9.40 23.02
C ALA A 708 -40.39 -8.79 23.20
N THR A 709 -40.52 -7.46 23.18
CA THR A 709 -41.82 -6.77 23.21
C THR A 709 -42.65 -7.09 21.96
N THR A 710 -42.02 -7.18 20.78
CA THR A 710 -42.71 -7.51 19.52
C THR A 710 -43.04 -9.00 19.35
N ALA A 711 -42.34 -9.90 20.04
CA ALA A 711 -42.34 -11.34 19.74
C ALA A 711 -43.28 -12.19 20.61
N ARG A 712 -44.51 -11.74 20.91
CA ARG A 712 -45.48 -12.59 21.62
C ARG A 712 -46.79 -12.81 20.85
N ASP A 713 -46.78 -13.89 20.06
CA ASP A 713 -47.79 -14.95 20.07
C ASP A 713 -47.11 -16.29 19.69
N GLY A 714 -47.20 -17.30 20.57
CA GLY A 714 -46.79 -18.69 20.30
C GLY A 714 -45.60 -19.24 21.11
N ALA A 715 -45.92 -20.07 22.12
CA ALA A 715 -45.15 -21.16 22.78
C ALA A 715 -43.69 -20.92 23.28
N PRO A 716 -43.29 -21.51 24.42
CA PRO A 716 -41.91 -21.42 24.92
C PRO A 716 -40.93 -22.08 23.93
N ALA A 717 -39.94 -21.32 23.45
CA ALA A 717 -38.92 -21.82 22.53
C ALA A 717 -38.10 -22.96 23.17
N GLU A 718 -38.30 -24.18 22.68
CA GLU A 718 -37.39 -25.30 22.93
C GLU A 718 -35.99 -24.96 22.41
N ARG A 719 -34.96 -25.26 23.20
CA ARG A 719 -33.57 -25.04 22.78
C ARG A 719 -33.25 -25.97 21.60
N PRO A 720 -32.73 -25.45 20.47
CA PRO A 720 -32.33 -26.30 19.34
C PRO A 720 -31.17 -27.23 19.75
N GLY A 721 -31.27 -28.52 19.38
CA GLY A 721 -30.26 -29.53 19.69
C GLY A 721 -29.98 -30.47 18.51
N ILE A 722 -28.80 -31.08 18.51
CA ILE A 722 -28.37 -32.09 17.54
C ILE A 722 -28.52 -33.46 18.19
N LEU A 723 -29.35 -34.33 17.61
CA LEU A 723 -29.62 -35.66 18.13
C LEU A 723 -28.85 -36.71 17.33
N PHE A 724 -27.97 -37.44 18.00
CA PHE A 724 -27.29 -38.63 17.49
C PHE A 724 -27.98 -39.86 18.06
N THR A 725 -28.59 -40.69 17.22
CA THR A 725 -29.30 -41.92 17.62
C THR A 725 -28.70 -43.12 16.89
N ALA A 726 -28.39 -44.19 17.61
CA ALA A 726 -27.84 -45.42 17.05
C ALA A 726 -28.67 -46.64 17.48
N ASP A 727 -28.84 -47.59 16.57
CA ASP A 727 -29.58 -48.83 16.85
C ASP A 727 -28.77 -49.74 17.78
N GLU A 728 -29.45 -50.40 18.73
CA GLU A 728 -28.88 -51.40 19.67
C GLU A 728 -27.65 -50.95 20.50
N LEU A 729 -27.46 -49.64 20.70
CA LEU A 729 -26.27 -49.08 21.36
C LEU A 729 -26.05 -49.58 22.81
N ALA A 730 -27.12 -49.94 23.53
CA ALA A 730 -27.07 -50.40 24.91
C ALA A 730 -26.32 -51.74 25.08
N GLY A 731 -26.24 -52.58 24.04
CA GLY A 731 -25.57 -53.88 24.06
C GLY A 731 -24.13 -53.87 23.50
N ARG A 732 -23.64 -52.72 23.00
CA ARG A 732 -22.39 -52.61 22.22
C ARG A 732 -21.44 -51.56 22.81
N PRO A 733 -20.67 -51.86 23.87
CA PRO A 733 -19.85 -50.88 24.59
C PRO A 733 -18.75 -50.25 23.71
N GLU A 734 -18.14 -51.01 22.80
CA GLU A 734 -17.12 -50.49 21.87
C GLU A 734 -17.70 -49.48 20.86
N ALA A 735 -18.91 -49.74 20.37
CA ALA A 735 -19.62 -48.83 19.48
C ALA A 735 -20.00 -47.53 20.19
N ARG A 736 -20.39 -47.61 21.48
CA ARG A 736 -20.69 -46.44 22.31
C ARG A 736 -19.46 -45.55 22.53
N ILE A 737 -18.32 -46.13 22.90
CA ILE A 737 -17.06 -45.37 23.11
C ILE A 737 -16.60 -44.72 21.80
N THR A 738 -16.68 -45.44 20.69
CA THR A 738 -16.29 -44.92 19.37
C THR A 738 -17.21 -43.79 18.93
N LEU A 739 -18.52 -43.92 19.17
CA LEU A 739 -19.49 -42.87 18.88
C LEU A 739 -19.28 -41.62 19.77
N GLU A 740 -18.98 -41.80 21.05
CA GLU A 740 -18.67 -40.69 21.96
C GLU A 740 -17.45 -39.89 21.49
N ALA A 741 -16.37 -40.60 21.13
CA ALA A 741 -15.17 -39.99 20.59
C ALA A 741 -15.45 -39.27 19.25
N ALA A 742 -16.26 -39.87 18.38
CA ALA A 742 -16.65 -39.28 17.10
C ALA A 742 -17.50 -38.01 17.30
N VAL A 743 -18.47 -38.02 18.22
CA VAL A 743 -19.28 -36.84 18.57
C VAL A 743 -18.38 -35.72 19.10
N HIS A 744 -17.44 -36.04 19.99
CA HIS A 744 -16.50 -35.05 20.51
C HIS A 744 -15.60 -34.45 19.41
N GLU A 745 -15.10 -35.30 18.50
CA GLU A 745 -14.26 -34.89 17.37
C GLU A 745 -15.02 -34.01 16.37
N VAL A 746 -16.28 -34.36 16.07
CA VAL A 746 -17.19 -33.57 15.22
C VAL A 746 -17.47 -32.20 15.83
N LEU A 747 -17.77 -32.13 17.13
CA LEU A 747 -18.05 -30.87 17.82
C LEU A 747 -16.80 -29.98 17.90
N SER A 748 -15.63 -30.58 18.15
CA SER A 748 -14.34 -29.89 18.18
C SER A 748 -13.99 -29.29 16.81
N ARG A 749 -14.07 -30.08 15.73
CA ARG A 749 -13.77 -29.59 14.36
C ARG A 749 -14.83 -28.62 13.84
N GLY A 750 -16.07 -28.75 14.28
CA GLY A 750 -17.16 -27.80 14.02
C GLY A 750 -17.03 -26.47 14.76
N SER A 751 -15.95 -26.23 15.52
CA SER A 751 -15.72 -25.00 16.30
C SER A 751 -16.82 -24.68 17.32
N LEU A 752 -17.58 -25.69 17.78
CA LEU A 752 -18.51 -25.56 18.90
C LEU A 752 -17.70 -25.69 20.20
N GLY A 753 -17.23 -24.57 20.74
CA GLY A 753 -16.48 -24.55 22.00
C GLY A 753 -17.26 -25.20 23.15
N SER A 754 -16.54 -25.81 24.10
CA SER A 754 -17.08 -26.60 25.23
C SER A 754 -18.04 -25.84 26.15
N ARG A 755 -18.09 -24.51 26.07
CA ARG A 755 -19.00 -23.64 26.84
C ARG A 755 -20.30 -23.30 26.11
N ARG A 756 -20.45 -23.68 24.83
CA ARG A 756 -21.57 -23.32 23.95
C ARG A 756 -22.49 -24.49 23.60
N HIS A 757 -22.20 -25.66 24.15
CA HIS A 757 -23.02 -26.86 23.96
C HIS A 757 -22.96 -27.74 25.21
N GLU A 758 -24.05 -28.44 25.49
CA GLU A 758 -24.15 -29.43 26.56
C GLU A 758 -24.49 -30.79 25.92
N VAL A 759 -23.69 -31.82 26.24
CA VAL A 759 -23.92 -33.17 25.72
C VAL A 759 -24.67 -33.98 26.77
N GLU A 760 -25.90 -34.35 26.46
CA GLU A 760 -26.74 -35.23 27.26
C GLU A 760 -26.63 -36.66 26.73
N VAL A 761 -26.19 -37.57 27.60
CA VAL A 761 -26.00 -38.98 27.27
C VAL A 761 -27.35 -39.71 27.36
N ARG A 762 -27.72 -40.44 26.30
CA ARG A 762 -28.97 -41.21 26.23
C ARG A 762 -28.71 -42.71 26.11
N PRO A 763 -29.71 -43.57 26.37
CA PRO A 763 -29.60 -45.01 26.12
C PRO A 763 -29.40 -45.33 24.63
N ASP A 764 -30.01 -44.54 23.75
CA ASP A 764 -30.05 -44.66 22.30
C ASP A 764 -29.04 -43.75 21.57
N GLY A 765 -28.21 -42.99 22.28
CA GLY A 765 -27.17 -42.13 21.67
C GLY A 765 -26.84 -40.87 22.49
N TYR A 766 -26.70 -39.72 21.82
CA TYR A 766 -26.25 -38.45 22.41
C TYR A 766 -27.10 -37.28 21.92
N LEU A 767 -27.56 -36.41 22.82
CA LEU A 767 -28.23 -35.16 22.50
C LEU A 767 -27.30 -33.99 22.81
N VAL A 768 -26.94 -33.21 21.79
CA VAL A 768 -26.11 -32.01 21.95
C VAL A 768 -27.04 -30.79 21.96
N ARG A 769 -27.29 -30.22 23.13
CA ARG A 769 -28.08 -28.99 23.28
C ARG A 769 -27.20 -27.79 22.96
N THR A 770 -27.66 -26.94 22.04
CA THR A 770 -26.92 -25.74 21.62
C THR A 770 -27.59 -24.47 22.13
N GLU A 771 -26.83 -23.38 22.30
CA GLU A 771 -27.41 -22.08 22.61
C GLU A 771 -28.28 -21.57 21.44
N PRO A 772 -29.38 -20.84 21.70
CA PRO A 772 -30.17 -20.20 20.64
C PRO A 772 -29.30 -19.30 19.75
N GLY A 773 -29.29 -19.56 18.44
CA GLY A 773 -28.48 -18.82 17.46
C GLY A 773 -27.07 -19.39 17.20
N ALA A 774 -26.76 -20.59 17.70
CA ALA A 774 -25.52 -21.28 17.36
C ALA A 774 -25.40 -21.53 15.84
N TYR A 775 -24.23 -21.24 15.26
CA TYR A 775 -23.96 -21.45 13.84
C TYR A 775 -23.61 -22.93 13.57
N LEU A 776 -24.56 -23.70 13.04
CA LEU A 776 -24.47 -25.16 12.95
C LEU A 776 -23.86 -25.70 11.64
N LEU A 777 -23.65 -24.85 10.63
CA LEU A 777 -23.11 -25.27 9.33
C LEU A 777 -21.74 -25.99 9.43
N PRO A 778 -20.75 -25.51 10.22
CA PRO A 778 -19.46 -26.20 10.35
C PRO A 778 -19.60 -27.58 10.98
N VAL A 779 -20.58 -27.75 11.86
CA VAL A 779 -20.88 -29.03 12.54
C VAL A 779 -21.50 -30.01 11.56
N LEU A 780 -22.43 -29.55 10.70
CA LEU A 780 -22.97 -30.35 9.62
C LEU A 780 -21.85 -30.84 8.67
N VAL A 781 -20.95 -29.96 8.26
CA VAL A 781 -19.81 -30.33 7.38
C VAL A 781 -18.90 -31.36 8.07
N ALA A 782 -18.64 -31.21 9.37
CA ALA A 782 -17.87 -32.19 10.13
C ALA A 782 -18.58 -33.54 10.23
N VAL A 783 -19.91 -33.56 10.47
CA VAL A 783 -20.73 -34.79 10.46
C VAL A 783 -20.62 -35.51 9.11
N LEU A 784 -20.74 -34.80 8.00
CA LEU A 784 -20.72 -35.39 6.66
C LEU A 784 -19.37 -36.05 6.30
N ARG A 785 -18.26 -35.57 6.88
CA ARG A 785 -16.90 -36.03 6.53
C ARG A 785 -16.28 -37.00 7.53
N GLU A 786 -16.43 -36.72 8.82
CA GLU A 786 -15.69 -37.42 9.88
C GLU A 786 -16.44 -38.64 10.39
N LEU A 787 -17.77 -38.56 10.47
CA LEU A 787 -18.60 -39.59 11.07
C LEU A 787 -18.53 -40.92 10.28
N PRO A 788 -18.57 -40.93 8.93
CA PRO A 788 -18.36 -42.17 8.17
C PRO A 788 -16.97 -42.77 8.40
N GLN A 789 -15.94 -41.94 8.53
CA GLN A 789 -14.56 -42.40 8.76
C GLN A 789 -14.39 -42.99 10.15
N ALA A 790 -14.97 -42.37 11.17
CA ALA A 790 -14.92 -42.89 12.55
C ALA A 790 -15.56 -44.29 12.65
N LEU A 791 -16.66 -44.52 11.92
CA LEU A 791 -17.36 -45.80 11.91
C LEU A 791 -16.63 -46.91 11.15
N THR A 792 -15.70 -46.59 10.23
CA THR A 792 -14.84 -47.62 9.61
C THR A 792 -13.90 -48.32 10.60
N ARG A 793 -13.72 -47.76 11.80
CA ARG A 793 -12.90 -48.36 12.87
C ARG A 793 -13.62 -49.49 13.61
N LEU A 794 -14.93 -49.64 13.43
CA LEU A 794 -15.73 -50.69 14.04
C LEU A 794 -15.86 -51.89 13.10
N THR A 795 -15.69 -53.09 13.64
CA THR A 795 -15.84 -54.35 12.90
C THR A 795 -17.30 -54.59 12.48
N ASP A 796 -18.27 -54.10 13.26
CA ASP A 796 -19.71 -54.11 12.96
C ASP A 796 -20.36 -52.77 13.36
N PRO A 797 -20.38 -51.75 12.48
CA PRO A 797 -20.85 -50.42 12.81
C PRO A 797 -22.39 -50.37 12.98
N PRO A 798 -22.92 -49.77 14.06
CA PRO A 798 -24.36 -49.58 14.20
C PRO A 798 -24.89 -48.59 13.17
N ARG A 799 -26.17 -48.72 12.81
CA ARG A 799 -26.85 -47.71 11.99
C ARG A 799 -27.02 -46.44 12.82
N LEU A 800 -26.48 -45.34 12.31
CA LEU A 800 -26.46 -44.07 13.00
C LEU A 800 -27.35 -43.06 12.28
N ARG A 801 -28.16 -42.34 13.04
CA ARG A 801 -28.95 -41.21 12.56
C ARG A 801 -28.58 -39.94 13.31
N VAL A 802 -28.35 -38.87 12.56
CA VAL A 802 -28.01 -37.54 13.09
C VAL A 802 -29.08 -36.57 12.64
N ALA A 803 -29.81 -35.96 13.57
CA ALA A 803 -30.86 -34.99 13.27
C ALA A 803 -30.50 -33.62 13.87
N PHE A 804 -30.52 -32.58 13.04
CA PHE A 804 -30.37 -31.20 13.49
C PHE A 804 -31.77 -30.63 13.80
N GLY A 805 -32.09 -30.44 15.09
CA GLY A 805 -33.43 -30.07 15.55
C GLY A 805 -34.40 -31.25 15.68
N GLN A 806 -35.68 -30.97 15.92
CA GLN A 806 -36.78 -31.94 15.96
C GLN A 806 -37.46 -31.96 14.57
N PRO A 807 -37.07 -32.85 13.63
CA PRO A 807 -37.73 -32.92 12.33
C PRO A 807 -39.16 -33.47 12.48
N SER A 808 -40.12 -32.80 11.87
CA SER A 808 -41.54 -33.21 11.87
C SER A 808 -41.82 -34.44 11.01
N ALA A 809 -40.91 -34.82 10.11
CA ALA A 809 -41.03 -35.96 9.21
C ALA A 809 -39.87 -36.96 9.39
N ARG A 810 -40.16 -38.27 9.26
CA ARG A 810 -39.14 -39.34 9.32
C ARG A 810 -38.60 -39.66 7.92
N PRO A 811 -37.26 -39.82 7.75
CA PRO A 811 -36.69 -40.34 6.53
C PRO A 811 -37.06 -41.82 6.34
N PRO A 812 -37.09 -42.32 5.09
CA PRO A 812 -37.34 -43.72 4.79
C PRO A 812 -36.26 -44.62 5.44
N GLU A 813 -36.67 -45.74 6.02
CA GLU A 813 -35.76 -46.76 6.56
C GLU A 813 -34.89 -47.31 5.43
N THR A 814 -33.59 -47.05 5.48
CA THR A 814 -32.62 -47.40 4.44
C THR A 814 -31.45 -48.17 5.03
N ALA A 815 -30.78 -49.00 4.22
CA ALA A 815 -29.65 -49.84 4.63
C ALA A 815 -28.32 -49.07 4.84
N ALA A 816 -28.35 -47.73 4.87
CA ALA A 816 -27.16 -46.89 4.99
C ALA A 816 -26.61 -46.89 6.43
N VAL A 817 -25.28 -46.79 6.56
CA VAL A 817 -24.59 -46.80 7.86
C VAL A 817 -24.83 -45.49 8.62
N VAL A 818 -24.92 -44.34 7.93
CA VAL A 818 -25.26 -43.05 8.55
C VAL A 818 -26.33 -42.31 7.75
N THR A 819 -27.37 -41.85 8.44
CA THR A 819 -28.41 -40.97 7.90
C THR A 819 -28.37 -39.61 8.58
N VAL A 820 -28.22 -38.53 7.82
CA VAL A 820 -28.21 -37.16 8.37
C VAL A 820 -29.47 -36.43 7.94
N VAL A 821 -30.18 -35.79 8.88
CA VAL A 821 -31.40 -35.01 8.65
C VAL A 821 -31.17 -33.57 9.09
N VAL A 822 -31.45 -32.61 8.21
CA VAL A 822 -31.24 -31.18 8.42
C VAL A 822 -32.52 -30.38 8.15
N PRO A 823 -32.77 -29.28 8.88
CA PRO A 823 -33.90 -28.40 8.63
C PRO A 823 -33.65 -27.53 7.38
N PRO A 824 -34.72 -27.00 6.73
CA PRO A 824 -34.59 -26.24 5.49
C PRO A 824 -33.63 -25.05 5.58
N ALA A 825 -33.68 -24.27 6.66
CA ALA A 825 -32.79 -23.13 6.86
C ALA A 825 -31.29 -23.53 6.88
N LEU A 826 -30.95 -24.64 7.53
CA LEU A 826 -29.57 -25.14 7.58
C LEU A 826 -29.14 -25.74 6.24
N TYR A 827 -30.08 -26.34 5.50
CA TYR A 827 -29.83 -26.82 4.14
C TYR A 827 -29.60 -25.66 3.18
N ASP A 828 -30.36 -24.57 3.27
CA ASP A 828 -30.19 -23.38 2.43
C ASP A 828 -28.81 -22.73 2.68
N ASP A 829 -28.41 -22.59 3.95
CA ASP A 829 -27.07 -22.15 4.33
C ASP A 829 -25.97 -23.06 3.77
N PHE A 830 -26.20 -24.37 3.79
CA PHE A 830 -25.28 -25.36 3.25
C PHE A 830 -25.19 -25.29 1.72
N ALA A 831 -26.33 -25.24 1.02
CA ALA A 831 -26.44 -25.18 -0.43
C ALA A 831 -25.86 -23.88 -1.00
N ALA A 832 -25.97 -22.77 -0.26
CA ALA A 832 -25.34 -21.49 -0.60
C ALA A 832 -23.83 -21.46 -0.33
N SER A 833 -23.28 -22.45 0.39
CA SER A 833 -21.86 -22.50 0.74
C SER A 833 -21.03 -23.29 -0.28
N SER A 834 -19.72 -23.01 -0.34
CA SER A 834 -18.76 -23.81 -1.13
C SER A 834 -18.64 -25.26 -0.65
N ALA A 835 -19.15 -25.60 0.54
CA ALA A 835 -19.15 -26.97 1.06
C ALA A 835 -20.13 -27.90 0.32
N ALA A 836 -21.10 -27.38 -0.44
CA ALA A 836 -22.02 -28.18 -1.24
C ALA A 836 -21.37 -28.82 -2.49
N GLN A 837 -20.25 -28.27 -2.99
CA GLN A 837 -19.66 -28.64 -4.28
C GLN A 837 -19.05 -30.05 -4.32
N ARG A 838 -18.77 -30.68 -3.16
CA ARG A 838 -18.18 -32.02 -3.04
C ARG A 838 -18.87 -32.89 -1.98
N SER A 839 -20.15 -32.67 -1.76
CA SER A 839 -20.90 -33.32 -0.66
C SER A 839 -21.90 -34.37 -1.16
N PRO A 840 -22.31 -35.31 -0.30
CA PRO A 840 -23.32 -36.30 -0.62
C PRO A 840 -24.64 -35.63 -1.00
N ARG A 841 -25.38 -36.27 -1.92
CA ARG A 841 -26.66 -35.76 -2.42
C ARG A 841 -27.68 -35.70 -1.27
N PHE A 842 -28.39 -34.60 -1.15
CA PHE A 842 -29.51 -34.45 -0.23
C PHE A 842 -30.84 -34.68 -0.95
N TRP A 843 -31.79 -35.27 -0.25
CA TRP A 843 -33.16 -35.52 -0.70
C TRP A 843 -34.15 -34.81 0.21
N PRO A 844 -35.23 -34.21 -0.34
CA PRO A 844 -36.24 -33.54 0.46
C PRO A 844 -37.11 -34.54 1.24
N LEU A 845 -37.57 -34.14 2.43
CA LEU A 845 -38.61 -34.79 3.22
C LEU A 845 -39.81 -33.85 3.30
N PHE A 846 -40.98 -34.37 2.93
CA PHE A 846 -42.24 -33.64 2.99
C PHE A 846 -43.05 -34.12 4.20
N GLY A 847 -43.83 -33.22 4.81
CA GLY A 847 -44.78 -33.61 5.86
C GLY A 847 -45.95 -34.43 5.28
N ASP A 848 -46.71 -35.08 6.16
CA ASP A 848 -47.87 -35.89 5.78
C ASP A 848 -48.96 -35.02 5.13
N GLY A 849 -48.92 -34.90 3.81
CA GLY A 849 -49.99 -34.35 2.98
C GLY A 849 -49.64 -33.08 2.18
N ALA A 850 -48.85 -33.20 1.10
CA ALA A 850 -49.04 -32.56 -0.21
C ALA A 850 -47.74 -32.56 -1.05
N PRO A 851 -47.76 -33.01 -2.32
CA PRO A 851 -46.58 -33.02 -3.19
C PRO A 851 -46.09 -31.65 -3.67
N ASP A 852 -46.84 -30.56 -3.40
CA ASP A 852 -46.51 -29.18 -3.81
C ASP A 852 -46.06 -28.26 -2.65
N SER A 853 -45.82 -28.82 -1.45
CA SER A 853 -45.38 -28.06 -0.27
C SER A 853 -43.85 -27.95 -0.17
N ALA A 854 -43.34 -26.88 0.44
CA ALA A 854 -41.91 -26.75 0.73
C ALA A 854 -41.45 -27.91 1.63
N PRO A 855 -40.26 -28.49 1.40
CA PRO A 855 -39.77 -29.62 2.18
C PRO A 855 -39.66 -29.24 3.66
N ALA A 856 -40.18 -30.11 4.52
CA ALA A 856 -40.13 -29.95 5.97
C ALA A 856 -38.72 -30.19 6.54
N ALA A 857 -37.91 -31.01 5.85
CA ALA A 857 -36.50 -31.25 6.15
C ALA A 857 -35.78 -31.78 4.90
N TRP A 858 -34.46 -31.92 4.97
CA TRP A 858 -33.64 -32.59 3.97
C TRP A 858 -32.85 -33.71 4.62
N TYR A 859 -32.58 -34.80 3.92
CA TYR A 859 -31.75 -35.89 4.41
C TYR A 859 -30.70 -36.33 3.40
N CYS A 860 -29.57 -36.86 3.89
CA CYS A 860 -28.57 -37.51 3.06
C CYS A 860 -28.10 -38.83 3.69
N LEU A 861 -27.62 -39.74 2.84
CA LEU A 861 -27.12 -41.06 3.21
C LEU A 861 -25.60 -41.10 3.02
N LEU A 862 -24.85 -41.58 4.02
CA LEU A 862 -23.40 -41.72 3.95
C LEU A 862 -23.02 -43.21 3.98
N GLY A 863 -22.12 -43.61 3.08
CA GLY A 863 -21.57 -44.97 3.00
C GLY A 863 -20.09 -45.03 3.42
N PRO A 864 -19.57 -46.22 3.77
CA PRO A 864 -18.15 -46.41 4.05
C PRO A 864 -17.36 -46.43 2.73
N THR A 865 -16.72 -45.32 2.37
CA THR A 865 -15.70 -45.31 1.30
C THR A 865 -14.35 -45.66 1.88
N ALA A 866 -13.81 -46.83 1.53
CA ALA A 866 -12.43 -47.20 1.86
C ALA A 866 -11.45 -46.31 1.08
N PRO A 867 -10.43 -45.73 1.71
CA PRO A 867 -9.38 -45.02 0.99
C PRO A 867 -8.44 -46.00 0.28
N GLU A 868 -8.25 -45.85 -1.03
CA GLU A 868 -7.17 -46.50 -1.78
C GLU A 868 -5.81 -46.04 -1.21
N PRO A 869 -4.94 -46.95 -0.74
CA PRO A 869 -3.68 -46.59 -0.10
C PRO A 869 -2.64 -46.23 -1.17
N GLY A 870 -2.58 -44.95 -1.58
CA GLY A 870 -1.52 -44.52 -2.52
C GLY A 870 -1.38 -43.03 -2.79
N GLU A 871 -2.47 -42.26 -2.79
CA GLU A 871 -2.40 -40.84 -3.17
C GLU A 871 -2.69 -39.93 -1.98
N ARG A 872 -1.65 -39.26 -1.47
CA ARG A 872 -1.86 -38.10 -0.60
C ARG A 872 -2.45 -36.99 -1.47
N GLU A 873 -3.73 -36.72 -1.27
CA GLU A 873 -4.42 -35.58 -1.88
C GLU A 873 -3.60 -34.31 -1.63
N LEU A 874 -3.04 -33.72 -2.71
CA LEU A 874 -2.17 -32.54 -2.67
C LEU A 874 -2.89 -31.32 -2.06
N VAL A 875 -4.22 -31.31 -2.12
CA VAL A 875 -5.09 -30.26 -1.59
C VAL A 875 -6.11 -30.91 -0.66
N ARG A 876 -6.22 -30.44 0.58
CA ARG A 876 -7.27 -30.84 1.52
C ARG A 876 -8.15 -29.65 1.86
N GLY A 877 -9.46 -29.82 1.74
CA GLY A 877 -10.47 -28.78 2.00
C GLY A 877 -11.75 -29.00 1.16
N PRO A 878 -12.61 -27.99 1.01
CA PRO A 878 -12.64 -26.75 1.79
C PRO A 878 -12.95 -27.01 3.28
N PHE A 879 -12.31 -26.24 4.16
CA PHE A 879 -12.62 -26.15 5.58
C PHE A 879 -13.10 -24.74 5.90
N ILE A 880 -13.88 -24.55 6.97
CA ILE A 880 -14.32 -23.22 7.41
C ILE A 880 -13.76 -23.00 8.81
N THR A 881 -13.12 -21.85 9.03
CA THR A 881 -12.76 -21.41 10.38
C THR A 881 -13.40 -20.06 10.66
N GLN A 882 -13.81 -19.82 11.90
CA GLN A 882 -14.28 -18.51 12.38
C GLN A 882 -13.12 -17.53 12.54
N ASP A 883 -11.90 -18.06 12.65
CA ASP A 883 -10.68 -17.30 12.83
C ASP A 883 -9.47 -18.05 12.25
N LEU A 884 -8.84 -17.48 11.22
CA LEU A 884 -7.59 -18.01 10.66
C LEU A 884 -6.47 -18.12 11.69
N HIS A 885 -6.49 -17.34 12.78
CA HIS A 885 -5.53 -17.42 13.87
C HIS A 885 -5.52 -18.80 14.56
N GLU A 886 -6.64 -19.53 14.56
CA GLU A 886 -6.76 -20.85 15.18
C GLU A 886 -5.98 -21.94 14.43
N LEU A 887 -5.65 -21.72 13.15
CA LEU A 887 -4.94 -22.70 12.33
C LEU A 887 -3.44 -22.81 12.66
N GLY A 888 -2.91 -21.87 13.44
CA GLY A 888 -1.47 -21.75 13.67
C GLY A 888 -0.70 -21.37 12.39
N VAL A 889 0.61 -21.13 12.52
CA VAL A 889 1.43 -20.71 11.38
C VAL A 889 1.73 -21.95 10.52
N PRO A 890 1.39 -21.95 9.21
CA PRO A 890 1.68 -23.07 8.33
C PRO A 890 3.18 -23.37 8.33
N THR A 891 3.57 -24.64 8.37
CA THR A 891 5.00 -25.01 8.37
C THR A 891 5.65 -24.51 7.07
N PRO A 892 6.57 -23.52 7.11
CA PRO A 892 7.07 -22.88 5.90
C PRO A 892 7.70 -23.89 4.94
N GLY A 893 7.17 -23.94 3.71
CA GLY A 893 7.59 -24.84 2.63
C GLY A 893 7.17 -26.30 2.78
N ARG A 894 6.38 -26.69 3.80
CA ARG A 894 5.66 -27.99 3.81
C ARG A 894 4.20 -27.84 3.43
N THR A 895 3.55 -26.82 3.95
CA THR A 895 2.11 -26.70 3.82
C THR A 895 1.78 -25.25 3.55
N ALA A 896 1.02 -25.00 2.49
CA ALA A 896 0.41 -23.71 2.22
C ALA A 896 -1.04 -23.74 2.69
N VAL A 897 -1.52 -22.60 3.21
CA VAL A 897 -2.95 -22.40 3.46
C VAL A 897 -3.46 -21.43 2.41
N VAL A 898 -4.35 -21.88 1.53
CA VAL A 898 -5.06 -21.03 0.59
C VAL A 898 -6.42 -20.76 1.19
N HIS A 899 -6.78 -19.49 1.38
CA HIS A 899 -8.04 -19.10 2.00
C HIS A 899 -8.82 -18.15 1.11
N THR A 900 -10.13 -18.12 1.29
CA THR A 900 -11.04 -17.24 0.58
C THR A 900 -12.21 -16.84 1.45
N ARG A 901 -12.79 -15.69 1.13
CA ARG A 901 -14.02 -15.19 1.71
C ARG A 901 -15.20 -15.61 0.83
N PRO A 902 -16.43 -15.58 1.35
CA PRO A 902 -17.62 -15.59 0.51
C PRO A 902 -17.44 -14.53 -0.59
N ASP A 903 -17.47 -14.96 -1.85
CA ASP A 903 -17.27 -14.13 -3.07
C ASP A 903 -15.90 -13.47 -3.24
N GLY A 904 -14.89 -13.86 -2.46
CA GLY A 904 -13.52 -13.36 -2.54
C GLY A 904 -12.60 -14.18 -3.49
N PRO A 905 -11.47 -13.63 -3.94
CA PRO A 905 -10.46 -14.41 -4.64
C PRO A 905 -9.75 -15.37 -3.68
N LEU A 906 -9.40 -16.57 -4.13
CA LEU A 906 -8.46 -17.45 -3.43
C LEU A 906 -7.13 -16.72 -3.21
N THR A 907 -6.71 -16.60 -1.95
CA THR A 907 -5.47 -15.95 -1.53
C THR A 907 -4.60 -16.87 -0.69
N LEU A 908 -3.29 -16.75 -0.80
CA LEU A 908 -2.34 -17.50 0.01
C LEU A 908 -2.15 -16.81 1.37
N LEU A 909 -2.19 -17.58 2.46
CA LEU A 909 -1.87 -17.09 3.81
C LEU A 909 -0.36 -16.78 3.90
N ASP A 910 0.00 -15.54 4.24
CA ASP A 910 1.40 -15.08 4.28
C ASP A 910 2.14 -15.65 5.50
N PRO A 911 3.15 -16.52 5.35
CA PRO A 911 3.83 -17.09 6.52
C PRO A 911 4.63 -16.08 7.38
N ILE A 912 4.92 -14.86 6.89
CA ILE A 912 5.65 -13.81 7.62
C ILE A 912 4.70 -12.97 8.47
N GLN A 913 3.51 -12.68 7.94
CA GLN A 913 2.41 -12.02 8.66
C GLN A 913 1.10 -12.80 8.46
N PRO A 914 0.98 -14.01 9.03
CA PRO A 914 -0.11 -14.96 8.70
C PRO A 914 -1.50 -14.41 8.93
N TYR A 915 -1.62 -13.41 9.79
CA TYR A 915 -2.91 -12.87 10.16
C TYR A 915 -3.02 -11.34 10.00
N GLY A 916 -1.90 -10.65 9.74
CA GLY A 916 -1.85 -9.18 9.69
C GLY A 916 -2.53 -8.52 10.89
N THR A 917 -3.19 -7.38 10.66
CA THR A 917 -4.07 -6.70 11.65
C THR A 917 -5.55 -6.95 11.36
N ARG A 918 -5.89 -8.09 10.73
CA ARG A 918 -7.25 -8.39 10.28
C ARG A 918 -8.07 -8.91 11.46
N PRO A 919 -9.33 -8.48 11.63
CA PRO A 919 -10.20 -9.05 12.66
C PRO A 919 -10.61 -10.49 12.29
N PRO A 920 -10.83 -11.38 13.29
CA PRO A 920 -11.38 -12.72 13.09
C PRO A 920 -12.70 -12.68 12.32
N ARG A 921 -12.82 -13.48 11.26
CA ARG A 921 -14.06 -13.64 10.47
C ARG A 921 -14.11 -15.05 9.87
N PRO A 922 -15.33 -15.57 9.59
CA PRO A 922 -15.49 -16.84 8.89
C PRO A 922 -14.81 -16.81 7.51
N GLU A 923 -13.83 -17.68 7.30
CA GLU A 923 -13.15 -17.84 6.01
C GLU A 923 -13.07 -19.32 5.62
N THR A 924 -13.21 -19.60 4.32
CA THR A 924 -12.98 -20.93 3.76
C THR A 924 -11.50 -21.10 3.49
N TYR A 925 -10.89 -22.19 3.94
CA TYR A 925 -9.49 -22.48 3.68
C TYR A 925 -9.23 -23.89 3.15
N TYR A 926 -8.13 -24.02 2.43
CA TYR A 926 -7.57 -25.24 1.87
C TYR A 926 -6.15 -25.38 2.37
N THR A 927 -5.74 -26.59 2.73
CA THR A 927 -4.34 -26.91 3.04
C THR A 927 -3.72 -27.61 1.83
N VAL A 928 -2.57 -27.13 1.38
CA VAL A 928 -1.89 -27.63 0.18
C VAL A 928 -0.53 -28.19 0.59
N ASP A 929 -0.26 -29.44 0.22
CA ASP A 929 1.04 -30.09 0.44
C ASP A 929 2.06 -29.56 -0.56
N LEU A 930 3.12 -28.94 -0.05
CA LEU A 930 4.23 -28.39 -0.85
C LEU A 930 5.42 -29.35 -0.92
N ALA A 931 5.33 -30.52 -0.28
CA ALA A 931 6.40 -31.51 -0.31
C ALA A 931 6.68 -31.97 -1.75
N PRO A 932 7.93 -32.34 -2.08
CA PRO A 932 8.20 -33.02 -3.33
C PRO A 932 7.56 -34.41 -3.31
N HIS A 933 6.77 -34.69 -4.34
CA HIS A 933 6.18 -36.00 -4.61
C HIS A 933 6.97 -36.70 -5.71
N GLN A 934 6.89 -38.03 -5.71
CA GLN A 934 7.59 -38.85 -6.67
C GLN A 934 6.77 -40.11 -6.99
N ALA A 935 6.71 -40.45 -8.28
CA ALA A 935 6.17 -41.72 -8.75
C ALA A 935 7.11 -42.37 -9.76
N ARG A 936 7.09 -43.70 -9.79
CA ARG A 936 7.87 -44.51 -10.73
C ARG A 936 6.93 -45.39 -11.52
N HIS A 937 7.09 -45.37 -12.83
CA HIS A 937 6.23 -46.09 -13.75
C HIS A 937 7.09 -46.85 -14.75
N THR A 938 6.62 -48.01 -15.19
CA THR A 938 7.21 -48.73 -16.32
C THR A 938 6.17 -48.77 -17.42
N VAL A 939 6.51 -48.22 -18.58
CA VAL A 939 5.60 -48.07 -19.71
C VAL A 939 6.25 -48.57 -21.01
N SER A 940 5.44 -49.01 -21.96
CA SER A 940 5.92 -49.42 -23.29
C SER A 940 5.74 -48.25 -24.27
N LEU A 941 6.80 -47.91 -25.02
CA LEU A 941 6.80 -46.82 -26.01
C LEU A 941 7.21 -47.35 -27.39
N PRO A 942 6.52 -47.01 -28.48
CA PRO A 942 6.81 -47.60 -29.79
C PRO A 942 8.09 -47.03 -30.43
N SER A 943 8.71 -47.83 -31.30
CA SER A 943 9.85 -47.43 -32.12
C SER A 943 9.44 -47.18 -33.59
N SER A 944 10.36 -46.65 -34.41
CA SER A 944 10.16 -46.48 -35.87
C SER A 944 10.05 -47.79 -36.68
N GLY A 945 10.19 -48.97 -36.04
CA GLY A 945 10.13 -50.29 -36.69
C GLY A 945 9.22 -51.29 -35.94
N LYS A 946 9.29 -52.58 -36.27
CA LYS A 946 8.55 -53.65 -35.57
C LYS A 946 9.17 -53.91 -34.18
N GLY A 947 8.72 -53.18 -33.16
CA GLY A 947 9.06 -53.40 -31.75
C GLY A 947 8.95 -52.14 -30.88
N ALA A 948 8.93 -52.30 -29.56
CA ALA A 948 8.82 -51.20 -28.59
C ALA A 948 10.08 -51.03 -27.74
N PHE A 949 10.17 -49.88 -27.07
CA PHE A 949 11.07 -49.61 -25.96
C PHE A 949 10.33 -49.86 -24.65
N THR A 950 10.97 -50.54 -23.71
CA THR A 950 10.55 -50.49 -22.30
C THR A 950 11.13 -49.23 -21.68
N ALA A 951 10.26 -48.38 -21.15
CA ALA A 951 10.60 -47.10 -20.56
C ALA A 951 10.40 -47.13 -19.04
N ALA A 952 11.47 -46.97 -18.29
CA ALA A 952 11.39 -46.67 -16.86
C ALA A 952 11.30 -45.17 -16.67
N VAL A 953 10.18 -44.72 -16.13
CA VAL A 953 9.83 -43.32 -15.91
C VAL A 953 9.92 -43.02 -14.43
N GLU A 954 10.69 -42.00 -14.07
CA GLU A 954 10.71 -41.41 -12.74
C GLU A 954 10.19 -39.99 -12.84
N LEU A 955 9.00 -39.75 -12.28
CA LEU A 955 8.34 -38.44 -12.21
C LEU A 955 8.53 -37.87 -10.81
N SER A 956 8.95 -36.61 -10.72
CA SER A 956 8.93 -35.86 -9.47
C SER A 956 8.29 -34.49 -9.67
N TRP A 957 7.32 -34.16 -8.82
CA TRP A 957 6.60 -32.89 -8.88
C TRP A 957 6.49 -32.25 -7.51
N ARG A 958 6.34 -30.93 -7.49
CA ARG A 958 6.04 -30.15 -6.29
C ARG A 958 5.12 -29.00 -6.65
N VAL A 959 4.36 -28.52 -5.68
CA VAL A 959 3.50 -27.34 -5.87
C VAL A 959 4.35 -26.07 -5.78
N ASP A 960 4.35 -25.28 -6.85
CA ASP A 960 5.05 -23.99 -6.95
C ASP A 960 4.06 -22.81 -6.79
N ASP A 961 2.83 -22.97 -7.31
CA ASP A 961 1.71 -22.04 -7.11
C ASP A 961 0.50 -22.77 -6.50
N PRO A 962 0.32 -22.68 -5.16
CA PRO A 962 -0.78 -23.33 -4.46
C PRO A 962 -2.17 -22.78 -4.84
N VAL A 963 -2.26 -21.51 -5.23
CA VAL A 963 -3.53 -20.88 -5.60
C VAL A 963 -4.00 -21.38 -6.95
N ALA A 964 -3.08 -21.50 -7.92
CA ALA A 964 -3.37 -22.09 -9.22
C ALA A 964 -3.80 -23.55 -9.11
N LEU A 965 -3.16 -24.34 -8.23
CA LEU A 965 -3.52 -25.74 -8.01
C LEU A 965 -4.92 -25.90 -7.39
N VAL A 966 -5.25 -25.11 -6.35
CA VAL A 966 -6.58 -25.14 -5.72
C VAL A 966 -7.67 -24.72 -6.71
N ARG A 967 -7.38 -23.75 -7.58
CA ARG A 967 -8.30 -23.31 -8.63
C ARG A 967 -8.46 -24.35 -9.75
N GLY A 968 -7.42 -25.14 -10.03
CA GLY A 968 -7.42 -26.15 -11.08
C GLY A 968 -8.17 -27.44 -10.72
N GLU A 969 -8.55 -27.61 -9.45
CA GLU A 969 -9.36 -28.73 -8.92
C GLU A 969 -8.91 -30.13 -9.38
N THR A 970 -7.60 -30.30 -9.60
CA THR A 970 -7.07 -31.48 -10.29
C THR A 970 -6.89 -32.67 -9.35
N ALA A 971 -7.52 -33.80 -9.68
CA ALA A 971 -7.31 -35.11 -9.03
C ALA A 971 -6.36 -35.99 -9.86
N ASP A 972 -5.75 -37.02 -9.25
CA ASP A 972 -4.80 -37.95 -9.90
C ASP A 972 -3.68 -37.24 -10.69
N VAL A 973 -2.89 -36.43 -9.97
CA VAL A 973 -1.78 -35.68 -10.57
C VAL A 973 -0.73 -36.62 -11.15
N SER A 974 -0.47 -37.78 -10.51
CA SER A 974 0.52 -38.75 -10.98
C SER A 974 0.13 -39.31 -12.36
N GLY A 975 -1.13 -39.74 -12.51
CA GLY A 975 -1.66 -40.29 -13.75
C GLY A 975 -1.70 -39.27 -14.89
N LEU A 976 -2.11 -38.02 -14.61
CA LEU A 976 -2.14 -36.95 -15.61
C LEU A 976 -0.75 -36.58 -16.13
N LEU A 977 0.24 -36.49 -15.23
CA LEU A 977 1.63 -36.22 -15.61
C LEU A 977 2.22 -37.38 -16.43
N LEU A 978 1.92 -38.62 -16.04
CA LEU A 978 2.35 -39.80 -16.78
C LEU A 978 1.72 -39.86 -18.17
N ALA A 979 0.42 -39.62 -18.30
CA ALA A 979 -0.28 -39.64 -19.58
C ALA A 979 0.29 -38.60 -20.56
N HIS A 980 0.54 -37.38 -20.08
CA HIS A 980 1.17 -36.31 -20.87
C HIS A 980 2.58 -36.70 -21.32
N LEU A 981 3.39 -37.22 -20.41
CA LEU A 981 4.73 -37.69 -20.72
C LEU A 981 4.71 -38.81 -21.76
N CYS A 982 3.85 -39.80 -21.60
CA CYS A 982 3.70 -40.91 -22.55
C CYS A 982 3.30 -40.41 -23.93
N ALA A 983 2.31 -39.52 -24.03
CA ALA A 983 1.86 -38.97 -25.32
C ALA A 983 2.95 -38.17 -26.04
N ALA A 984 3.76 -37.41 -25.29
CA ALA A 984 4.88 -36.68 -25.86
C ALA A 984 6.04 -37.62 -26.25
N ALA A 985 6.41 -38.56 -25.37
CA ALA A 985 7.47 -39.52 -25.59
C ALA A 985 7.17 -40.42 -26.79
N ASP A 986 5.92 -40.87 -26.95
CA ASP A 986 5.44 -41.68 -28.06
C ASP A 986 5.69 -41.02 -29.43
N ARG A 987 5.40 -39.73 -29.56
CA ARG A 987 5.69 -38.96 -30.80
C ARG A 987 7.19 -38.87 -31.10
N ILE A 988 8.03 -38.85 -30.07
CA ILE A 988 9.48 -38.75 -30.20
C ILE A 988 10.06 -40.13 -30.56
N THR A 989 9.72 -41.18 -29.81
CA THR A 989 10.30 -42.53 -29.97
C THR A 989 9.94 -43.17 -31.30
N ARG A 990 8.77 -42.84 -31.89
CA ARG A 990 8.39 -43.25 -33.26
C ARG A 990 9.36 -42.81 -34.37
N ARG A 991 10.25 -41.84 -34.10
CA ARG A 991 11.26 -41.37 -35.06
C ARG A 991 12.61 -42.07 -34.90
N HIS A 992 12.73 -42.99 -33.95
CA HIS A 992 14.00 -43.64 -33.61
C HIS A 992 13.88 -45.17 -33.72
N PRO A 993 14.86 -45.86 -34.36
CA PRO A 993 14.91 -47.32 -34.38
C PRO A 993 15.45 -47.88 -33.07
N LEU A 994 15.13 -49.14 -32.73
CA LEU A 994 15.56 -49.80 -31.49
C LEU A 994 17.08 -49.75 -31.24
N ARG A 995 17.89 -49.79 -32.31
CA ARG A 995 19.36 -49.68 -32.25
C ARG A 995 19.87 -48.31 -31.76
N ARG A 996 19.01 -47.29 -31.70
CA ARG A 996 19.34 -45.93 -31.24
C ARG A 996 18.62 -45.54 -29.93
N ALA A 997 18.47 -46.50 -29.01
CA ALA A 997 17.84 -46.27 -27.69
C ALA A 997 18.42 -45.05 -26.95
N GLY A 998 19.76 -44.89 -26.91
CA GLY A 998 20.39 -43.73 -26.26
C GLY A 998 20.10 -42.39 -26.93
N GLY A 999 19.88 -42.37 -28.25
CA GLY A 999 19.47 -41.17 -28.98
C GLY A 999 18.01 -40.81 -28.70
N ALA A 1000 17.12 -41.81 -28.72
CA ALA A 1000 15.71 -41.65 -28.35
C ALA A 1000 15.57 -41.16 -26.90
N GLN A 1001 16.35 -41.72 -25.97
CA GLN A 1001 16.34 -41.33 -24.56
C GLN A 1001 16.73 -39.86 -24.37
N ARG A 1002 17.79 -39.40 -25.04
CA ARG A 1002 18.19 -37.98 -24.99
C ARG A 1002 17.11 -37.07 -25.56
N ALA A 1003 16.46 -37.46 -26.64
CA ALA A 1003 15.38 -36.69 -27.24
C ALA A 1003 14.14 -36.62 -26.33
N VAL A 1004 13.74 -37.72 -25.70
CA VAL A 1004 12.62 -37.75 -24.75
C VAL A 1004 12.92 -36.91 -23.51
N ASN A 1005 14.12 -37.00 -22.94
CA ASN A 1005 14.51 -36.21 -21.76
C ASN A 1005 14.75 -34.72 -22.04
N ALA A 1006 14.82 -34.31 -23.32
CA ALA A 1006 14.97 -32.91 -23.73
C ALA A 1006 13.69 -32.29 -24.31
N GLY A 1007 12.67 -33.10 -24.62
CA GLY A 1007 11.57 -32.71 -25.51
C GLY A 1007 10.19 -32.59 -24.87
N VAL A 1008 10.02 -32.83 -23.57
CA VAL A 1008 8.72 -32.74 -22.89
C VAL A 1008 8.69 -31.51 -21.96
N GLY A 1009 7.74 -30.63 -22.21
CA GLY A 1009 7.44 -29.42 -21.45
C GLY A 1009 5.93 -29.18 -21.38
N ASP A 1010 5.51 -27.99 -20.93
CA ASP A 1010 4.11 -27.55 -20.86
C ASP A 1010 3.17 -28.56 -20.15
N TRP A 1011 3.38 -28.72 -18.84
CA TRP A 1011 2.63 -29.68 -18.03
C TRP A 1011 1.15 -29.30 -17.87
N PRO A 1012 0.23 -30.28 -17.87
CA PRO A 1012 -1.22 -30.04 -17.92
C PRO A 1012 -1.80 -29.54 -16.58
N VAL A 1013 -1.06 -29.67 -15.48
CA VAL A 1013 -1.53 -29.29 -14.15
C VAL A 1013 -0.96 -27.92 -13.77
N PRO A 1014 -1.79 -26.87 -13.64
CA PRO A 1014 -1.32 -25.52 -13.34
C PRO A 1014 -0.75 -25.43 -11.92
N GLY A 1015 0.35 -24.70 -11.77
CA GLY A 1015 0.99 -24.46 -10.47
C GLY A 1015 1.93 -25.56 -9.98
N LEU A 1016 2.22 -26.57 -10.80
CA LEU A 1016 3.24 -27.57 -10.48
C LEU A 1016 4.58 -27.29 -11.15
N ALA A 1017 5.66 -27.51 -10.40
CA ALA A 1017 6.99 -27.69 -10.94
C ALA A 1017 7.27 -29.19 -11.08
N VAL A 1018 7.39 -29.67 -12.31
CA VAL A 1018 7.56 -31.10 -12.63
C VAL A 1018 8.93 -31.34 -13.24
N SER A 1019 9.58 -32.40 -12.80
CA SER A 1019 10.82 -32.93 -13.35
C SER A 1019 10.66 -34.42 -13.62
N TYR A 1020 11.32 -34.93 -14.65
CA TYR A 1020 11.20 -36.33 -15.02
C TYR A 1020 12.50 -36.85 -15.61
N THR A 1021 12.68 -38.17 -15.50
CA THR A 1021 13.73 -38.91 -16.20
C THR A 1021 13.15 -40.18 -16.79
N VAL A 1022 13.40 -40.39 -18.08
CA VAL A 1022 13.04 -41.60 -18.80
C VAL A 1022 14.30 -42.36 -19.17
N HIS A 1023 14.33 -43.65 -18.85
CA HIS A 1023 15.35 -44.60 -19.30
C HIS A 1023 14.73 -45.54 -20.31
N LEU A 1024 15.27 -45.59 -21.53
CA LEU A 1024 14.76 -46.42 -22.61
C LEU A 1024 15.68 -47.61 -22.86
N VAL A 1025 15.12 -48.81 -22.82
CA VAL A 1025 15.77 -50.04 -23.28
C VAL A 1025 14.91 -50.71 -24.35
N PRO A 1026 15.51 -51.48 -25.29
CA PRO A 1026 14.74 -52.34 -26.17
C PRO A 1026 13.89 -53.32 -25.38
N GLU A 1027 12.68 -53.60 -25.84
CA GLU A 1027 11.76 -54.57 -25.24
C GLU A 1027 12.44 -55.94 -25.07
N GLY A 1028 12.44 -56.46 -23.83
CA GLY A 1028 13.12 -57.70 -23.43
C GLY A 1028 14.54 -57.54 -22.87
N ALA A 1029 15.14 -56.35 -22.93
CA ALA A 1029 16.41 -56.07 -22.25
C ALA A 1029 16.17 -55.71 -20.77
N PRO A 1030 17.05 -56.12 -19.83
CA PRO A 1030 16.92 -55.75 -18.43
C PRO A 1030 16.99 -54.23 -18.30
N VAL A 1031 15.94 -53.65 -17.70
CA VAL A 1031 15.91 -52.23 -17.36
C VAL A 1031 17.09 -51.98 -16.41
N PRO A 1032 18.08 -51.14 -16.75
CA PRO A 1032 19.15 -50.81 -15.84
C PRO A 1032 18.52 -50.20 -14.60
N ALA A 1033 18.86 -50.73 -13.42
CA ALA A 1033 18.52 -50.09 -12.17
C ALA A 1033 19.06 -48.66 -12.25
N VAL A 1034 18.16 -47.68 -12.30
CA VAL A 1034 18.52 -46.26 -12.26
C VAL A 1034 19.42 -46.09 -11.04
N GLU A 1035 20.68 -45.72 -11.26
CA GLU A 1035 21.64 -45.48 -10.18
C GLU A 1035 20.98 -44.57 -9.14
N GLN A 1036 20.85 -45.07 -7.91
CA GLN A 1036 20.37 -44.31 -6.76
C GLN A 1036 21.30 -43.12 -6.53
N SER A 1037 21.03 -41.99 -7.19
CA SER A 1037 21.82 -40.76 -7.08
C SER A 1037 21.41 -39.90 -5.87
N ALA A 1038 20.61 -40.43 -4.95
CA ALA A 1038 20.49 -39.89 -3.61
C ALA A 1038 21.50 -40.64 -2.72
N PRO A 1039 22.42 -39.95 -2.00
CA PRO A 1039 23.26 -40.62 -1.03
C PRO A 1039 22.35 -41.36 -0.04
N SER A 1040 22.54 -42.66 0.11
CA SER A 1040 21.70 -43.47 1.00
C SER A 1040 21.68 -42.83 2.39
N ARG A 1041 20.51 -42.78 3.03
CA ARG A 1041 20.34 -42.19 4.38
C ARG A 1041 21.43 -42.70 5.35
N ARG A 1042 21.81 -43.98 5.22
CA ARG A 1042 22.90 -44.62 5.97
C ARG A 1042 24.27 -43.95 5.74
N ARG A 1043 24.62 -43.54 4.51
CA ARG A 1043 25.87 -42.83 4.20
C ARG A 1043 25.87 -41.40 4.78
N LEU A 1044 24.75 -40.69 4.71
CA LEU A 1044 24.61 -39.35 5.31
C LEU A 1044 24.66 -39.42 6.85
N SER A 1045 23.94 -40.37 7.45
CA SER A 1045 23.98 -40.61 8.89
C SER A 1045 25.38 -40.99 9.35
N ALA A 1046 26.13 -41.81 8.60
CA ALA A 1046 27.53 -42.13 8.94
C ALA A 1046 28.45 -40.90 8.91
N LEU A 1047 28.30 -40.02 7.91
CA LEU A 1047 29.06 -38.78 7.81
C LEU A 1047 28.78 -37.85 8.99
N LEU A 1048 27.52 -37.66 9.35
CA LEU A 1048 27.11 -36.81 10.47
C LEU A 1048 27.42 -37.45 11.85
N ALA A 1049 27.26 -38.77 11.99
CA ALA A 1049 27.56 -39.50 13.23
C ALA A 1049 29.03 -39.37 13.62
N GLY A 1050 29.93 -39.47 12.63
CA GLY A 1050 31.37 -39.34 12.83
C GLY A 1050 31.87 -37.90 12.95
N ALA A 1051 31.00 -36.88 12.91
CA ALA A 1051 31.39 -35.47 13.00
C ALA A 1051 31.06 -34.89 14.38
N GLU A 1052 32.00 -34.28 15.07
CA GLU A 1052 31.73 -33.54 16.32
C GLU A 1052 31.15 -32.14 16.03
N THR A 1053 31.53 -31.57 14.88
CA THR A 1053 31.16 -30.23 14.44
C THR A 1053 30.62 -30.25 13.02
N VAL A 1054 29.59 -29.45 12.77
CA VAL A 1054 29.04 -29.20 11.44
C VAL A 1054 29.18 -27.72 11.11
N LEU A 1055 29.99 -27.41 10.11
CA LEU A 1055 30.08 -26.09 9.51
C LEU A 1055 29.00 -25.98 8.43
N ILE A 1056 28.26 -24.88 8.39
CA ILE A 1056 27.22 -24.65 7.40
C ILE A 1056 27.47 -23.33 6.68
N GLY A 1057 27.52 -23.40 5.35
CA GLY A 1057 27.58 -22.24 4.47
C GLY A 1057 26.34 -21.36 4.63
N PHE A 1058 26.52 -20.04 4.66
CA PHE A 1058 25.39 -19.12 4.81
C PHE A 1058 24.56 -19.04 3.51
N ASP A 1059 25.18 -18.62 2.40
CA ASP A 1059 24.50 -18.41 1.13
C ASP A 1059 24.31 -19.74 0.38
N GLY A 1060 23.06 -20.14 0.20
CA GLY A 1060 22.66 -21.45 -0.30
C GLY A 1060 22.14 -22.38 0.81
N PRO A 1061 22.97 -22.92 1.73
CA PRO A 1061 22.50 -23.87 2.73
C PRO A 1061 21.64 -23.28 3.86
N LEU A 1062 21.89 -22.05 4.33
CA LEU A 1062 21.08 -21.45 5.41
C LEU A 1062 20.02 -20.49 4.89
N ALA A 1063 20.43 -19.56 4.03
CA ALA A 1063 19.60 -18.53 3.43
C ALA A 1063 20.11 -18.21 2.03
N ARG A 1064 19.33 -17.44 1.27
CA ARG A 1064 19.77 -16.93 -0.02
C ARG A 1064 19.81 -15.41 0.02
N LEU A 1065 20.99 -14.83 0.22
CA LEU A 1065 21.13 -13.39 0.42
C LEU A 1065 20.88 -12.61 -0.86
N PHE A 1066 21.42 -13.11 -1.98
CA PHE A 1066 21.18 -12.52 -3.30
C PHE A 1066 20.46 -13.48 -4.24
N SER A 1067 19.46 -12.96 -4.95
CA SER A 1067 18.96 -13.59 -6.17
C SER A 1067 19.99 -13.38 -7.30
N ALA A 1068 19.94 -14.18 -8.37
CA ALA A 1068 20.89 -14.03 -9.49
C ALA A 1068 20.88 -12.62 -10.08
N ARG A 1069 19.69 -11.98 -10.17
CA ARG A 1069 19.54 -10.59 -10.59
C ARG A 1069 20.18 -9.62 -9.59
N ARG A 1070 19.88 -9.75 -8.29
CA ARG A 1070 20.42 -8.86 -7.25
C ARG A 1070 21.94 -9.01 -7.08
N ALA A 1071 22.49 -10.21 -7.25
CA ALA A 1071 23.93 -10.44 -7.27
C ALA A 1071 24.59 -9.69 -8.43
N ARG A 1072 24.03 -9.79 -9.64
CA ARG A 1072 24.52 -9.02 -10.79
C ARG A 1072 24.45 -7.51 -10.57
N GLU A 1073 23.35 -7.01 -9.99
CA GLU A 1073 23.21 -5.59 -9.64
C GLU A 1073 24.25 -5.14 -8.62
N ALA A 1074 24.48 -5.93 -7.57
CA ALA A 1074 25.53 -5.66 -6.58
C ALA A 1074 26.93 -5.68 -7.21
N ALA A 1075 27.22 -6.63 -8.10
CA ALA A 1075 28.48 -6.67 -8.83
C ALA A 1075 28.68 -5.43 -9.71
N LEU A 1076 27.63 -4.96 -10.39
CA LEU A 1076 27.68 -3.74 -11.19
C LEU A 1076 27.89 -2.48 -10.34
N ASP A 1077 27.28 -2.40 -9.14
CA ASP A 1077 27.48 -1.32 -8.18
C ASP A 1077 28.91 -1.30 -7.62
N LEU A 1078 29.52 -2.47 -7.38
CA LEU A 1078 30.95 -2.53 -7.03
C LEU A 1078 31.84 -2.07 -8.20
N LEU A 1079 31.52 -2.48 -9.43
CA LEU A 1079 32.26 -2.06 -10.62
C LEU A 1079 32.12 -0.56 -10.92
N SER A 1080 31.03 0.10 -10.51
CA SER A 1080 30.94 1.56 -10.62
C SER A 1080 31.87 2.26 -9.64
N VAL A 1081 32.04 1.75 -8.42
CA VAL A 1081 33.04 2.27 -7.46
C VAL A 1081 34.46 2.17 -8.02
N VAL A 1082 34.78 1.04 -8.68
CA VAL A 1082 36.06 0.87 -9.39
C VAL A 1082 36.23 1.91 -10.49
N ALA A 1083 35.17 2.22 -11.24
CA ALA A 1083 35.21 3.23 -12.30
C ALA A 1083 35.37 4.66 -11.74
N GLU A 1084 34.76 4.96 -10.61
CA GLU A 1084 34.83 6.27 -9.93
C GLU A 1084 36.21 6.58 -9.36
N HIS A 1085 36.90 5.57 -8.81
CA HIS A 1085 38.22 5.73 -8.17
C HIS A 1085 39.38 5.48 -9.14
N ARG A 1086 39.08 5.49 -10.43
CA ARG A 1086 40.07 5.28 -11.48
C ARG A 1086 41.02 6.46 -11.57
N ASP A 1087 42.30 6.20 -11.85
CA ASP A 1087 43.26 7.27 -12.18
C ASP A 1087 42.71 8.07 -13.38
N PRO A 1088 42.50 9.39 -13.23
CA PRO A 1088 42.01 10.26 -14.29
C PRO A 1088 42.84 10.17 -15.57
N ALA A 1089 44.17 10.00 -15.47
CA ALA A 1089 45.05 9.91 -16.63
C ALA A 1089 44.83 8.60 -17.40
N ASP A 1090 44.63 7.48 -16.70
CA ASP A 1090 44.32 6.20 -17.35
C ASP A 1090 42.90 6.20 -17.94
N ALA A 1091 41.93 6.87 -17.30
CA ALA A 1091 40.58 7.05 -17.83
C ALA A 1091 40.56 7.87 -19.12
N LEU A 1092 41.32 8.98 -19.15
CA LEU A 1092 41.47 9.86 -20.32
C LEU A 1092 42.25 9.20 -21.46
N SER A 1093 43.21 8.32 -21.14
CA SER A 1093 43.99 7.58 -22.15
C SER A 1093 43.21 6.45 -22.85
N GLY A 1094 41.97 6.17 -22.43
CA GLY A 1094 41.14 5.11 -23.02
C GLY A 1094 41.65 3.70 -22.76
N ARG A 1095 42.63 3.51 -21.86
CA ARG A 1095 43.06 2.17 -21.44
C ARG A 1095 41.86 1.41 -20.88
N PRO A 1096 41.62 0.14 -21.21
CA PRO A 1096 40.60 -0.64 -20.52
C PRO A 1096 41.06 -0.95 -19.09
N LEU A 1097 40.14 -0.97 -18.12
CA LEU A 1097 40.40 -1.66 -16.84
C LEU A 1097 40.80 -3.10 -17.19
N ALA A 1098 41.82 -3.66 -16.54
CA ALA A 1098 42.28 -5.04 -16.76
C ALA A 1098 41.16 -6.10 -16.61
N VAL A 1099 40.02 -5.68 -16.07
CA VAL A 1099 38.82 -6.45 -15.75
C VAL A 1099 37.66 -6.22 -16.74
N THR A 1100 37.74 -5.21 -17.63
CA THR A 1100 36.60 -4.75 -18.46
C THR A 1100 36.80 -4.95 -19.97
N SER A 1101 37.23 -6.13 -20.42
CA SER A 1101 36.83 -6.53 -21.78
C SER A 1101 35.31 -6.84 -21.76
N PRO A 1102 34.58 -6.72 -22.89
CA PRO A 1102 33.19 -7.15 -22.99
C PRO A 1102 33.00 -8.62 -22.53
N ALA A 1103 34.00 -9.47 -22.75
CA ALA A 1103 34.04 -10.85 -22.26
C ALA A 1103 34.33 -10.96 -20.74
N GLY A 1104 35.02 -9.97 -20.15
CA GLY A 1104 35.31 -9.89 -18.71
C GLY A 1104 34.12 -9.41 -17.87
N ARG A 1105 33.23 -8.55 -18.40
CA ARG A 1105 31.99 -8.14 -17.71
C ARG A 1105 30.97 -9.28 -17.58
N GLU A 1106 31.04 -10.28 -18.45
CA GLU A 1106 30.26 -11.53 -18.32
C GLU A 1106 30.89 -12.52 -17.32
N ALA A 1107 32.16 -12.33 -16.94
CA ALA A 1107 32.87 -13.20 -16.02
C ALA A 1107 32.49 -12.99 -14.54
N PHE A 1108 32.09 -11.77 -14.16
CA PHE A 1108 31.69 -11.45 -12.77
C PHE A 1108 30.19 -11.63 -12.57
N VAL A 1109 29.79 -12.87 -12.28
CA VAL A 1109 28.38 -13.23 -12.04
C VAL A 1109 27.96 -12.88 -10.60
N HIS A 1110 28.91 -12.78 -9.66
CA HIS A 1110 28.66 -12.53 -8.25
C HIS A 1110 29.55 -11.40 -7.69
N PRO A 1111 29.07 -10.56 -6.74
CA PRO A 1111 29.86 -9.46 -6.17
C PRO A 1111 31.13 -9.93 -5.45
N LEU A 1112 31.14 -11.14 -4.89
CA LEU A 1112 32.34 -11.74 -4.30
C LEU A 1112 33.44 -12.00 -5.35
N ASP A 1113 33.07 -12.23 -6.61
CA ASP A 1113 34.06 -12.42 -7.67
C ASP A 1113 34.79 -11.11 -7.97
N VAL A 1114 34.07 -9.98 -7.92
CA VAL A 1114 34.66 -8.63 -8.00
C VAL A 1114 35.58 -8.41 -6.80
N LEU A 1115 35.10 -8.68 -5.58
CA LEU A 1115 35.91 -8.46 -4.39
C LEU A 1115 37.20 -9.30 -4.38
N ARG A 1116 37.17 -10.55 -4.85
CA ARG A 1116 38.35 -11.40 -5.01
C ARG A 1116 39.32 -10.87 -6.06
N ALA A 1117 38.82 -10.35 -7.18
CA ALA A 1117 39.67 -9.79 -8.23
C ALA A 1117 40.46 -8.57 -7.75
N PHE A 1118 39.92 -7.81 -6.79
CA PHE A 1118 40.55 -6.63 -6.18
C PHE A 1118 41.11 -6.91 -4.77
N ALA A 1119 41.34 -8.18 -4.41
CA ALA A 1119 41.75 -8.55 -3.06
C ALA A 1119 43.11 -7.96 -2.64
N HIS A 1120 44.02 -7.76 -3.60
CA HIS A 1120 45.35 -7.19 -3.38
C HIS A 1120 45.48 -5.74 -3.88
N ASP A 1121 44.36 -5.13 -4.28
CA ASP A 1121 44.30 -3.77 -4.81
C ASP A 1121 44.02 -2.75 -3.68
N GLY A 1122 44.51 -1.51 -3.85
CA GLY A 1122 44.25 -0.42 -2.91
C GLY A 1122 42.76 -0.10 -2.73
N LEU A 1123 41.92 -0.42 -3.72
CA LEU A 1123 40.46 -0.27 -3.67
C LEU A 1123 39.76 -1.38 -2.87
N GLY A 1124 40.44 -2.47 -2.52
CA GLY A 1124 39.87 -3.61 -1.80
C GLY A 1124 39.05 -3.21 -0.55
N PRO A 1125 39.60 -2.41 0.38
CA PRO A 1125 38.86 -1.94 1.56
C PRO A 1125 37.59 -1.14 1.23
N VAL A 1126 37.61 -0.32 0.18
CA VAL A 1126 36.47 0.49 -0.25
C VAL A 1126 35.37 -0.39 -0.85
N LEU A 1127 35.75 -1.33 -1.72
CA LEU A 1127 34.82 -2.30 -2.31
C LEU A 1127 34.22 -3.22 -1.24
N ARG A 1128 35.01 -3.62 -0.25
CA ARG A 1128 34.52 -4.39 0.90
C ARG A 1128 33.49 -3.60 1.70
N ALA A 1129 33.78 -2.35 2.07
CA ALA A 1129 32.84 -1.52 2.80
C ALA A 1129 31.52 -1.34 2.03
N ARG A 1130 31.62 -1.13 0.71
CA ARG A 1130 30.44 -1.05 -0.14
C ARG A 1130 29.64 -2.35 -0.19
N LEU A 1131 30.31 -3.49 -0.31
CA LEU A 1131 29.64 -4.78 -0.33
C LEU A 1131 28.99 -5.10 1.03
N ASP A 1132 29.63 -4.76 2.15
CA ASP A 1132 29.07 -4.89 3.50
C ASP A 1132 27.73 -4.13 3.62
N GLU A 1133 27.64 -2.91 3.07
CA GLU A 1133 26.39 -2.13 3.03
C GLU A 1133 25.30 -2.81 2.20
N LEU A 1134 25.66 -3.32 1.03
CA LEU A 1134 24.72 -4.00 0.12
C LEU A 1134 24.18 -5.29 0.75
N GLU A 1135 25.05 -6.07 1.38
CA GLU A 1135 24.70 -7.30 2.09
C GLU A 1135 23.82 -7.03 3.31
N LEU A 1136 24.16 -6.02 4.12
CA LEU A 1136 23.35 -5.64 5.29
C LEU A 1136 21.95 -5.16 4.88
N ARG A 1137 21.85 -4.42 3.77
CA ARG A 1137 20.57 -3.97 3.21
C ARG A 1137 19.73 -5.12 2.68
N ALA A 1138 20.35 -6.18 2.17
CA ALA A 1138 19.66 -7.36 1.65
C ALA A 1138 19.21 -8.34 2.76
N ALA A 1139 19.85 -8.32 3.93
CA ALA A 1139 19.65 -9.30 5.00
C ALA A 1139 18.20 -9.44 5.52
N PRO A 1140 17.40 -8.37 5.72
CA PRO A 1140 16.03 -8.50 6.24
C PRO A 1140 15.07 -9.24 5.30
N ASP A 1141 15.32 -9.15 3.99
CA ASP A 1141 14.45 -9.73 2.95
C ASP A 1141 14.95 -11.09 2.44
N ALA A 1142 16.05 -11.62 3.01
CA ALA A 1142 16.69 -12.83 2.51
C ALA A 1142 15.89 -14.08 2.92
N PRO A 1143 15.34 -14.86 1.97
CA PRO A 1143 14.59 -16.07 2.31
C PRO A 1143 15.53 -17.14 2.86
N THR A 1144 15.12 -17.81 3.93
CA THR A 1144 15.81 -18.99 4.47
C THR A 1144 15.63 -20.19 3.57
N THR A 1145 16.67 -21.01 3.44
CA THR A 1145 16.62 -22.25 2.67
C THR A 1145 15.68 -23.25 3.34
N HIS A 1146 14.83 -23.90 2.55
CA HIS A 1146 13.85 -24.85 3.08
C HIS A 1146 14.53 -25.94 3.92
N ARG A 1147 14.06 -26.14 5.16
CA ARG A 1147 14.62 -27.01 6.23
C ARG A 1147 15.90 -26.56 6.92
N SER A 1148 16.55 -25.47 6.53
CA SER A 1148 17.82 -25.06 7.13
C SER A 1148 17.73 -24.87 8.65
N LEU A 1149 16.71 -24.15 9.11
CA LEU A 1149 16.46 -23.91 10.55
C LEU A 1149 16.21 -25.20 11.33
N ALA A 1150 15.41 -26.11 10.76
CA ALA A 1150 15.09 -27.40 11.38
C ALA A 1150 16.31 -28.32 11.43
N LEU A 1151 17.16 -28.29 10.39
CA LEU A 1151 18.41 -29.03 10.33
C LEU A 1151 19.38 -28.55 11.42
N VAL A 1152 19.56 -27.23 11.58
CA VAL A 1152 20.41 -26.67 12.64
C VAL A 1152 19.94 -27.15 14.02
N ARG A 1153 18.63 -27.08 14.28
CA ARG A 1153 18.05 -27.54 15.56
C ARG A 1153 18.20 -29.05 15.76
N ALA A 1154 18.02 -29.85 14.72
CA ALA A 1154 18.19 -31.30 14.79
C ALA A 1154 19.65 -31.70 15.05
N LEU A 1155 20.60 -31.05 14.36
CA LEU A 1155 22.04 -31.25 14.59
C LEU A 1155 22.45 -30.86 16.01
N HIS A 1156 21.92 -29.74 16.52
CA HIS A 1156 22.13 -29.33 17.91
C HIS A 1156 21.53 -30.34 18.90
N GLY A 1157 20.31 -30.83 18.65
CA GLY A 1157 19.67 -31.89 19.44
C GLY A 1157 20.46 -33.20 19.45
N ALA A 1158 21.08 -33.55 18.32
CA ALA A 1158 22.02 -34.67 18.17
C ALA A 1158 23.44 -34.37 18.74
N ARG A 1159 23.56 -33.34 19.57
CA ARG A 1159 24.79 -32.88 20.25
C ARG A 1159 25.96 -32.52 19.32
N ARG A 1160 25.67 -32.08 18.10
CA ARG A 1160 26.70 -31.58 17.16
C ARG A 1160 26.83 -30.07 17.31
N ARG A 1161 28.06 -29.58 17.37
CA ARG A 1161 28.32 -28.13 17.41
C ARG A 1161 28.16 -27.56 16.00
N VAL A 1162 27.25 -26.60 15.84
CA VAL A 1162 26.94 -26.02 14.51
C VAL A 1162 27.51 -24.61 14.42
N SER A 1163 28.34 -24.33 13.42
CA SER A 1163 28.87 -22.99 13.17
C SER A 1163 28.61 -22.55 11.73
N VAL A 1164 28.40 -21.24 11.55
CA VAL A 1164 28.18 -20.64 10.23
C VAL A 1164 29.50 -20.14 9.67
N VAL A 1165 29.80 -20.48 8.41
CA VAL A 1165 30.99 -20.04 7.68
C VAL A 1165 30.56 -19.39 6.36
N THR A 1166 31.14 -18.23 6.02
CA THR A 1166 30.78 -17.51 4.79
C THR A 1166 31.76 -16.36 4.47
N ASP A 1167 31.81 -15.97 3.21
CA ASP A 1167 32.47 -14.73 2.74
C ASP A 1167 31.55 -13.50 2.83
N VAL A 1168 30.36 -13.62 3.42
CA VAL A 1168 29.44 -12.51 3.71
C VAL A 1168 29.84 -11.78 4.99
N ALA A 1169 29.53 -10.49 5.09
CA ALA A 1169 29.72 -9.68 6.28
C ALA A 1169 29.06 -10.32 7.53
N PRO A 1170 29.79 -10.51 8.64
CA PRO A 1170 29.23 -11.12 9.86
C PRO A 1170 27.97 -10.42 10.39
N ARG A 1171 27.90 -9.08 10.22
CA ARG A 1171 26.73 -8.28 10.62
C ARG A 1171 25.48 -8.64 9.81
N ALA A 1172 25.61 -8.85 8.51
CA ALA A 1172 24.50 -9.23 7.64
C ALA A 1172 23.99 -10.64 7.99
N VAL A 1173 24.90 -11.59 8.25
CA VAL A 1173 24.54 -12.95 8.69
C VAL A 1173 23.77 -12.93 10.00
N ARG A 1174 24.25 -12.18 11.01
CA ARG A 1174 23.57 -12.05 12.30
C ARG A 1174 22.19 -11.39 12.13
N SER A 1175 22.10 -10.31 11.38
CA SER A 1175 20.82 -9.62 11.12
C SER A 1175 19.81 -10.54 10.44
N CYS A 1176 20.25 -11.42 9.53
CA CYS A 1176 19.37 -12.39 8.87
C CYS A 1176 18.89 -13.51 9.81
N LEU A 1177 19.74 -13.98 10.73
CA LEU A 1177 19.46 -15.15 11.55
C LEU A 1177 18.91 -14.83 12.95
N GLU A 1178 19.07 -13.59 13.42
CA GLU A 1178 18.62 -13.10 14.73
C GLU A 1178 17.13 -13.40 15.03
N PRO A 1179 16.18 -13.21 14.09
CA PRO A 1179 14.77 -13.51 14.34
C PRO A 1179 14.48 -14.97 14.73
N TYR A 1180 15.34 -15.91 14.31
CA TYR A 1180 15.08 -17.35 14.45
C TYR A 1180 15.69 -17.98 15.71
N ARG A 1181 16.53 -17.22 16.45
CA ARG A 1181 17.20 -17.64 17.70
C ARG A 1181 17.80 -19.05 17.62
N LEU A 1182 18.58 -19.31 16.58
CA LEU A 1182 19.16 -20.62 16.31
C LEU A 1182 20.36 -20.93 17.23
N PRO A 1183 20.55 -22.20 17.63
CA PRO A 1183 21.63 -22.60 18.52
C PRO A 1183 22.96 -22.80 17.75
N PHE A 1184 23.58 -21.71 17.32
CA PHE A 1184 24.92 -21.74 16.73
C PHE A 1184 26.00 -21.62 17.80
N ALA A 1185 27.11 -22.35 17.62
CA ALA A 1185 28.31 -22.19 18.44
C ALA A 1185 29.07 -20.91 18.07
N SER A 1186 29.17 -20.59 16.77
CA SER A 1186 29.82 -19.38 16.28
C SER A 1186 29.40 -19.00 14.85
N VAL A 1187 29.65 -17.75 14.47
CA VAL A 1187 29.46 -17.23 13.10
C VAL A 1187 30.77 -16.60 12.64
N HIS A 1188 31.33 -17.13 11.56
CA HIS A 1188 32.56 -16.67 10.95
C HIS A 1188 32.25 -16.16 9.54
N GLY A 1189 32.29 -14.84 9.38
CA GLY A 1189 32.10 -14.18 8.09
C GLY A 1189 33.41 -13.67 7.50
N ARG A 1190 33.30 -12.79 6.50
CA ARG A 1190 34.41 -12.09 5.84
C ARG A 1190 35.34 -11.39 6.85
N GLY A 1191 36.65 -11.60 6.69
CA GLY A 1191 37.72 -10.96 7.47
C GLY A 1191 38.22 -9.65 6.87
N GLU A 1192 39.25 -9.07 7.50
CA GLU A 1192 39.90 -7.84 7.01
C GLU A 1192 40.74 -8.07 5.75
N ASP A 1193 41.48 -9.17 5.73
CA ASP A 1193 42.30 -9.57 4.59
C ASP A 1193 41.45 -10.27 3.52
N LEU A 1194 41.29 -9.60 2.37
CA LEU A 1194 40.50 -10.09 1.24
C LEU A 1194 41.22 -11.20 0.47
N GLY A 1195 42.54 -11.36 0.63
CA GLY A 1195 43.29 -12.49 0.06
C GLY A 1195 42.91 -13.82 0.70
N LEU A 1196 42.22 -13.79 1.85
CA LEU A 1196 41.81 -14.96 2.63
C LEU A 1196 40.33 -15.34 2.43
N LEU A 1197 39.64 -14.76 1.42
CA LEU A 1197 38.29 -15.19 1.02
C LEU A 1197 38.31 -16.63 0.47
N THR A 1198 37.19 -17.36 0.59
CA THR A 1198 37.08 -18.67 -0.08
C THR A 1198 37.37 -18.51 -1.58
N PRO A 1199 38.21 -19.34 -2.22
CA PRO A 1199 38.57 -20.72 -1.86
C PRO A 1199 39.70 -20.88 -0.84
N HIS A 1200 40.28 -19.80 -0.30
CA HIS A 1200 41.26 -19.91 0.79
C HIS A 1200 40.61 -20.52 2.06
N PRO A 1201 41.26 -21.45 2.77
CA PRO A 1201 40.65 -22.21 3.86
C PRO A 1201 40.53 -21.46 5.19
N ASP A 1202 41.04 -20.23 5.27
CA ASP A 1202 41.15 -19.46 6.52
C ASP A 1202 39.81 -19.30 7.26
N CYS A 1203 38.70 -19.02 6.55
CA CYS A 1203 37.39 -18.92 7.20
C CYS A 1203 36.97 -20.24 7.89
N LEU A 1204 37.29 -21.39 7.29
CA LEU A 1204 37.00 -22.70 7.86
C LEU A 1204 37.96 -23.02 9.02
N LEU A 1205 39.24 -22.67 8.88
CA LEU A 1205 40.25 -22.82 9.94
C LEU A 1205 39.86 -22.04 11.20
N ARG A 1206 39.53 -20.75 11.06
CA ARG A 1206 39.07 -19.91 12.19
C ARG A 1206 37.85 -20.51 12.90
N ALA A 1207 36.95 -21.17 12.16
CA ALA A 1207 35.78 -21.82 12.73
C ALA A 1207 36.14 -23.11 13.49
N LEU A 1208 37.04 -23.93 12.94
CA LEU A 1208 37.54 -25.16 13.57
C LEU A 1208 38.38 -24.86 14.81
N ASP A 1209 39.24 -23.85 14.75
CA ASP A 1209 40.11 -23.41 15.86
C ASP A 1209 39.30 -22.84 17.03
N ALA A 1210 38.27 -22.03 16.73
CA ALA A 1210 37.36 -21.51 17.74
C ALA A 1210 36.63 -22.63 18.51
N LEU A 1211 36.40 -23.77 17.85
CA LEU A 1211 35.78 -24.96 18.45
C LEU A 1211 36.80 -25.95 19.01
N ARG A 1212 38.10 -25.76 18.73
CA ARG A 1212 39.21 -26.68 19.06
C ARG A 1212 38.97 -28.09 18.52
N VAL A 1213 38.53 -28.21 17.26
CA VAL A 1213 38.21 -29.50 16.61
C VAL A 1213 39.10 -29.71 15.40
N PRO A 1214 39.74 -30.89 15.24
CA PRO A 1214 40.52 -31.18 14.05
C PRO A 1214 39.60 -31.36 12.83
N ALA A 1215 40.05 -30.95 11.64
CA ALA A 1215 39.25 -30.98 10.40
C ALA A 1215 38.60 -32.34 10.10
N ARG A 1216 39.29 -33.46 10.39
CA ARG A 1216 38.75 -34.83 10.24
C ARG A 1216 37.46 -35.08 11.04
N ALA A 1217 37.28 -34.41 12.17
CA ALA A 1217 36.10 -34.50 13.02
C ALA A 1217 35.00 -33.47 12.65
N GLY A 1218 35.20 -32.69 11.59
CA GLY A 1218 34.22 -31.75 11.05
C GLY A 1218 33.55 -32.24 9.76
N VAL A 1219 32.39 -31.66 9.45
CA VAL A 1219 31.73 -31.73 8.14
C VAL A 1219 31.32 -30.32 7.72
N LEU A 1220 31.58 -29.94 6.46
CA LEU A 1220 31.05 -28.73 5.84
C LEU A 1220 29.83 -29.05 4.96
N ILE A 1221 28.74 -28.33 5.17
CA ILE A 1221 27.59 -28.29 4.25
C ILE A 1221 27.70 -26.98 3.47
N GLY A 1222 28.14 -27.05 2.21
CA GLY A 1222 28.37 -25.89 1.34
C GLY A 1222 27.60 -25.97 0.03
N SER A 1223 27.56 -24.88 -0.74
CA SER A 1223 26.85 -24.82 -2.02
C SER A 1223 27.70 -24.37 -3.21
N SER A 1224 28.93 -23.93 -2.96
CA SER A 1224 29.85 -23.42 -3.97
C SER A 1224 31.08 -24.29 -4.17
N VAL A 1225 31.70 -24.18 -5.34
CA VAL A 1225 32.99 -24.83 -5.63
C VAL A 1225 34.10 -24.23 -4.76
N ALA A 1226 34.05 -22.93 -4.47
CA ALA A 1226 35.04 -22.27 -3.61
C ALA A 1226 35.07 -22.87 -2.18
N GLU A 1227 33.89 -23.15 -1.61
CA GLU A 1227 33.78 -23.84 -0.31
C GLU A 1227 34.28 -25.29 -0.36
N LEU A 1228 34.01 -26.01 -1.46
CA LEU A 1228 34.53 -27.37 -1.68
C LEU A 1228 36.07 -27.37 -1.74
N THR A 1229 36.65 -26.46 -2.51
CA THR A 1229 38.10 -26.31 -2.63
C THR A 1229 38.73 -25.97 -1.27
N ALA A 1230 38.14 -25.06 -0.51
CA ALA A 1230 38.59 -24.72 0.85
C ALA A 1230 38.52 -25.94 1.79
N ALA A 1231 37.45 -26.74 1.72
CA ALA A 1231 37.32 -27.95 2.53
C ALA A 1231 38.35 -29.03 2.16
N GLN A 1232 38.61 -29.23 0.86
CA GLN A 1232 39.60 -30.19 0.37
C GLN A 1232 41.01 -29.85 0.85
N GLN A 1233 41.40 -28.57 0.85
CA GLN A 1233 42.70 -28.12 1.35
C GLN A 1233 42.90 -28.45 2.84
N LEU A 1234 41.82 -28.56 3.62
CA LEU A 1234 41.87 -28.92 5.04
C LEU A 1234 41.64 -30.42 5.31
N GLY A 1235 41.32 -31.22 4.29
CA GLY A 1235 40.84 -32.59 4.48
C GLY A 1235 39.51 -32.65 5.25
N LEU A 1236 38.69 -31.59 5.18
CA LEU A 1236 37.38 -31.50 5.81
C LEU A 1236 36.34 -32.22 4.95
N ARG A 1237 35.53 -33.08 5.56
CA ARG A 1237 34.45 -33.78 4.85
C ARG A 1237 33.42 -32.78 4.32
N PHE A 1238 32.99 -32.92 3.07
CA PHE A 1238 32.10 -31.97 2.40
C PHE A 1238 30.80 -32.62 1.95
N ILE A 1239 29.68 -31.92 2.16
CA ILE A 1239 28.35 -32.25 1.65
C ILE A 1239 27.87 -31.09 0.79
N GLY A 1240 27.76 -31.33 -0.52
CA GLY A 1240 27.32 -30.31 -1.49
C GLY A 1240 25.81 -30.16 -1.54
N TYR A 1241 25.29 -29.00 -1.15
CA TYR A 1241 23.90 -28.62 -1.37
C TYR A 1241 23.76 -27.90 -2.72
N ALA A 1242 23.04 -28.50 -3.67
CA ALA A 1242 22.72 -27.85 -4.93
C ALA A 1242 21.32 -28.27 -5.43
N PRO A 1243 20.34 -27.34 -5.49
CA PRO A 1243 18.98 -27.66 -5.89
C PRO A 1243 18.85 -27.98 -7.39
N THR A 1244 19.74 -27.43 -8.23
CA THR A 1244 19.73 -27.67 -9.68
C THR A 1244 20.60 -28.84 -10.08
N ALA A 1245 20.19 -29.57 -11.13
CA ALA A 1245 20.99 -30.68 -11.67
C ALA A 1245 22.35 -30.21 -12.21
N ALA A 1246 22.40 -29.01 -12.82
CA ALA A 1246 23.63 -28.39 -13.28
C ALA A 1246 24.60 -28.06 -12.13
N GLY A 1247 24.09 -27.53 -11.01
CA GLY A 1247 24.92 -27.24 -9.82
C GLY A 1247 25.48 -28.52 -9.18
N ARG A 1248 24.66 -29.58 -9.07
CA ARG A 1248 25.13 -30.88 -8.58
C ARG A 1248 26.19 -31.50 -9.48
N ARG A 1249 26.00 -31.43 -10.80
CA ARG A 1249 26.99 -31.90 -11.78
C ARG A 1249 28.32 -31.17 -11.58
N ARG A 1250 28.30 -29.84 -11.51
CA ARG A 1250 29.49 -29.01 -11.28
C ARG A 1250 30.22 -29.38 -9.99
N LEU A 1251 29.52 -29.52 -8.86
CA LEU A 1251 30.17 -29.92 -7.60
C LEU A 1251 30.81 -31.32 -7.68
N ARG A 1252 30.19 -32.27 -8.39
CA ARG A 1252 30.75 -33.63 -8.56
C ARG A 1252 31.95 -33.66 -9.49
N GLU A 1253 31.91 -32.89 -10.57
CA GLU A 1253 33.03 -32.74 -11.52
C GLU A 1253 34.27 -32.19 -10.80
N GLU A 1254 34.08 -31.32 -9.81
CA GLU A 1254 35.13 -30.75 -8.94
C GLU A 1254 35.48 -31.65 -7.73
N GLY A 1255 34.98 -32.88 -7.69
CA GLY A 1255 35.36 -33.88 -6.68
C GLY A 1255 34.49 -33.95 -5.42
N SER A 1256 33.27 -33.40 -5.42
CA SER A 1256 32.31 -33.61 -4.33
C SER A 1256 31.69 -35.02 -4.40
N GLU A 1257 32.01 -35.88 -3.44
CA GLU A 1257 31.48 -37.24 -3.39
C GLU A 1257 29.99 -37.34 -3.02
N VAL A 1258 29.49 -36.36 -2.25
CA VAL A 1258 28.14 -36.37 -1.69
C VAL A 1258 27.45 -35.06 -2.00
N THR A 1259 26.43 -35.12 -2.85
CA THR A 1259 25.58 -33.98 -3.18
C THR A 1259 24.12 -34.25 -2.86
N VAL A 1260 23.41 -33.26 -2.32
CA VAL A 1260 21.98 -33.31 -2.03
C VAL A 1260 21.22 -32.22 -2.79
N ALA A 1261 20.03 -32.54 -3.29
CA ALA A 1261 19.15 -31.60 -4.00
C ALA A 1261 18.28 -30.76 -3.05
N SER A 1262 18.06 -31.26 -1.84
CA SER A 1262 17.32 -30.60 -0.76
C SER A 1262 18.01 -30.90 0.58
N LEU A 1263 17.68 -30.15 1.62
CA LEU A 1263 18.22 -30.41 2.97
C LEU A 1263 17.43 -31.49 3.73
N GLU A 1264 16.32 -32.02 3.18
CA GLU A 1264 15.50 -33.05 3.84
C GLU A 1264 16.29 -34.33 4.16
N PRO A 1265 17.10 -34.91 3.24
CA PRO A 1265 17.87 -36.12 3.55
C PRO A 1265 18.86 -35.91 4.69
N LEU A 1266 19.42 -34.70 4.82
CA LEU A 1266 20.32 -34.35 5.93
C LEU A 1266 19.56 -34.17 7.23
N LEU A 1267 18.36 -33.58 7.19
CA LEU A 1267 17.50 -33.44 8.36
C LEU A 1267 17.06 -34.83 8.88
N GLU A 1268 16.67 -35.73 7.99
CA GLU A 1268 16.30 -37.10 8.34
C GLU A 1268 17.48 -37.92 8.87
N ALA A 1269 18.68 -37.68 8.33
CA ALA A 1269 19.90 -38.30 8.83
C ALA A 1269 20.28 -37.74 10.21
N ALA A 1270 20.18 -36.43 10.42
CA ALA A 1270 20.45 -35.76 11.70
C ALA A 1270 19.45 -36.16 12.80
N ARG A 1271 18.17 -36.34 12.48
CA ARG A 1271 17.14 -36.84 13.41
C ARG A 1271 17.28 -38.31 13.77
N ALA A 1272 18.05 -39.07 12.98
CA ALA A 1272 18.31 -40.48 13.23
C ALA A 1272 19.58 -40.72 14.05
N LEU A 1273 20.36 -39.67 14.31
CA LEU A 1273 21.46 -39.66 15.29
C LEU A 1273 20.89 -39.48 16.69
#